data_AF-A0A6G0IFQ3-F1
#
_entry.id   AF-A0A6G0IFQ3-F1
#
_cell.length_a   1.000
_cell.length_b   1.000
_cell.length_c   1.000
_cell.angle_alpha   90.00
_cell.angle_beta   90.00
_cell.angle_gamma   90.00
#
_symmetry.space_group_name_H-M   'P 1'
#
loop_
_entity.id
_entity.type
_entity.pdbx_description
1 polymer ?
#
loop_
_entity_poly.entity_id
_entity_poly.type
_entity_poly.pdbx_seq_one_letter_code
_entity_poly.pdbx_strand_id
1 'polypeptide(L)'
;MYLTYGDGDDVGSMWVEKVLQLYQITQINHGLMMVGPSGSGKSMAWRVLLKALERLEGVEGVAHIIDPKAISKDHLYGTLDPNTREWTDGLFTHILRKIIDNVRGELQKRQWIIFDGDVDPEWVENLNSVLDDNKLLTLPNGERLSLPPNVRVMFEVQDLKYATLATVSRCGMVWFSEDVLSTDMIFNNFLARIRSIPLDEGEDEAQRQRKGTDDDEETASPMLQIQRDSAAILQPYFTSTGLVIKALEHASKMEHIMDFTRLRCMGSLFSMLHQACRNVALYNNNHPDFPMPIEQLEKYMQKYLIYAVLWSFSGDGRLKMRAELGEYIRRITTVPLPAAPNVPIIDYEVCITGEWQSWQGKVPQIEVETHKVASPDVVVPTLDTVRHEALLYTWLAEHKPLVLCGPPGSGKTMTLFSALRALPDMEVVGLNFSSATTPELLLKTFDHYCEYRRTPNGVVLAPVQLGKWLVLFCDEINLPDMDKYGTQRVISFIRQMVEHGGFYRTSDQTWVKLERIQFVGACNPPTDPGRKPLTHRFLRHVPVVYVDYPGPASLTQIYGTFNRAMLRLIPSLRTYAEPLTAAMVEFYTMSQERFTQDTQPHYIYSPREMTRWVRGIFEALRPLETLPVEGLIRIWAHEALRLFQDRLVGDEERRWTDENIDVVALKHFPNIDKDKALNRPILYSNWLSKDYIPVEQEELRDYVKARLKVFYEEELDVPLVLFNEVLDHVLRIDRIFRQPQGHLLLIGVSGAGKTTLSRFVAWMNGLSVYQIKVHRKYTGEDFDEDLRTVLRRSGCKNEKIAFIMDESNVLDSGFLERMNTLLANGEVPGLFEGDEYATLMTQCKEGAQKEGLMLDTHEELYKWFTSQVIRNLHVVFTMNPSSEGLKDRAATSPALFNRCVLNWFGDWSTEALYQVGKEFTSKMDLEKPNYKVPDYMPIVYDKLPQPPSHREAIVNGCVFVHQTLHQANNRLAKRGGHTMAITPRHYLDFINQYANLFNEKRSELEEQQMHLNVGLRKIKETVDQVEELRRDLRIKSQELEAKNAAANDKLKKMVKDQQEAEKKKVMSQEIQEAVYKQQEVIKDKQLSVKQDLDQVEPAVIEAQNAVSSIKRQHLVEVRAMTNPPGAVKLALESICLMLGEETSDWKKIRQVIIRDNFISSIVNFSSEEMSDSIREKMKKNYMSNPSYNYDQVNRASLACGPMVKWAIAQLNYADMLKQEVEQMIRDLEASIARYKEEYAVLISEAQAIKADLAAVEAKVNRSTALLKSLSG
;
A
#
# COMPACT_ATOMS: atom_id res chain seq x y z
N MET A 1 57.72 -14.76 -11.96
CA MET A 1 56.87 -15.87 -12.47
C MET A 1 57.55 -17.14 -11.98
N TYR A 2 56.96 -17.82 -11.00
CA TYR A 2 57.45 -19.12 -10.54
C TYR A 2 56.54 -20.17 -11.17
N LEU A 3 56.88 -20.59 -12.39
CA LEU A 3 56.29 -21.79 -12.96
C LEU A 3 57.32 -22.88 -12.74
N THR A 4 56.96 -23.87 -11.93
CA THR A 4 57.80 -25.04 -11.69
C THR A 4 57.75 -25.91 -12.94
N TYR A 5 58.63 -25.64 -13.90
CA TYR A 5 59.03 -26.60 -14.91
C TYR A 5 60.25 -27.33 -14.35
N GLY A 6 60.09 -28.61 -14.02
CA GLY A 6 61.20 -29.42 -13.53
C GLY A 6 62.02 -29.98 -14.69
N ASP A 7 63.29 -30.28 -14.46
CA ASP A 7 64.19 -30.98 -15.40
C ASP A 7 63.82 -32.47 -15.63
N GLY A 8 62.56 -32.86 -15.38
CA GLY A 8 62.04 -34.21 -15.59
C GLY A 8 60.82 -34.19 -16.52
N ASP A 9 60.78 -35.11 -17.47
CA ASP A 9 59.91 -35.11 -18.66
C ASP A 9 58.37 -35.12 -18.42
N ASP A 10 57.87 -35.25 -17.18
CA ASP A 10 56.44 -35.53 -16.94
C ASP A 10 55.60 -34.38 -16.33
N VAL A 11 56.17 -33.43 -15.56
CA VAL A 11 55.35 -32.44 -14.81
C VAL A 11 55.20 -31.12 -15.59
N GLY A 12 54.01 -30.86 -16.11
CA GLY A 12 53.66 -29.60 -16.79
C GLY A 12 53.93 -29.58 -18.30
N SER A 13 54.38 -30.69 -18.87
CA SER A 13 54.60 -30.88 -20.32
C SER A 13 53.35 -30.56 -21.14
N MET A 14 52.18 -31.05 -20.71
CA MET A 14 50.88 -30.76 -21.35
C MET A 14 50.56 -29.26 -21.40
N TRP A 15 50.92 -28.50 -20.36
CA TRP A 15 50.69 -27.06 -20.32
C TRP A 15 51.63 -26.32 -21.28
N VAL A 16 52.90 -26.72 -21.35
CA VAL A 16 53.87 -26.17 -22.33
C VAL A 16 53.44 -26.48 -23.76
N GLU A 17 52.97 -27.70 -24.03
CA GLU A 17 52.43 -28.08 -25.34
C GLU A 17 51.27 -27.15 -25.74
N LYS A 18 50.40 -26.78 -24.80
CA LYS A 18 49.33 -25.80 -25.05
C LYS A 18 49.85 -24.39 -25.33
N VAL A 19 50.90 -23.95 -24.66
CA VAL A 19 51.57 -22.67 -24.93
C VAL A 19 52.19 -22.66 -26.34
N LEU A 20 52.83 -23.76 -26.75
CA LEU A 20 53.39 -23.92 -28.08
C LEU A 20 52.29 -24.04 -29.15
N GLN A 21 51.20 -24.74 -28.87
CA GLN A 21 50.02 -24.80 -29.72
C GLN A 21 49.44 -23.39 -29.95
N LEU A 22 49.35 -22.58 -28.89
CA LEU A 22 48.93 -21.19 -29.00
C LEU A 22 49.86 -20.41 -29.93
N TYR A 23 51.18 -20.55 -29.77
CA TYR A 23 52.16 -19.91 -30.67
C TYR A 23 51.96 -20.31 -32.14
N GLN A 24 51.85 -21.61 -32.43
CA GLN A 24 51.65 -22.10 -33.80
C GLN A 24 50.41 -21.49 -34.44
N ILE A 25 49.30 -21.43 -33.70
CA ILE A 25 48.04 -20.88 -34.21
C ILE A 25 48.13 -19.35 -34.39
N THR A 26 48.89 -18.63 -33.55
CA THR A 26 49.08 -17.17 -33.72
C THR A 26 49.82 -16.78 -35.00
N GLN A 27 50.57 -17.71 -35.59
CA GLN A 27 51.25 -17.52 -36.88
C GLN A 27 50.29 -17.73 -38.07
N ILE A 28 49.26 -18.56 -37.89
CA ILE A 28 48.30 -18.91 -38.94
C ILE A 28 47.15 -17.90 -38.96
N ASN A 29 46.52 -17.69 -37.81
CA ASN A 29 45.32 -16.85 -37.69
C ASN A 29 45.61 -15.60 -36.85
N HIS A 30 45.05 -14.46 -37.27
CA HIS A 30 45.11 -13.22 -36.49
C HIS A 30 44.06 -13.14 -35.38
N GLY A 31 42.99 -13.92 -35.49
CA GLY A 31 41.95 -14.11 -34.47
C GLY A 31 42.06 -15.49 -33.80
N LEU A 32 42.09 -15.55 -32.47
CA LEU A 32 42.24 -16.80 -31.72
C LEU A 32 41.23 -16.91 -30.56
N MET A 33 40.71 -18.10 -30.31
CA MET A 33 39.83 -18.40 -29.19
C MET A 33 40.48 -19.44 -28.27
N MET A 34 40.75 -19.04 -27.02
CA MET A 34 41.18 -19.93 -25.95
C MET A 34 39.94 -20.31 -25.13
N VAL A 35 39.49 -21.55 -25.29
CA VAL A 35 38.27 -22.06 -24.66
C VAL A 35 38.64 -23.09 -23.60
N GLY A 36 38.03 -22.99 -22.43
CA GLY A 36 38.16 -24.00 -21.38
C GLY A 36 37.65 -23.51 -20.03
N PRO A 37 37.45 -24.40 -19.06
CA PRO A 37 36.90 -24.05 -17.75
C PRO A 37 37.75 -23.02 -16.99
N SER A 38 37.13 -22.40 -15.98
CA SER A 38 37.79 -21.40 -15.14
C SER A 38 39.06 -21.96 -14.50
N GLY A 39 40.18 -21.25 -14.69
CA GLY A 39 41.48 -21.60 -14.12
C GLY A 39 42.19 -22.83 -14.71
N SER A 40 41.92 -23.17 -15.97
CA SER A 40 42.73 -24.10 -16.77
C SER A 40 44.10 -23.55 -17.23
N GLY A 41 44.52 -22.39 -16.74
CA GLY A 41 45.83 -21.79 -17.08
C GLY A 41 45.87 -20.91 -18.32
N LYS A 42 44.72 -20.60 -18.94
CA LYS A 42 44.60 -19.75 -20.14
C LYS A 42 45.33 -18.41 -20.00
N SER A 43 45.01 -17.65 -18.95
CA SER A 43 45.57 -16.31 -18.75
C SER A 43 47.09 -16.35 -18.57
N MET A 44 47.60 -17.41 -17.95
CA MET A 44 49.04 -17.62 -17.78
C MET A 44 49.72 -18.06 -19.08
N ALA A 45 49.03 -18.85 -19.92
CA ALA A 45 49.60 -19.36 -21.17
C ALA A 45 49.97 -18.22 -22.12
N TRP A 46 49.06 -17.28 -22.37
CA TRP A 46 49.35 -16.14 -23.24
C TRP A 46 50.33 -15.15 -22.58
N ARG A 47 50.27 -14.92 -21.26
CA ARG A 47 51.23 -14.04 -20.55
C ARG A 47 52.66 -14.56 -20.64
N VAL A 48 52.84 -15.88 -20.55
CA VAL A 48 54.14 -16.52 -20.68
C VAL A 48 54.60 -16.51 -22.12
N LEU A 49 53.72 -16.81 -23.07
CA LEU A 49 54.04 -16.74 -24.48
C LEU A 49 54.52 -15.34 -24.89
N LEU A 50 53.80 -14.29 -24.47
CA LEU A 50 54.15 -12.91 -24.81
C LEU A 50 55.53 -12.52 -24.27
N LYS A 51 55.83 -12.87 -23.01
CA LYS A 51 57.15 -12.63 -22.39
C LYS A 51 58.26 -13.49 -23.00
N ALA A 52 57.96 -14.72 -23.41
CA ALA A 52 58.92 -15.58 -24.08
C ALA A 52 59.27 -15.05 -25.47
N LEU A 53 58.29 -14.56 -26.22
CA LEU A 53 58.49 -13.92 -27.51
C LEU A 53 59.27 -12.61 -27.40
N GLU A 54 58.99 -11.80 -26.38
CA GLU A 54 59.77 -10.58 -26.10
C GLU A 54 61.26 -10.88 -25.88
N ARG A 55 61.57 -11.95 -25.15
CA ARG A 55 62.96 -12.41 -24.95
C ARG A 55 63.61 -12.98 -26.21
N LEU A 56 62.83 -13.67 -27.05
CA LEU A 56 63.35 -14.34 -28.26
C LEU A 56 63.57 -13.35 -29.41
N GLU A 57 62.59 -12.49 -29.66
CA GLU A 57 62.56 -11.57 -30.81
C GLU A 57 63.13 -10.19 -30.48
N GLY A 58 63.26 -9.85 -29.19
CA GLY A 58 63.65 -8.50 -28.75
C GLY A 58 62.58 -7.43 -28.99
N VAL A 59 61.35 -7.83 -29.33
CA VAL A 59 60.21 -6.94 -29.59
C VAL A 59 59.30 -6.91 -28.38
N GLU A 60 59.07 -5.71 -27.83
CA GLU A 60 58.18 -5.52 -26.68
C GLU A 60 56.76 -6.00 -26.99
N GLY A 61 56.22 -6.83 -26.11
CA GLY A 61 54.86 -7.36 -26.20
C GLY A 61 53.90 -6.61 -25.29
N VAL A 62 52.92 -5.92 -25.87
CA VAL A 62 51.87 -5.17 -25.15
C VAL A 62 50.54 -5.89 -25.29
N ALA A 63 49.84 -6.11 -24.18
CA ALA A 63 48.51 -6.71 -24.15
C ALA A 63 47.47 -5.72 -23.58
N HIS A 64 46.36 -5.57 -24.30
CA HIS A 64 45.18 -4.81 -23.89
C HIS A 64 44.07 -5.80 -23.52
N ILE A 65 43.72 -5.88 -22.25
CA ILE A 65 42.72 -6.84 -21.76
C ILE A 65 41.38 -6.12 -21.61
N ILE A 66 40.36 -6.57 -22.34
CA ILE A 66 39.03 -5.97 -22.32
C ILE A 66 38.03 -7.03 -21.86
N ASP A 67 37.21 -6.72 -20.87
CA ASP A 67 36.01 -7.51 -20.62
C ASP A 67 34.85 -6.93 -21.46
N PRO A 68 34.44 -7.60 -22.55
CA PRO A 68 33.43 -7.07 -23.47
C PRO A 68 32.03 -6.99 -22.87
N LYS A 69 31.77 -7.67 -21.74
CA LYS A 69 30.46 -7.71 -21.07
C LYS A 69 30.35 -6.70 -19.93
N ALA A 70 31.49 -6.26 -19.40
CA ALA A 70 31.56 -5.21 -18.39
C ALA A 70 31.06 -3.85 -18.93
N ILE A 71 31.34 -3.53 -20.19
CA ILE A 71 30.89 -2.31 -20.87
C ILE A 71 29.76 -2.60 -21.85
N SER A 72 28.99 -1.57 -22.24
CA SER A 72 27.97 -1.75 -23.28
C SER A 72 28.61 -1.86 -24.67
N LYS A 73 27.89 -2.46 -25.63
CA LYS A 73 28.31 -2.57 -27.04
C LYS A 73 28.72 -1.21 -27.63
N ASP A 74 27.95 -0.20 -27.30
CA ASP A 74 28.13 1.18 -27.71
C ASP A 74 29.43 1.77 -27.17
N HIS A 75 29.76 1.54 -25.91
CA HIS A 75 31.04 1.96 -25.33
C HIS A 75 32.22 1.10 -25.79
N LEU A 76 31.98 -0.11 -26.30
CA LEU A 76 33.03 -0.98 -26.85
C LEU A 76 33.46 -0.55 -28.25
N TYR A 77 32.51 -0.27 -29.16
CA TYR A 77 32.80 0.06 -30.57
C TYR A 77 32.61 1.53 -30.94
N GLY A 78 31.91 2.30 -30.12
CA GLY A 78 31.53 3.68 -30.42
C GLY A 78 30.13 3.79 -31.00
N THR A 79 29.56 4.99 -30.91
CA THR A 79 28.22 5.30 -31.39
C THR A 79 28.17 6.58 -32.19
N LEU A 80 27.25 6.62 -33.14
CA LEU A 80 26.89 7.82 -33.88
C LEU A 80 25.64 8.41 -33.24
N ASP A 81 25.73 9.61 -32.67
CA ASP A 81 24.56 10.30 -32.12
C ASP A 81 23.55 10.55 -33.26
N PRO A 82 22.31 10.05 -33.17
CA PRO A 82 21.32 10.21 -34.23
C PRO A 82 20.93 11.68 -34.48
N ASN A 83 21.07 12.56 -33.48
CA ASN A 83 20.68 13.96 -33.55
C ASN A 83 21.83 14.84 -34.07
N THR A 84 23.02 14.73 -33.47
CA THR A 84 24.16 15.59 -33.83
C THR A 84 25.00 15.01 -34.97
N ARG A 85 24.88 13.69 -35.23
CA ARG A 85 25.77 12.92 -36.11
C ARG A 85 27.24 12.96 -35.68
N GLU A 86 27.51 13.33 -34.43
CA GLU A 86 28.85 13.24 -33.88
C GLU A 86 29.18 11.78 -33.56
N TRP A 87 30.40 11.39 -33.90
CA TRP A 87 30.92 10.06 -33.60
C TRP A 87 31.63 10.08 -32.26
N THR A 88 31.24 9.17 -31.37
CA THR A 88 31.93 8.92 -30.11
C THR A 88 32.66 7.59 -30.21
N ASP A 89 33.99 7.61 -30.01
CA ASP A 89 34.81 6.40 -30.10
C ASP A 89 34.58 5.48 -28.88
N GLY A 90 34.53 4.17 -29.15
CA GLY A 90 34.50 3.14 -28.11
C GLY A 90 35.90 2.70 -27.70
N LEU A 91 35.97 1.83 -26.68
CA LEU A 91 37.23 1.33 -26.13
C LEU A 91 38.07 0.58 -27.18
N PHE A 92 37.46 -0.33 -27.94
CA PHE A 92 38.15 -1.12 -28.96
C PHE A 92 38.60 -0.24 -30.13
N THR A 93 37.75 0.67 -30.62
CA THR A 93 38.13 1.58 -31.72
C THR A 93 39.22 2.54 -31.30
N HIS A 94 39.17 3.07 -30.07
CA HIS A 94 40.22 3.93 -29.52
C HIS A 94 41.56 3.22 -29.39
N ILE A 95 41.58 1.97 -28.89
CA ILE A 95 42.81 1.17 -28.79
C ILE A 95 43.37 0.89 -30.19
N LEU A 96 42.52 0.47 -31.13
CA LEU A 96 42.94 0.18 -32.49
C LEU A 96 43.49 1.44 -33.19
N ARG A 97 42.82 2.59 -33.02
CA ARG A 97 43.24 3.89 -33.56
C ARG A 97 44.59 4.31 -32.98
N LYS A 98 44.80 4.19 -31.67
CA LYS A 98 46.11 4.45 -31.03
C LYS A 98 47.24 3.61 -31.62
N ILE A 99 46.97 2.35 -31.95
CA ILE A 99 47.95 1.46 -32.57
C ILE A 99 48.25 1.87 -34.02
N ILE A 100 47.22 2.22 -34.80
CA ILE A 100 47.35 2.64 -36.20
C ILE A 100 48.08 3.99 -36.30
N ASP A 101 47.70 4.96 -35.47
CA ASP A 101 48.26 6.32 -35.46
C ASP A 101 49.69 6.35 -34.87
N ASN A 102 50.15 5.24 -34.28
CA ASN A 102 51.51 5.05 -33.81
C ASN A 102 51.99 6.15 -32.82
N VAL A 103 51.10 6.57 -31.92
CA VAL A 103 51.29 7.72 -31.02
C VAL A 103 52.55 7.60 -30.15
N ARG A 104 52.93 6.39 -29.74
CA ARG A 104 54.12 6.08 -28.92
C ARG A 104 55.01 5.00 -29.52
N GLY A 105 54.94 4.74 -30.82
CA GLY A 105 55.72 3.69 -31.48
C GLY A 105 55.09 2.29 -31.39
N GLU A 106 53.77 2.19 -31.25
CA GLU A 106 53.02 0.93 -31.14
C GLU A 106 53.19 -0.01 -32.33
N LEU A 107 53.45 0.52 -33.54
CA LEU A 107 53.67 -0.28 -34.75
C LEU A 107 54.96 -1.12 -34.69
N GLN A 108 55.94 -0.67 -33.89
CA GLN A 108 57.19 -1.41 -33.68
C GLN A 108 57.06 -2.51 -32.62
N LYS A 109 55.96 -2.51 -31.87
CA LYS A 109 55.69 -3.44 -30.77
C LYS A 109 54.69 -4.50 -31.20
N ARG A 110 54.71 -5.66 -30.53
CA ARG A 110 53.70 -6.70 -30.71
C ARG A 110 52.48 -6.34 -29.86
N GLN A 111 51.30 -6.24 -30.48
CA GLN A 111 50.09 -5.77 -29.81
C GLN A 111 49.05 -6.88 -29.76
N TRP A 112 48.62 -7.28 -28.56
CA TRP A 112 47.56 -8.26 -28.39
C TRP A 112 46.34 -7.60 -27.76
N ILE A 113 45.16 -7.78 -28.35
CA ILE A 113 43.89 -7.34 -27.80
C ILE A 113 43.16 -8.59 -27.33
N ILE A 114 42.94 -8.71 -26.03
CA ILE A 114 42.42 -9.92 -25.39
C ILE A 114 41.04 -9.61 -24.82
N PHE A 115 40.02 -10.22 -25.39
CA PHE A 115 38.66 -10.23 -24.86
C PHE A 115 38.54 -11.29 -23.77
N ASP A 116 38.69 -10.88 -22.51
CA ASP A 116 38.52 -11.72 -21.34
C ASP A 116 37.09 -11.57 -20.80
N GLY A 117 36.13 -12.27 -21.41
CA GLY A 117 34.73 -12.28 -21.00
C GLY A 117 33.91 -13.24 -21.85
N ASP A 118 32.60 -13.30 -21.63
CA ASP A 118 31.73 -14.23 -22.35
C ASP A 118 31.47 -13.76 -23.79
N VAL A 119 31.40 -14.71 -24.71
CA VAL A 119 31.22 -14.46 -26.15
C VAL A 119 29.76 -14.66 -26.51
N ASP A 120 29.15 -13.62 -27.07
CA ASP A 120 27.79 -13.64 -27.57
C ASP A 120 27.70 -13.05 -29.00
N PRO A 121 26.60 -13.29 -29.72
CA PRO A 121 26.43 -12.80 -31.08
C PRO A 121 26.31 -11.27 -31.17
N GLU A 122 25.89 -10.59 -30.10
CA GLU A 122 25.49 -9.18 -30.15
C GLU A 122 26.68 -8.24 -30.31
N TRP A 123 27.76 -8.46 -29.55
CA TRP A 123 28.98 -7.66 -29.67
C TRP A 123 29.96 -8.25 -30.68
N VAL A 124 29.99 -9.57 -30.87
CA VAL A 124 31.03 -10.20 -31.69
C VAL A 124 30.76 -10.08 -33.19
N GLU A 125 29.50 -9.90 -33.61
CA GLU A 125 29.15 -9.77 -35.03
C GLU A 125 29.91 -8.63 -35.72
N ASN A 126 30.12 -7.51 -35.03
CA ASN A 126 30.89 -6.36 -35.54
C ASN A 126 32.38 -6.70 -35.80
N LEU A 127 32.91 -7.75 -35.15
CA LEU A 127 34.30 -8.21 -35.36
C LEU A 127 34.43 -9.21 -36.50
N ASN A 128 33.34 -9.75 -37.03
CA ASN A 128 33.43 -10.77 -38.07
C ASN A 128 34.21 -10.28 -39.30
N SER A 129 34.08 -9.01 -39.70
CA SER A 129 34.84 -8.43 -40.81
C SER A 129 36.33 -8.21 -40.50
N VAL A 130 36.67 -8.07 -39.22
CA VAL A 130 38.05 -7.94 -38.72
C VAL A 130 38.72 -9.31 -38.63
N LEU A 131 37.97 -10.33 -38.22
CA LEU A 131 38.44 -11.70 -38.04
C LEU A 131 38.58 -12.46 -39.38
N ASP A 132 37.88 -12.03 -40.42
CA ASP A 132 38.02 -12.56 -41.78
C ASP A 132 39.30 -12.07 -42.48
N ASP A 133 39.54 -12.55 -43.69
CA ASP A 133 40.68 -12.14 -44.53
C ASP A 133 40.68 -10.64 -44.86
N ASN A 134 39.51 -9.99 -44.78
CA ASN A 134 39.35 -8.56 -45.01
C ASN A 134 40.11 -7.70 -44.00
N LYS A 135 40.33 -8.18 -42.76
CA LYS A 135 41.07 -7.48 -41.69
C LYS A 135 40.65 -6.03 -41.51
N LEU A 136 39.35 -5.73 -41.62
CA LEU A 136 38.85 -4.36 -41.67
C LEU A 136 37.58 -4.20 -40.83
N LEU A 137 37.62 -3.25 -39.89
CA LEU A 137 36.49 -2.84 -39.07
C LEU A 137 35.77 -1.71 -39.78
N THR A 138 34.50 -1.90 -40.13
CA THR A 138 33.66 -0.85 -40.69
C THR A 138 32.75 -0.29 -39.61
N LEU A 139 32.86 1.00 -39.34
CA LEU A 139 32.07 1.69 -38.33
C LEU A 139 30.80 2.30 -38.93
N PRO A 140 29.73 2.54 -38.14
CA PRO A 140 28.49 3.15 -38.60
C PRO A 140 28.66 4.54 -39.25
N ASN A 141 29.70 5.28 -38.89
CA ASN A 141 30.05 6.57 -39.52
C ASN A 141 30.66 6.42 -40.93
N GLY A 142 30.86 5.18 -41.41
CA GLY A 142 31.48 4.86 -42.70
C GLY A 142 33.00 4.75 -42.66
N GLU A 143 33.63 5.02 -41.51
CA GLU A 143 35.06 4.87 -41.31
C GLU A 143 35.48 3.40 -41.37
N ARG A 144 36.65 3.16 -41.96
CA ARG A 144 37.20 1.83 -42.22
C ARG A 144 38.58 1.72 -41.59
N LEU A 145 38.67 1.02 -40.46
CA LEU A 145 39.93 0.80 -39.73
C LEU A 145 40.51 -0.56 -40.12
N SER A 146 41.68 -0.58 -40.74
CA SER A 146 42.40 -1.82 -41.05
C SER A 146 43.17 -2.34 -39.84
N LEU A 147 43.21 -3.66 -39.65
CA LEU A 147 43.96 -4.29 -38.58
C LEU A 147 45.45 -4.43 -38.99
N PRO A 148 46.40 -3.77 -38.29
CA PRO A 148 47.81 -3.89 -38.61
C PRO A 148 48.35 -5.32 -38.41
N PRO A 149 49.39 -5.74 -39.17
CA PRO A 149 49.90 -7.11 -39.12
C PRO A 149 50.58 -7.49 -37.79
N ASN A 150 50.99 -6.51 -36.98
CA ASN A 150 51.55 -6.72 -35.64
C ASN A 150 50.48 -6.88 -34.54
N VAL A 151 49.18 -6.73 -34.89
CA VAL A 151 48.07 -6.90 -33.95
C VAL A 151 47.51 -8.33 -34.01
N ARG A 152 47.18 -8.89 -32.85
CA ARG A 152 46.40 -10.14 -32.72
C ARG A 152 45.21 -9.93 -31.82
N VAL A 153 44.08 -10.53 -32.17
CA VAL A 153 42.85 -10.50 -31.36
C VAL A 153 42.64 -11.88 -30.76
N MET A 154 42.49 -11.94 -29.44
CA MET A 154 42.31 -13.19 -28.69
C MET A 154 41.04 -13.13 -27.86
N PHE A 155 40.37 -14.27 -27.70
CA PHE A 155 39.22 -14.43 -26.83
C PHE A 155 39.57 -15.43 -25.72
N GLU A 156 39.47 -15.02 -24.46
CA GLU A 156 39.62 -15.89 -23.29
C GLU A 156 38.23 -16.17 -22.70
N VAL A 157 37.66 -17.33 -23.04
CA VAL A 157 36.27 -17.69 -22.71
C VAL A 157 36.20 -18.98 -21.89
N GLN A 158 35.13 -19.11 -21.10
CA GLN A 158 34.85 -20.36 -20.38
C GLN A 158 34.23 -21.40 -21.32
N ASP A 159 33.17 -21.02 -22.03
CA ASP A 159 32.49 -21.85 -23.01
C ASP A 159 32.01 -21.00 -24.21
N LEU A 160 31.50 -21.68 -25.24
CA LEU A 160 31.01 -21.09 -26.48
C LEU A 160 29.54 -21.42 -26.73
N LYS A 161 28.74 -21.69 -25.68
CA LYS A 161 27.34 -22.15 -25.84
C LYS A 161 26.48 -21.16 -26.63
N TYR A 162 26.77 -19.87 -26.51
CA TYR A 162 26.03 -18.78 -27.15
C TYR A 162 26.75 -18.17 -28.36
N ALA A 163 27.92 -18.70 -28.75
CA ALA A 163 28.67 -18.20 -29.88
C ALA A 163 28.08 -18.68 -31.22
N THR A 164 28.10 -17.83 -32.24
CA THR A 164 27.67 -18.23 -33.60
C THR A 164 28.75 -19.04 -34.32
N LEU A 165 28.34 -20.00 -35.15
CA LEU A 165 29.27 -20.78 -35.98
C LEU A 165 30.10 -19.89 -36.92
N ALA A 166 29.53 -18.77 -37.40
CA ALA A 166 30.20 -17.82 -38.28
C ALA A 166 31.37 -17.09 -37.60
N THR A 167 31.28 -16.89 -36.28
CA THR A 167 32.38 -16.32 -35.49
C THR A 167 33.45 -17.39 -35.25
N VAL A 168 33.03 -18.59 -34.83
CA VAL A 168 33.95 -19.68 -34.46
C VAL A 168 34.78 -20.13 -35.67
N SER A 169 34.19 -20.15 -36.89
CA SER A 169 34.88 -20.58 -38.11
C SER A 169 36.04 -19.67 -38.53
N ARG A 170 36.06 -18.41 -38.07
CA ARG A 170 37.09 -17.41 -38.42
C ARG A 170 38.24 -17.33 -37.42
N CYS A 171 38.14 -18.04 -36.30
CA CYS A 171 39.14 -17.98 -35.23
C CYS A 171 39.92 -19.29 -35.12
N GLY A 172 41.21 -19.20 -34.82
CA GLY A 172 42.01 -20.36 -34.42
C GLY A 172 41.59 -20.86 -33.04
N MET A 173 41.22 -22.13 -32.92
CA MET A 173 40.71 -22.70 -31.69
C MET A 173 41.80 -23.36 -30.85
N VAL A 174 41.89 -23.00 -29.57
CA VAL A 174 42.77 -23.65 -28.58
C VAL A 174 41.94 -24.11 -27.40
N TRP A 175 41.75 -25.43 -27.29
CA TRP A 175 41.07 -26.04 -26.16
C TRP A 175 42.03 -26.28 -24.98
N PHE A 176 41.70 -25.72 -23.83
CA PHE A 176 42.37 -25.94 -22.55
C PHE A 176 41.49 -26.84 -21.67
N SER A 177 41.84 -28.12 -21.57
CA SER A 177 41.20 -29.04 -20.60
C SER A 177 41.50 -28.61 -19.15
N GLU A 178 40.64 -29.02 -18.22
CA GLU A 178 40.91 -28.85 -16.79
C GLU A 178 42.14 -29.64 -16.32
N ASP A 179 42.40 -30.79 -16.95
CA ASP A 179 43.52 -31.69 -16.63
C ASP A 179 44.90 -31.13 -16.98
N VAL A 180 44.94 -30.08 -17.81
CA VAL A 180 46.20 -29.41 -18.20
C VAL A 180 46.95 -28.90 -16.97
N LEU A 181 46.23 -28.51 -15.92
CA LEU A 181 46.80 -28.16 -14.63
C LEU A 181 46.38 -29.20 -13.59
N SER A 182 47.32 -30.05 -13.20
CA SER A 182 47.11 -30.97 -12.08
C SER A 182 47.11 -30.22 -10.74
N THR A 183 46.45 -30.79 -9.73
CA THR A 183 46.39 -30.20 -8.39
C THR A 183 47.79 -30.07 -7.77
N ASP A 184 48.69 -31.04 -8.03
CA ASP A 184 50.08 -31.01 -7.58
C ASP A 184 50.84 -29.81 -8.14
N MET A 185 50.62 -29.43 -9.40
CA MET A 185 51.24 -28.23 -9.99
C MET A 185 50.81 -26.96 -9.26
N ILE A 186 49.54 -26.88 -8.87
CA ILE A 186 49.00 -25.71 -8.17
C ILE A 186 49.59 -25.63 -6.76
N PHE A 187 49.72 -26.76 -6.05
CA PHE A 187 50.36 -26.80 -4.73
C PHE A 187 51.85 -26.46 -4.78
N ASN A 188 52.59 -27.00 -5.74
CA ASN A 188 54.00 -26.69 -5.92
C ASN A 188 54.21 -25.21 -6.22
N ASN A 189 53.36 -24.61 -7.06
CA ASN A 189 53.36 -23.18 -7.30
C ASN A 189 53.07 -22.37 -6.02
N PHE A 190 52.06 -22.77 -5.24
CA PHE A 190 51.74 -22.11 -3.97
C PHE A 190 52.90 -22.17 -2.97
N LEU A 191 53.47 -23.35 -2.73
CA LEU A 191 54.62 -23.53 -1.84
C LEU A 191 55.86 -22.77 -2.32
N ALA A 192 56.11 -22.76 -3.64
CA ALA A 192 57.18 -21.97 -4.23
C ALA A 192 56.97 -20.46 -4.03
N ARG A 193 55.74 -19.97 -4.19
CA ARG A 193 55.41 -18.55 -3.94
C ARG A 193 55.59 -18.18 -2.47
N ILE A 194 55.13 -19.01 -1.53
CA ILE A 194 55.35 -18.76 -0.10
C ILE A 194 56.84 -18.66 0.23
N ARG A 195 57.70 -19.51 -0.35
CA ARG A 195 59.14 -19.52 -0.07
C ARG A 195 59.92 -18.32 -0.64
N SER A 196 59.32 -17.59 -1.58
CA SER A 196 60.05 -16.68 -2.47
C SER A 196 59.46 -15.27 -2.59
N ILE A 197 58.19 -15.07 -2.21
CA ILE A 197 57.52 -13.78 -2.24
C ILE A 197 57.11 -13.42 -0.80
N PRO A 198 57.67 -12.35 -0.21
CA PRO A 198 57.25 -11.88 1.11
C PRO A 198 55.78 -11.46 1.07
N LEU A 199 55.06 -11.74 2.16
CA LEU A 199 53.62 -11.42 2.29
C LEU A 199 53.36 -9.95 2.67
N ASP A 200 54.40 -9.18 3.01
CA ASP A 200 54.32 -7.77 3.37
C ASP A 200 54.65 -6.89 2.15
N GLU A 201 53.71 -6.03 1.75
CA GLU A 201 53.82 -5.20 0.54
C GLU A 201 55.00 -4.22 0.61
N GLY A 202 55.33 -3.72 1.82
CA GLY A 202 56.47 -2.84 2.03
C GLY A 202 57.83 -3.54 1.85
N GLU A 203 57.92 -4.83 2.17
CA GLU A 203 59.13 -5.63 1.94
C GLU A 203 59.26 -6.07 0.48
N ASP A 204 58.13 -6.27 -0.22
CA ASP A 204 58.08 -6.68 -1.62
C ASP A 204 58.62 -5.56 -2.57
N GLU A 205 58.33 -4.29 -2.26
CA GLU A 205 58.95 -3.14 -2.93
C GLU A 205 60.45 -3.00 -2.60
N ALA A 206 60.83 -3.20 -1.33
CA ALA A 206 62.23 -3.18 -0.91
C ALA A 206 63.06 -4.31 -1.56
N GLN A 207 62.49 -5.49 -1.74
CA GLN A 207 63.14 -6.62 -2.41
C GLN A 207 63.26 -6.42 -3.92
N ARG A 208 62.29 -5.74 -4.56
CA ARG A 208 62.40 -5.33 -5.98
C ARG A 208 63.48 -4.27 -6.18
N GLN A 209 63.65 -3.34 -5.24
CA GLN A 209 64.73 -2.36 -5.28
C GLN A 209 66.11 -3.02 -5.06
N ARG A 210 66.22 -4.01 -4.15
CA ARG A 210 67.47 -4.75 -3.88
C ARG A 210 67.94 -5.64 -5.05
N LYS A 211 67.03 -6.15 -5.88
CA LYS A 211 67.38 -6.94 -7.09
C LYS A 211 68.09 -6.13 -8.19
N GLY A 212 68.25 -4.81 -8.05
CA GLY A 212 69.00 -3.98 -8.98
C GLY A 212 70.52 -3.92 -8.73
N THR A 213 71.01 -4.49 -7.62
CA THR A 213 72.43 -4.49 -7.25
C THR A 213 72.90 -5.93 -7.05
N ASP A 214 73.56 -6.49 -8.06
CA ASP A 214 74.27 -7.76 -7.96
C ASP A 214 75.49 -7.58 -7.04
N ASP A 215 75.47 -8.07 -5.79
CA ASP A 215 76.65 -8.67 -5.10
C ASP A 215 76.54 -9.02 -3.59
N ASP A 216 75.42 -8.91 -2.88
CA ASP A 216 75.39 -9.28 -1.43
C ASP A 216 74.59 -10.55 -1.10
N GLU A 217 75.19 -11.43 -0.28
CA GLU A 217 74.64 -12.69 0.25
C GLU A 217 73.21 -12.50 0.82
N GLU A 218 72.25 -13.28 0.29
CA GLU A 218 70.82 -13.23 0.61
C GLU A 218 70.52 -13.54 2.10
N THR A 219 70.59 -12.53 2.98
CA THR A 219 69.93 -12.60 4.29
C THR A 219 68.42 -12.46 4.07
N ALA A 220 67.69 -13.57 4.17
CA ALA A 220 66.23 -13.59 4.05
C ALA A 220 65.58 -12.71 5.12
N SER A 221 64.53 -11.95 4.77
CA SER A 221 63.79 -11.16 5.76
C SER A 221 63.17 -12.09 6.83
N PRO A 222 62.95 -11.61 8.07
CA PRO A 222 62.33 -12.41 9.13
C PRO A 222 61.00 -13.03 8.70
N MET A 223 60.18 -12.28 7.94
CA MET A 223 58.93 -12.78 7.37
C MET A 223 59.17 -13.92 6.37
N LEU A 224 60.14 -13.75 5.46
CA LEU A 224 60.47 -14.76 4.47
C LEU A 224 61.03 -16.05 5.10
N GLN A 225 61.77 -15.93 6.20
CA GLN A 225 62.23 -17.10 6.95
C GLN A 225 61.06 -17.87 7.58
N ILE A 226 60.13 -17.18 8.24
CA ILE A 226 58.90 -17.79 8.80
C ILE A 226 58.10 -18.50 7.70
N GLN A 227 57.98 -17.87 6.53
CA GLN A 227 57.29 -18.47 5.38
C GLN A 227 58.01 -19.73 4.86
N ARG A 228 59.35 -19.71 4.77
CA ARG A 228 60.15 -20.88 4.35
C ARG A 228 60.00 -22.05 5.32
N ASP A 229 60.05 -21.78 6.62
CA ASP A 229 59.90 -22.80 7.67
C ASP A 229 58.46 -23.37 7.67
N SER A 230 57.46 -22.49 7.55
CA SER A 230 56.05 -22.87 7.42
C SER A 230 55.81 -23.73 6.16
N ALA A 231 56.41 -23.37 5.03
CA ALA A 231 56.30 -24.14 3.79
C ALA A 231 57.00 -25.50 3.87
N ALA A 232 58.06 -25.65 4.67
CA ALA A 232 58.71 -26.93 4.91
C ALA A 232 57.82 -27.86 5.75
N ILE A 233 57.18 -27.34 6.80
CA ILE A 233 56.24 -28.08 7.65
C ILE A 233 55.00 -28.55 6.86
N LEU A 234 54.50 -27.70 5.96
CA LEU A 234 53.29 -27.99 5.19
C LEU A 234 53.52 -28.96 4.01
N GLN A 235 54.74 -29.01 3.45
CA GLN A 235 55.05 -29.76 2.23
C GLN A 235 54.56 -31.23 2.21
N PRO A 236 54.70 -32.03 3.29
CA PRO A 236 54.25 -33.43 3.29
C PRO A 236 52.74 -33.59 3.04
N TYR A 237 51.92 -32.61 3.47
CA TYR A 237 50.47 -32.66 3.37
C TYR A 237 49.94 -32.29 1.97
N PHE A 238 50.76 -31.64 1.15
CA PHE A 238 50.46 -31.15 -0.19
C PHE A 238 50.91 -32.10 -1.33
N THR A 239 51.21 -33.36 -1.00
CA THR A 239 51.56 -34.40 -1.97
C THR A 239 50.33 -35.08 -2.56
N SER A 240 50.49 -35.82 -3.66
CA SER A 240 49.43 -36.58 -4.36
C SER A 240 48.63 -37.54 -3.46
N THR A 241 49.24 -38.04 -2.38
CA THR A 241 48.60 -38.93 -1.38
C THR A 241 48.35 -38.25 -0.03
N GLY A 242 48.62 -36.94 0.04
CA GLY A 242 48.54 -36.12 1.24
C GLY A 242 47.11 -35.86 1.72
N LEU A 243 47.02 -35.29 2.92
CA LEU A 243 45.76 -34.99 3.59
C LEU A 243 44.87 -34.07 2.76
N VAL A 244 45.45 -33.05 2.13
CA VAL A 244 44.71 -31.98 1.45
C VAL A 244 43.95 -32.51 0.24
N ILE A 245 44.57 -33.37 -0.58
CA ILE A 245 43.90 -33.94 -1.77
C ILE A 245 42.78 -34.89 -1.39
N LYS A 246 43.02 -35.79 -0.44
CA LYS A 246 41.98 -36.71 0.06
C LYS A 246 40.77 -35.96 0.61
N ALA A 247 41.02 -34.89 1.36
CA ALA A 247 39.95 -34.03 1.86
C ALA A 247 39.24 -33.29 0.71
N LEU A 248 39.96 -32.82 -0.31
CA LEU A 248 39.39 -32.13 -1.47
C LEU A 248 38.49 -33.05 -2.32
N GLU A 249 38.92 -34.28 -2.59
CA GLU A 249 38.14 -35.29 -3.33
C GLU A 249 36.91 -35.78 -2.57
N HIS A 250 36.99 -35.82 -1.24
CA HIS A 250 35.83 -36.12 -0.41
C HIS A 250 34.85 -34.95 -0.42
N ALA A 251 35.34 -33.72 -0.21
CA ALA A 251 34.54 -32.51 -0.25
C ALA A 251 33.82 -32.34 -1.60
N SER A 252 34.47 -32.61 -2.74
CA SER A 252 33.83 -32.49 -4.06
C SER A 252 32.61 -33.41 -4.26
N LYS A 253 32.44 -34.46 -3.44
CA LYS A 253 31.29 -35.36 -3.47
C LYS A 253 30.17 -34.95 -2.52
N MET A 254 30.43 -33.98 -1.63
CA MET A 254 29.46 -33.48 -0.67
C MET A 254 28.51 -32.48 -1.31
N GLU A 255 27.39 -32.22 -0.65
CA GLU A 255 26.45 -31.20 -1.09
C GLU A 255 26.92 -29.81 -0.66
N HIS A 256 27.13 -28.94 -1.66
CA HIS A 256 27.49 -27.53 -1.49
C HIS A 256 26.36 -26.62 -1.95
N ILE A 257 26.26 -25.44 -1.34
CA ILE A 257 25.18 -24.49 -1.63
C ILE A 257 25.45 -23.69 -2.91
N MET A 258 26.73 -23.52 -3.24
CA MET A 258 27.20 -23.02 -4.53
C MET A 258 28.04 -24.09 -5.21
N ASP A 259 28.09 -24.05 -6.54
CA ASP A 259 28.90 -24.97 -7.33
C ASP A 259 30.32 -25.11 -6.80
N PHE A 260 30.69 -26.35 -6.50
CA PHE A 260 32.02 -26.67 -6.00
C PHE A 260 33.05 -26.51 -7.12
N THR A 261 34.06 -25.67 -6.88
CA THR A 261 35.20 -25.52 -7.79
C THR A 261 36.50 -25.70 -7.01
N ARG A 262 37.41 -26.52 -7.55
CA ARG A 262 38.69 -26.84 -6.88
C ARG A 262 39.50 -25.59 -6.53
N LEU A 263 39.56 -24.61 -7.44
CA LEU A 263 40.35 -23.40 -7.26
C LEU A 263 39.78 -22.43 -6.22
N ARG A 264 38.45 -22.37 -6.07
CA ARG A 264 37.83 -21.57 -5.00
C ARG A 264 38.26 -22.11 -3.63
N CYS A 265 38.11 -23.42 -3.44
CA CYS A 265 38.44 -24.11 -2.20
C CYS A 265 39.94 -24.01 -1.89
N MET A 266 40.78 -24.21 -2.89
CA MET A 266 42.24 -24.06 -2.75
C MET A 266 42.65 -22.61 -2.52
N GLY A 267 42.04 -21.64 -3.21
CA GLY A 267 42.30 -20.21 -3.00
C GLY A 267 41.94 -19.78 -1.58
N SER A 268 40.83 -20.29 -1.04
CA SER A 268 40.41 -20.08 0.36
C SER A 268 41.43 -20.67 1.34
N LEU A 269 41.91 -21.89 1.07
CA LEU A 269 42.93 -22.56 1.88
C LEU A 269 44.25 -21.77 1.88
N PHE A 270 44.70 -21.35 0.70
CA PHE A 270 45.92 -20.55 0.54
C PHE A 270 45.85 -19.24 1.30
N SER A 271 44.69 -18.58 1.26
CA SER A 271 44.43 -17.35 2.01
C SER A 271 44.52 -17.56 3.52
N MET A 272 43.89 -18.63 4.04
CA MET A 272 43.98 -18.93 5.47
C MET A 272 45.41 -19.27 5.91
N LEU A 273 46.18 -19.98 5.08
CA LEU A 273 47.57 -20.35 5.39
C LEU A 273 48.53 -19.16 5.35
N HIS A 274 48.34 -18.22 4.42
CA HIS A 274 49.06 -16.95 4.44
C HIS A 274 48.76 -16.16 5.72
N GLN A 275 47.50 -16.11 6.17
CA GLN A 275 47.15 -15.51 7.45
C GLN A 275 47.81 -16.24 8.64
N ALA A 276 47.97 -17.57 8.57
CA ALA A 276 48.70 -18.31 9.60
C ALA A 276 50.15 -17.80 9.75
N CYS A 277 50.85 -17.60 8.62
CA CYS A 277 52.19 -17.02 8.60
C CYS A 277 52.21 -15.59 9.16
N ARG A 278 51.21 -14.76 8.81
CA ARG A 278 51.08 -13.38 9.35
C ARG A 278 50.84 -13.38 10.86
N ASN A 279 50.03 -14.30 11.37
CA ASN A 279 49.78 -14.42 12.82
C ASN A 279 51.06 -14.78 13.58
N VAL A 280 51.90 -15.67 13.02
CA VAL A 280 53.22 -16.01 13.59
C VAL A 280 54.15 -14.81 13.54
N ALA A 281 54.18 -14.07 12.43
CA ALA A 281 54.99 -12.86 12.30
C ALA A 281 54.56 -11.77 13.31
N LEU A 282 53.26 -11.53 13.45
CA LEU A 282 52.70 -10.62 14.45
C LEU A 282 53.06 -11.06 15.88
N TYR A 283 52.99 -12.36 16.17
CA TYR A 283 53.41 -12.90 17.46
C TYR A 283 54.89 -12.62 17.74
N ASN A 284 55.78 -12.88 16.77
CA ASN A 284 57.21 -12.64 16.89
C ASN A 284 57.54 -11.14 17.03
N ASN A 285 56.82 -10.27 16.30
CA ASN A 285 56.98 -8.82 16.41
C ASN A 285 56.54 -8.29 17.78
N ASN A 286 55.49 -8.88 18.38
CA ASN A 286 55.04 -8.54 19.73
C ASN A 286 55.94 -9.13 20.84
N HIS A 287 56.73 -10.17 20.53
CA HIS A 287 57.64 -10.86 21.46
C HIS A 287 59.06 -10.96 20.89
N PRO A 288 59.77 -9.82 20.71
CA PRO A 288 61.09 -9.83 20.08
C PRO A 288 62.14 -10.61 20.89
N ASP A 289 62.02 -10.63 22.21
CA ASP A 289 62.93 -11.36 23.11
C ASP A 289 62.68 -12.88 23.12
N PHE A 290 61.45 -13.30 22.78
CA PHE A 290 61.02 -14.70 22.82
C PHE A 290 60.25 -15.06 21.54
N PRO A 291 60.95 -15.13 20.39
CA PRO A 291 60.33 -15.55 19.14
C PRO A 291 59.83 -16.99 19.25
N MET A 292 58.81 -17.33 18.46
CA MET A 292 58.18 -18.64 18.48
C MET A 292 59.20 -19.75 18.16
N PRO A 293 59.36 -20.76 19.04
CA PRO A 293 60.21 -21.91 18.77
C PRO A 293 59.68 -22.75 17.58
N ILE A 294 60.59 -23.40 16.85
CA ILE A 294 60.23 -24.22 15.68
C ILE A 294 59.27 -25.35 16.05
N GLU A 295 59.43 -25.98 17.22
CA GLU A 295 58.50 -27.04 17.68
C GLU A 295 57.06 -26.52 17.91
N GLN A 296 56.93 -25.30 18.42
CA GLN A 296 55.63 -24.66 18.60
C GLN A 296 55.03 -24.26 17.25
N LEU A 297 55.86 -23.73 16.35
CA LEU A 297 55.48 -23.42 14.98
C LEU A 297 54.96 -24.67 14.25
N GLU A 298 55.65 -25.80 14.37
CA GLU A 298 55.24 -27.07 13.77
C GLU A 298 53.86 -27.52 14.28
N LYS A 299 53.65 -27.52 15.60
CA LYS A 299 52.36 -27.89 16.21
C LYS A 299 51.24 -26.95 15.78
N TYR A 300 51.51 -25.64 15.74
CA TYR A 300 50.55 -24.64 15.31
C TYR A 300 50.17 -24.82 13.83
N MET A 301 51.16 -24.88 12.93
CA MET A 301 50.93 -24.98 11.49
C MET A 301 50.21 -26.27 11.09
N GLN A 302 50.54 -27.42 11.71
CA GLN A 302 49.86 -28.69 11.44
C GLN A 302 48.38 -28.67 11.84
N LYS A 303 48.06 -28.16 13.04
CA LYS A 303 46.68 -28.06 13.52
C LYS A 303 45.90 -26.98 12.78
N TYR A 304 46.55 -25.85 12.49
CA TYR A 304 45.95 -24.77 11.72
C TYR A 304 45.63 -25.20 10.29
N LEU A 305 46.45 -26.07 9.67
CA LEU A 305 46.13 -26.68 8.38
C LEU A 305 44.80 -27.44 8.42
N ILE A 306 44.54 -28.21 9.48
CA ILE A 306 43.26 -28.93 9.64
C ILE A 306 42.10 -27.96 9.77
N TYR A 307 42.26 -26.93 10.59
CA TYR A 307 41.27 -25.86 10.75
C TYR A 307 40.99 -25.16 9.40
N ALA A 308 42.04 -24.83 8.64
CA ALA A 308 41.95 -24.18 7.35
C ALA A 308 41.28 -25.07 6.29
N VAL A 309 41.59 -26.37 6.25
CA VAL A 309 40.96 -27.34 5.34
C VAL A 309 39.46 -27.45 5.62
N LEU A 310 39.05 -27.53 6.90
CA LEU A 310 37.64 -27.59 7.26
C LEU A 310 36.85 -26.39 6.73
N TRP A 311 37.33 -25.18 7.01
CA TRP A 311 36.64 -23.96 6.58
C TRP A 311 36.72 -23.72 5.08
N SER A 312 37.85 -24.03 4.45
CA SER A 312 38.04 -23.78 3.02
C SER A 312 37.24 -24.73 2.14
N PHE A 313 37.05 -25.98 2.59
CA PHE A 313 36.40 -27.01 1.78
C PHE A 313 34.93 -27.23 2.16
N SER A 314 34.51 -26.92 3.38
CA SER A 314 33.11 -27.06 3.81
C SER A 314 32.46 -25.74 4.28
N GLY A 315 33.15 -24.61 4.16
CA GLY A 315 32.65 -23.30 4.60
C GLY A 315 31.33 -22.90 3.94
N ASP A 316 31.08 -23.31 2.71
CA ASP A 316 29.85 -23.06 1.96
C ASP A 316 28.76 -24.13 2.18
N GLY A 317 29.02 -25.15 2.99
CA GLY A 317 28.05 -26.19 3.36
C GLY A 317 27.30 -25.87 4.66
N ARG A 318 26.17 -26.57 4.87
CA ARG A 318 25.41 -26.54 6.14
C ARG A 318 26.21 -27.14 7.29
N LEU A 319 25.85 -26.83 8.53
CA LEU A 319 26.57 -27.31 9.74
C LEU A 319 26.74 -28.84 9.76
N LYS A 320 25.74 -29.60 9.31
CA LYS A 320 25.80 -31.07 9.21
C LYS A 320 26.91 -31.55 8.27
N MET A 321 27.06 -30.90 7.12
CA MET A 321 28.11 -31.23 6.14
C MET A 321 29.50 -30.87 6.67
N ARG A 322 29.62 -29.74 7.38
CA ARG A 322 30.87 -29.35 8.05
C ARG A 322 31.31 -30.38 9.10
N ALA A 323 30.36 -30.88 9.88
CA ALA A 323 30.61 -31.92 10.88
C ALA A 323 31.04 -33.25 10.23
N GLU A 324 30.43 -33.62 9.10
CA GLU A 324 30.78 -34.82 8.33
C GLU A 324 32.22 -34.76 7.79
N LEU A 325 32.65 -33.62 7.22
CA LEU A 325 34.05 -33.44 6.79
C LEU A 325 35.01 -33.52 7.98
N GLY A 326 34.64 -32.96 9.14
CA GLY A 326 35.41 -33.10 10.38
C GLY A 326 35.61 -34.54 10.82
N GLU A 327 34.56 -35.35 10.75
CA GLU A 327 34.64 -36.78 11.08
C GLU A 327 35.46 -37.55 10.05
N TYR A 328 35.40 -37.18 8.77
CA TYR A 328 36.27 -37.76 7.74
C TYR A 328 37.75 -37.45 8.01
N ILE A 329 38.09 -36.18 8.30
CA ILE A 329 39.46 -35.76 8.62
C ILE A 329 39.97 -36.50 9.86
N ARG A 330 39.12 -36.72 10.87
CA ARG A 330 39.46 -37.48 12.08
C ARG A 330 39.91 -38.91 11.80
N ARG A 331 39.40 -39.55 10.74
CA ARG A 331 39.77 -40.92 10.36
C ARG A 331 41.08 -41.00 9.58
N ILE A 332 41.46 -39.95 8.86
CA ILE A 332 42.60 -39.97 7.93
C ILE A 332 43.86 -39.28 8.47
N THR A 333 43.72 -38.36 9.43
CA THR A 333 44.85 -37.55 9.93
C THR A 333 45.59 -38.26 11.06
N THR A 334 46.91 -38.04 11.11
CA THR A 334 47.79 -38.45 12.22
C THR A 334 48.07 -37.28 13.19
N VAL A 335 47.64 -36.07 12.85
CA VAL A 335 47.84 -34.87 13.68
C VAL A 335 46.95 -34.95 14.93
N PRO A 336 47.44 -34.56 16.11
CA PRO A 336 46.65 -34.59 17.35
C PRO A 336 45.39 -33.70 17.26
N LEU A 337 44.23 -34.33 17.47
CA LEU A 337 42.90 -33.71 17.47
C LEU A 337 42.36 -33.46 18.90
N PRO A 338 41.28 -32.67 19.08
CA PRO A 338 40.68 -32.43 20.40
C PRO A 338 40.26 -33.73 21.09
N ALA A 339 40.48 -33.82 22.41
CA ALA A 339 40.29 -35.05 23.20
C ALA A 339 38.81 -35.49 23.37
N ALA A 340 37.84 -34.62 23.10
CA ALA A 340 36.41 -34.92 23.24
C ALA A 340 35.82 -35.46 21.91
N PRO A 341 35.56 -36.78 21.79
CA PRO A 341 35.12 -37.37 20.51
C PRO A 341 33.71 -36.94 20.09
N ASN A 342 32.84 -36.53 21.02
CA ASN A 342 31.45 -36.19 20.70
C ASN A 342 31.24 -34.76 20.18
N VAL A 343 32.26 -33.90 20.23
CA VAL A 343 32.15 -32.51 19.77
C VAL A 343 32.79 -32.38 18.37
N PRO A 344 32.11 -31.75 17.41
CA PRO A 344 32.67 -31.45 16.09
C PRO A 344 33.99 -30.66 16.19
N ILE A 345 34.95 -30.94 15.30
CA ILE A 345 36.25 -30.25 15.28
C ILE A 345 36.08 -28.74 15.00
N ILE A 346 35.03 -28.37 14.26
CA ILE A 346 34.71 -26.97 13.92
C ILE A 346 34.39 -26.09 15.14
N ASP A 347 34.03 -26.70 16.27
CA ASP A 347 33.75 -25.98 17.52
C ASP A 347 35.03 -25.69 18.34
N TYR A 348 36.20 -25.95 17.75
CA TYR A 348 37.51 -25.59 18.29
C TYR A 348 38.27 -24.65 17.35
N GLU A 349 39.07 -23.78 17.96
CA GLU A 349 40.07 -22.94 17.32
C GLU A 349 41.46 -23.45 17.66
N VAL A 350 42.44 -23.12 16.82
CA VAL A 350 43.85 -23.38 17.09
C VAL A 350 44.48 -22.11 17.67
N CYS A 351 44.89 -22.16 18.94
CA CYS A 351 45.62 -21.07 19.57
C CYS A 351 47.04 -20.96 19.02
N ILE A 352 47.64 -19.77 19.11
CA ILE A 352 49.06 -19.52 18.75
C ILE A 352 50.04 -20.39 19.56
N THR A 353 49.61 -20.92 20.72
CA THR A 353 50.33 -21.91 21.53
C THR A 353 50.39 -23.31 20.89
N GLY A 354 49.65 -23.53 19.80
CA GLY A 354 49.54 -24.81 19.12
C GLY A 354 48.57 -25.78 19.82
N GLU A 355 47.62 -25.29 20.62
CA GLU A 355 46.59 -26.11 21.29
C GLU A 355 45.18 -25.85 20.74
N TRP A 356 44.29 -26.84 20.91
CA TRP A 356 42.88 -26.72 20.54
C TRP A 356 42.10 -26.08 21.68
N GLN A 357 41.46 -24.93 21.43
CA GLN A 357 40.62 -24.23 22.41
C GLN A 357 39.17 -24.23 21.93
N SER A 358 38.23 -24.52 22.83
CA SER A 358 36.80 -24.49 22.49
C SER A 358 36.31 -23.06 22.28
N TRP A 359 35.55 -22.83 21.20
CA TRP A 359 34.90 -21.54 20.94
C TRP A 359 33.95 -21.13 22.05
N GLN A 360 33.30 -22.07 22.73
CA GLN A 360 32.36 -21.80 23.83
C GLN A 360 33.03 -21.02 24.97
N GLY A 361 34.32 -21.27 25.22
CA GLY A 361 35.10 -20.56 26.24
C GLY A 361 35.43 -19.11 25.88
N LYS A 362 35.34 -18.73 24.60
CA LYS A 362 35.58 -17.36 24.11
C LYS A 362 34.32 -16.51 24.01
N VAL A 363 33.13 -17.10 24.12
CA VAL A 363 31.86 -16.36 24.01
C VAL A 363 31.69 -15.46 25.24
N PRO A 364 31.74 -14.12 25.10
CA PRO A 364 31.55 -13.22 26.23
C PRO A 364 30.08 -13.20 26.66
N GLN A 365 29.83 -13.14 27.97
CA GLN A 365 28.51 -12.84 28.50
C GLN A 365 28.32 -11.32 28.54
N ILE A 366 27.58 -10.78 27.56
CA ILE A 366 27.25 -9.36 27.50
C ILE A 366 25.92 -9.10 28.19
N GLU A 367 25.87 -8.04 29.00
CA GLU A 367 24.59 -7.46 29.45
C GLU A 367 24.20 -6.29 28.55
N VAL A 368 22.95 -6.30 28.07
CA VAL A 368 22.40 -5.21 27.27
C VAL A 368 21.74 -4.18 28.19
N GLU A 369 22.03 -2.91 27.96
CA GLU A 369 21.37 -1.79 28.66
C GLU A 369 19.91 -1.66 28.19
N THR A 370 19.00 -1.32 29.10
CA THR A 370 17.56 -1.30 28.83
C THR A 370 17.17 -0.40 27.66
N HIS A 371 17.78 0.78 27.53
CA HIS A 371 17.51 1.71 26.44
C HIS A 371 18.06 1.27 25.08
N LYS A 372 19.06 0.38 25.05
CA LYS A 372 19.69 -0.12 23.82
C LYS A 372 18.94 -1.31 23.20
N VAL A 373 17.96 -1.90 23.90
CA VAL A 373 17.14 -3.03 23.38
C VAL A 373 16.42 -2.65 22.09
N ALA A 374 16.00 -1.39 21.94
CA ALA A 374 15.36 -0.89 20.73
C ALA A 374 16.35 -0.60 19.58
N SER A 375 17.66 -0.53 19.85
CA SER A 375 18.65 -0.16 18.84
C SER A 375 18.94 -1.33 17.87
N PRO A 376 19.24 -1.05 16.59
CA PRO A 376 19.66 -2.06 15.61
C PRO A 376 21.13 -2.50 15.75
N ASP A 377 21.96 -1.76 16.48
CA ASP A 377 23.41 -1.96 16.49
C ASP A 377 23.93 -2.98 17.49
N VAL A 378 23.08 -3.43 18.41
CA VAL A 378 23.46 -4.38 19.47
C VAL A 378 23.50 -5.80 18.91
N VAL A 379 24.72 -6.33 18.81
CA VAL A 379 24.96 -7.73 18.46
C VAL A 379 25.30 -8.50 19.73
N VAL A 380 24.50 -9.54 20.03
CA VAL A 380 24.80 -10.45 21.15
C VAL A 380 25.74 -11.54 20.63
N PRO A 381 26.96 -11.66 21.18
CA PRO A 381 27.91 -12.66 20.72
C PRO A 381 27.44 -14.07 21.14
N THR A 382 27.38 -14.95 20.17
CA THR A 382 27.16 -16.40 20.30
C THR A 382 28.39 -17.16 19.81
N LEU A 383 28.35 -18.49 19.97
CA LEU A 383 29.33 -19.39 19.39
C LEU A 383 29.52 -19.13 17.88
N ASP A 384 28.42 -19.02 17.15
CA ASP A 384 28.43 -18.85 15.69
C ASP A 384 28.97 -17.48 15.28
N THR A 385 28.59 -16.40 15.96
CA THR A 385 29.06 -15.04 15.59
C THR A 385 30.56 -14.90 15.79
N VAL A 386 31.09 -15.34 16.94
CA VAL A 386 32.53 -15.23 17.24
C VAL A 386 33.36 -16.06 16.26
N ARG A 387 32.87 -17.26 15.93
CA ARG A 387 33.51 -18.17 14.98
C ARG A 387 33.54 -17.59 13.55
N HIS A 388 32.42 -17.07 13.07
CA HIS A 388 32.36 -16.45 11.74
C HIS A 388 33.13 -15.12 11.69
N GLU A 389 33.11 -14.33 12.75
CA GLU A 389 33.86 -13.07 12.87
C GLU A 389 35.37 -13.31 12.75
N ALA A 390 35.92 -14.32 13.43
CA ALA A 390 37.34 -14.69 13.31
C ALA A 390 37.71 -15.15 11.88
N LEU A 391 36.82 -15.89 11.23
CA LEU A 391 37.02 -16.32 9.84
C LEU A 391 36.96 -15.14 8.85
N LEU A 392 35.99 -14.23 9.03
CA LEU A 392 35.86 -13.04 8.20
C LEU A 392 37.06 -12.11 8.37
N TYR A 393 37.53 -11.92 9.60
CA TYR A 393 38.75 -11.16 9.88
C TYR A 393 39.94 -11.69 9.08
N THR A 394 40.09 -13.03 9.00
CA THR A 394 41.16 -13.68 8.25
C THR A 394 41.17 -13.28 6.78
N TRP A 395 40.02 -13.31 6.09
CA TRP A 395 39.96 -12.99 4.67
C TRP A 395 39.93 -11.48 4.38
N LEU A 396 39.33 -10.68 5.28
CA LEU A 396 39.34 -9.22 5.18
C LEU A 396 40.74 -8.65 5.34
N ALA A 397 41.57 -9.21 6.23
CA ALA A 397 42.96 -8.83 6.41
C ALA A 397 43.84 -9.13 5.18
N GLU A 398 43.42 -10.07 4.33
CA GLU A 398 44.07 -10.35 3.04
C GLU A 398 43.51 -9.52 1.88
N HIS A 399 42.50 -8.68 2.14
CA HIS A 399 41.77 -7.93 1.12
C HIS A 399 41.19 -8.85 0.02
N LYS A 400 40.81 -10.08 0.41
CA LYS A 400 40.17 -11.04 -0.51
C LYS A 400 38.67 -10.78 -0.59
N PRO A 401 38.08 -10.79 -1.80
CA PRO A 401 36.66 -10.61 -1.92
C PRO A 401 35.94 -11.85 -1.43
N LEU A 402 35.09 -11.75 -0.43
CA LEU A 402 34.37 -12.89 0.16
C LEU A 402 32.87 -12.79 -0.08
N VAL A 403 32.17 -13.92 -0.11
CA VAL A 403 30.71 -13.97 -0.21
C VAL A 403 30.10 -14.71 0.96
N LEU A 404 29.19 -14.03 1.67
CA LEU A 404 28.35 -14.59 2.71
C LEU A 404 27.05 -15.12 2.08
N CYS A 405 26.91 -16.43 1.98
CA CYS A 405 25.68 -17.08 1.51
C CYS A 405 24.83 -17.50 2.71
N GLY A 406 23.51 -17.41 2.65
CA GLY A 406 22.66 -17.81 3.78
C GLY A 406 21.21 -17.43 3.57
N PRO A 407 20.26 -18.03 4.29
CA PRO A 407 18.86 -17.65 4.17
C PRO A 407 18.63 -16.18 4.64
N PRO A 408 17.52 -15.55 4.24
CA PRO A 408 17.25 -14.15 4.60
C PRO A 408 17.11 -13.99 6.12
N GLY A 409 17.80 -13.01 6.69
CA GLY A 409 17.76 -12.74 8.14
C GLY A 409 18.62 -13.68 8.99
N SER A 410 19.52 -14.48 8.41
CA SER A 410 20.45 -15.35 9.16
C SER A 410 21.56 -14.64 9.92
N GLY A 411 21.73 -13.33 9.72
CA GLY A 411 22.75 -12.52 10.39
C GLY A 411 24.01 -12.26 9.55
N LYS A 412 23.98 -12.50 8.22
CA LYS A 412 25.08 -12.21 7.28
C LYS A 412 25.65 -10.79 7.45
N THR A 413 24.81 -9.79 7.19
CA THR A 413 25.14 -8.37 7.27
C THR A 413 25.59 -7.96 8.68
N MET A 414 24.92 -8.48 9.71
CA MET A 414 25.25 -8.22 11.11
C MET A 414 26.64 -8.73 11.48
N THR A 415 26.97 -9.96 11.08
CA THR A 415 28.26 -10.61 11.37
C THR A 415 29.39 -9.87 10.65
N LEU A 416 29.15 -9.44 9.40
CA LEU A 416 30.10 -8.65 8.64
C LEU A 416 30.39 -7.30 9.30
N PHE A 417 29.36 -6.55 9.67
CA PHE A 417 29.55 -5.25 10.31
C PHE A 417 30.19 -5.38 11.70
N SER A 418 29.92 -6.46 12.44
CA SER A 418 30.66 -6.76 13.69
C SER A 418 32.15 -6.92 13.42
N ALA A 419 32.50 -7.77 12.45
CA ALA A 419 33.90 -8.02 12.08
C ALA A 419 34.61 -6.74 11.59
N LEU A 420 33.90 -5.88 10.84
CA LEU A 420 34.44 -4.62 10.33
C LEU A 420 34.60 -3.57 11.43
N ARG A 421 33.78 -3.57 12.49
CA ARG A 421 33.98 -2.70 13.66
C ARG A 421 35.28 -3.02 14.40
N ALA A 422 35.79 -4.25 14.31
CA ALA A 422 37.09 -4.62 14.86
C ALA A 422 38.28 -4.08 14.03
N LEU A 423 38.03 -3.59 12.81
CA LEU A 423 39.04 -3.09 11.86
C LEU A 423 38.83 -1.59 11.62
N PRO A 424 39.48 -0.70 12.40
CA PRO A 424 39.27 0.76 12.30
C PRO A 424 39.74 1.37 10.97
N ASP A 425 40.63 0.68 10.27
CA ASP A 425 41.20 1.13 8.99
C ASP A 425 40.27 0.87 7.79
N MET A 426 39.12 0.23 8.02
CA MET A 426 38.15 -0.12 6.97
C MET A 426 36.86 0.70 7.12
N GLU A 427 36.45 1.32 6.02
CA GLU A 427 35.17 1.99 5.87
C GLU A 427 34.25 1.14 4.99
N VAL A 428 32.97 1.03 5.36
CA VAL A 428 32.04 0.12 4.69
C VAL A 428 30.92 0.90 4.03
N VAL A 429 30.69 0.62 2.76
CA VAL A 429 29.59 1.18 1.99
C VAL A 429 28.69 0.04 1.53
N GLY A 430 27.43 0.06 1.98
CA GLY A 430 26.43 -0.95 1.66
C GLY A 430 25.67 -0.63 0.38
N LEU A 431 25.66 -1.58 -0.55
CA LEU A 431 24.90 -1.57 -1.80
C LEU A 431 23.93 -2.74 -1.81
N ASN A 432 22.66 -2.48 -2.13
CA ASN A 432 21.66 -3.52 -2.30
C ASN A 432 21.48 -3.78 -3.79
N PHE A 433 21.82 -4.97 -4.25
CA PHE A 433 21.60 -5.37 -5.63
C PHE A 433 20.13 -5.76 -5.84
N SER A 434 19.66 -5.48 -7.04
CA SER A 434 18.34 -5.79 -7.57
C SER A 434 18.50 -6.61 -8.85
N SER A 435 17.38 -7.07 -9.42
CA SER A 435 17.39 -7.74 -10.72
C SER A 435 17.87 -6.81 -11.86
N ALA A 436 17.65 -5.50 -11.74
CA ALA A 436 18.03 -4.51 -12.75
C ALA A 436 19.41 -3.87 -12.50
N THR A 437 20.12 -4.26 -11.44
CA THR A 437 21.41 -3.64 -11.10
C THR A 437 22.46 -3.84 -12.19
N THR A 438 23.00 -2.72 -12.67
CA THR A 438 24.00 -2.68 -13.74
C THR A 438 25.36 -2.14 -13.23
N PRO A 439 26.46 -2.31 -14.00
CA PRO A 439 27.78 -1.75 -13.64
C PRO A 439 27.77 -0.23 -13.38
N GLU A 440 26.88 0.51 -14.03
CA GLU A 440 26.77 1.97 -13.89
C GLU A 440 26.38 2.39 -12.46
N LEU A 441 25.62 1.57 -11.72
CA LEU A 441 25.29 1.83 -10.32
C LEU A 441 26.54 1.81 -9.42
N LEU A 442 27.47 0.89 -9.68
CA LEU A 442 28.75 0.81 -8.95
C LEU A 442 29.61 2.04 -9.24
N LEU A 443 29.66 2.49 -10.49
CA LEU A 443 30.40 3.69 -10.89
C LEU A 443 29.86 4.94 -10.17
N LYS A 444 28.53 5.13 -10.13
CA LYS A 444 27.91 6.23 -9.37
C LYS A 444 28.26 6.19 -7.89
N THR A 445 28.36 4.98 -7.32
CA THR A 445 28.77 4.82 -5.92
C THR A 445 30.24 5.21 -5.73
N PHE A 446 31.12 4.80 -6.65
CA PHE A 446 32.51 5.22 -6.61
C PHE A 446 32.66 6.74 -6.73
N ASP A 447 31.90 7.41 -7.57
CA ASP A 447 31.98 8.86 -7.72
C ASP A 447 31.54 9.61 -6.44
N HIS A 448 30.77 8.98 -5.56
CA HIS A 448 30.35 9.56 -4.28
C HIS A 448 31.38 9.34 -3.16
N TYR A 449 31.97 8.13 -3.05
CA TYR A 449 32.84 7.75 -1.93
C TYR A 449 34.33 7.76 -2.25
N CYS A 450 34.69 7.82 -3.53
CA CYS A 450 36.07 7.81 -4.02
C CYS A 450 36.37 9.05 -4.86
N GLU A 451 37.65 9.31 -5.06
CA GLU A 451 38.14 10.34 -5.98
C GLU A 451 39.17 9.77 -6.95
N TYR A 452 39.20 10.37 -8.14
CA TYR A 452 40.16 10.02 -9.17
C TYR A 452 41.44 10.85 -9.00
N ARG A 453 42.53 10.20 -8.60
CA ARG A 453 43.84 10.83 -8.47
C ARG A 453 44.71 10.52 -9.68
N ARG A 454 45.41 11.54 -10.19
CA ARG A 454 46.41 11.36 -11.24
C ARG A 454 47.77 11.13 -10.58
N THR A 455 48.30 9.92 -10.72
CA THR A 455 49.67 9.56 -10.28
C THR A 455 50.61 9.57 -11.49
N PRO A 456 51.94 9.62 -11.29
CA PRO A 456 52.91 9.45 -12.38
C PRO A 456 52.72 8.15 -13.17
N ASN A 457 52.16 7.11 -12.54
CA ASN A 457 51.94 5.79 -13.12
C ASN A 457 50.55 5.61 -13.76
N GLY A 458 49.70 6.63 -13.74
CA GLY A 458 48.35 6.59 -14.32
C GLY A 458 47.26 7.13 -13.39
N VAL A 459 46.01 6.94 -13.80
CA VAL A 459 44.85 7.36 -13.01
C VAL A 459 44.49 6.25 -12.02
N VAL A 460 44.37 6.62 -10.73
CA VAL A 460 43.95 5.71 -9.66
C VAL A 460 42.62 6.19 -9.08
N LEU A 461 41.79 5.24 -8.68
CA LEU A 461 40.59 5.49 -7.88
C LEU A 461 40.93 5.14 -6.43
N ALA A 462 40.87 6.14 -5.56
CA ALA A 462 41.17 6.01 -4.14
C ALA A 462 40.02 6.56 -3.29
N PRO A 463 39.77 6.05 -2.07
CA PRO A 463 38.77 6.61 -1.16
C PRO A 463 39.07 8.08 -0.81
N VAL A 464 38.02 8.87 -0.58
CA VAL A 464 38.15 10.29 -0.18
C VAL A 464 38.86 10.40 1.17
N GLN A 465 38.59 9.48 2.09
CA GLN A 465 39.26 9.43 3.40
C GLN A 465 40.70 8.90 3.24
N LEU A 466 41.67 9.74 3.60
CA LEU A 466 43.09 9.41 3.51
C LEU A 466 43.44 8.22 4.40
N GLY A 467 44.12 7.23 3.81
CA GLY A 467 44.69 6.11 4.55
C GLY A 467 43.76 4.92 4.77
N LYS A 468 42.45 5.05 4.52
CA LYS A 468 41.48 3.97 4.78
C LYS A 468 41.25 3.06 3.57
N TRP A 469 40.81 1.83 3.87
CA TRP A 469 40.31 0.87 2.90
C TRP A 469 38.80 0.99 2.77
N LEU A 470 38.30 1.13 1.54
CA LEU A 470 36.88 1.09 1.25
C LEU A 470 36.43 -0.35 0.99
N VAL A 471 35.46 -0.81 1.77
CA VAL A 471 34.77 -2.09 1.62
C VAL A 471 33.42 -1.83 0.96
N LEU A 472 33.30 -2.22 -0.31
CA LEU A 472 32.01 -2.26 -0.99
C LEU A 472 31.28 -3.53 -0.61
N PHE A 473 30.24 -3.40 0.21
CA PHE A 473 29.37 -4.49 0.60
C PHE A 473 28.19 -4.61 -0.38
N CYS A 474 28.17 -5.65 -1.21
CA CYS A 474 27.10 -5.94 -2.17
C CYS A 474 26.12 -6.96 -1.58
N ASP A 475 25.02 -6.49 -1.00
CA ASP A 475 23.91 -7.34 -0.57
C ASP A 475 23.11 -7.85 -1.78
N GLU A 476 22.60 -9.08 -1.71
CA GLU A 476 21.91 -9.77 -2.80
C GLU A 476 22.73 -9.86 -4.12
N ILE A 477 24.04 -10.09 -4.03
CA ILE A 477 24.98 -10.09 -5.18
C ILE A 477 24.57 -11.04 -6.32
N ASN A 478 23.77 -12.08 -6.04
CA ASN A 478 23.33 -13.08 -7.01
C ASN A 478 21.90 -12.89 -7.52
N LEU A 479 21.29 -11.73 -7.24
CA LEU A 479 20.00 -11.31 -7.75
C LEU A 479 20.02 -10.67 -9.17
N PRO A 480 21.08 -9.96 -9.61
CA PRO A 480 21.09 -9.29 -10.92
C PRO A 480 20.74 -10.20 -12.08
N ASP A 481 19.94 -9.67 -13.01
CA ASP A 481 19.49 -10.43 -14.15
C ASP A 481 20.64 -10.74 -15.10
N MET A 482 20.66 -12.00 -15.55
CA MET A 482 21.42 -12.41 -16.71
C MET A 482 20.81 -11.78 -17.97
N ASP A 483 21.67 -11.39 -18.89
CA ASP A 483 21.24 -11.06 -20.24
C ASP A 483 20.69 -12.30 -21.00
N LYS A 484 20.32 -12.10 -22.26
CA LYS A 484 19.81 -13.17 -23.14
C LYS A 484 20.78 -14.36 -23.31
N TYR A 485 22.04 -14.18 -22.93
CA TYR A 485 23.14 -15.12 -23.10
C TYR A 485 23.69 -15.63 -21.76
N GLY A 486 22.95 -15.45 -20.66
CA GLY A 486 23.32 -16.02 -19.36
C GLY A 486 24.40 -15.27 -18.60
N THR A 487 24.77 -14.03 -19.01
CA THR A 487 25.84 -13.25 -18.37
C THR A 487 25.28 -12.18 -17.44
N GLN A 488 25.77 -12.13 -16.19
CA GLN A 488 25.52 -11.02 -15.26
C GLN A 488 26.60 -9.94 -15.44
N ARG A 489 26.27 -8.85 -16.14
CA ARG A 489 27.23 -7.77 -16.49
C ARG A 489 27.94 -7.18 -15.27
N VAL A 490 27.20 -6.93 -14.18
CA VAL A 490 27.75 -6.38 -12.93
C VAL A 490 28.78 -7.32 -12.28
N ILE A 491 28.58 -8.62 -12.35
CA ILE A 491 29.52 -9.61 -11.81
C ILE A 491 30.77 -9.72 -12.70
N SER A 492 30.62 -9.61 -14.01
CA SER A 492 31.77 -9.52 -14.93
C SER A 492 32.62 -8.28 -14.62
N PHE A 493 31.98 -7.14 -14.36
CA PHE A 493 32.66 -5.90 -13.97
C PHE A 493 33.39 -6.03 -12.63
N ILE A 494 32.77 -6.61 -11.59
CA ILE A 494 33.44 -6.88 -10.32
C ILE A 494 34.61 -7.84 -10.51
N ARG A 495 34.44 -8.89 -11.32
CA ARG A 495 35.55 -9.81 -11.65
C ARG A 495 36.71 -9.07 -12.30
N GLN A 496 36.45 -8.17 -13.25
CA GLN A 496 37.49 -7.37 -13.90
C GLN A 496 38.29 -6.56 -12.86
N MET A 497 37.58 -5.91 -11.93
CA MET A 497 38.18 -5.14 -10.84
C MET A 497 39.01 -6.01 -9.89
N VAL A 498 38.52 -7.19 -9.53
CA VAL A 498 39.21 -8.13 -8.62
C VAL A 498 40.44 -8.76 -9.28
N GLU A 499 40.33 -9.18 -10.54
CA GLU A 499 41.37 -9.95 -11.22
C GLU A 499 42.46 -9.07 -11.84
N HIS A 500 42.06 -7.95 -12.45
CA HIS A 500 42.98 -7.04 -13.14
C HIS A 500 43.32 -5.79 -12.32
N GLY A 501 42.64 -5.57 -11.18
CA GLY A 501 42.93 -4.45 -10.27
C GLY A 501 42.47 -3.09 -10.78
N GLY A 502 41.49 -3.04 -11.68
CA GLY A 502 41.03 -1.81 -12.32
C GLY A 502 39.93 -2.03 -13.35
N PHE A 503 39.50 -0.93 -13.97
CA PHE A 503 38.51 -0.92 -15.05
C PHE A 503 38.78 0.22 -16.05
N TYR A 504 38.13 0.18 -17.21
CA TYR A 504 38.20 1.27 -18.19
C TYR A 504 37.10 2.29 -17.95
N ARG A 505 37.48 3.57 -17.87
CA ARG A 505 36.51 4.67 -17.83
C ARG A 505 36.00 4.96 -19.24
N THR A 506 34.69 4.90 -19.43
CA THR A 506 34.06 5.05 -20.75
C THR A 506 34.17 6.46 -21.35
N SER A 507 34.39 7.49 -20.52
CA SER A 507 34.45 8.89 -21.00
C SER A 507 35.74 9.23 -21.75
N ASP A 508 36.89 8.75 -21.27
CA ASP A 508 38.22 9.04 -21.85
C ASP A 508 38.97 7.77 -22.31
N GLN A 509 38.34 6.61 -22.13
CA GLN A 509 38.87 5.30 -22.49
C GLN A 509 40.24 5.03 -21.83
N THR A 510 40.42 5.51 -20.59
CA THR A 510 41.64 5.31 -19.80
C THR A 510 41.46 4.18 -18.78
N TRP A 511 42.54 3.48 -18.48
CA TRP A 511 42.57 2.48 -17.42
C TRP A 511 42.66 3.17 -16.06
N VAL A 512 41.72 2.87 -15.18
CA VAL A 512 41.67 3.34 -13.79
C VAL A 512 42.04 2.18 -12.88
N LYS A 513 43.15 2.32 -12.16
CA LYS A 513 43.60 1.32 -11.18
C LYS A 513 42.90 1.55 -9.84
N LEU A 514 42.45 0.49 -9.18
CA LEU A 514 41.89 0.56 -7.84
C LEU A 514 43.02 0.62 -6.80
N GLU A 515 42.89 1.52 -5.83
CA GLU A 515 43.78 1.63 -4.68
C GLU A 515 42.93 1.58 -3.40
N ARG A 516 43.24 0.63 -2.50
CA ARG A 516 42.55 0.45 -1.20
C ARG A 516 41.03 0.28 -1.31
N ILE A 517 40.56 -0.45 -2.32
CA ILE A 517 39.15 -0.78 -2.52
C ILE A 517 39.01 -2.31 -2.55
N GLN A 518 38.12 -2.86 -1.73
CA GLN A 518 37.81 -4.28 -1.67
C GLN A 518 36.30 -4.53 -1.74
N PHE A 519 35.91 -5.76 -2.09
CA PHE A 519 34.51 -6.14 -2.30
C PHE A 519 34.10 -7.23 -1.33
N VAL A 520 32.91 -7.15 -0.76
CA VAL A 520 32.31 -8.21 0.04
C VAL A 520 30.88 -8.42 -0.42
N GLY A 521 30.50 -9.64 -0.78
CA GLY A 521 29.13 -9.96 -1.18
C GLY A 521 28.32 -10.63 -0.06
N ALA A 522 27.01 -10.45 -0.08
CA ALA A 522 26.07 -11.33 0.60
C ALA A 522 24.99 -11.80 -0.38
N CYS A 523 24.50 -13.02 -0.21
CA CYS A 523 23.45 -13.57 -1.04
C CYS A 523 22.60 -14.61 -0.31
N ASN A 524 21.44 -14.89 -0.89
CA ASN A 524 20.68 -16.09 -0.57
C ASN A 524 21.12 -17.25 -1.47
N PRO A 525 20.90 -18.51 -1.07
CA PRO A 525 21.20 -19.67 -1.89
C PRO A 525 20.63 -19.55 -3.32
N PRO A 526 21.35 -20.02 -4.36
CA PRO A 526 20.85 -20.02 -5.73
C PRO A 526 19.66 -20.97 -5.93
N THR A 527 19.33 -21.80 -4.94
CA THR A 527 18.13 -22.63 -4.90
C THR A 527 16.84 -21.82 -4.68
N ASP A 528 16.96 -20.60 -4.14
CA ASP A 528 15.80 -19.76 -3.83
C ASP A 528 15.23 -19.13 -5.12
N PRO A 529 13.90 -18.95 -5.22
CA PRO A 529 13.27 -18.35 -6.40
C PRO A 529 13.85 -16.98 -6.76
N GLY A 530 14.14 -16.77 -8.04
CA GLY A 530 14.69 -15.52 -8.57
C GLY A 530 16.20 -15.34 -8.35
N ARG A 531 16.87 -16.22 -7.60
CA ARG A 531 18.32 -16.19 -7.42
C ARG A 531 19.03 -16.93 -8.55
N LYS A 532 20.15 -16.38 -9.00
CA LYS A 532 20.94 -16.91 -10.11
C LYS A 532 22.31 -17.38 -9.61
N PRO A 533 22.85 -18.50 -10.10
CA PRO A 533 24.19 -18.93 -9.70
C PRO A 533 25.25 -17.95 -10.23
N LEU A 534 26.25 -17.65 -9.40
CA LEU A 534 27.38 -16.81 -9.79
C LEU A 534 28.33 -17.57 -10.73
N THR A 535 28.92 -16.86 -11.69
CA THR A 535 29.87 -17.46 -12.65
C THR A 535 31.12 -18.04 -11.97
N HIS A 536 31.59 -19.20 -12.45
CA HIS A 536 32.81 -19.85 -11.97
C HIS A 536 34.07 -18.99 -12.21
N ARG A 537 34.01 -18.05 -13.18
CA ARG A 537 35.11 -17.10 -13.43
C ARG A 537 35.27 -16.09 -12.30
N PHE A 538 34.19 -15.78 -11.60
CA PHE A 538 34.18 -14.92 -10.41
C PHE A 538 34.44 -15.74 -9.15
N LEU A 539 33.70 -16.84 -8.95
CA LEU A 539 33.79 -17.68 -7.75
C LEU A 539 35.19 -18.24 -7.47
N ARG A 540 36.05 -18.42 -8.49
CA ARG A 540 37.45 -18.86 -8.27
C ARG A 540 38.27 -17.91 -7.39
N HIS A 541 37.90 -16.63 -7.31
CA HIS A 541 38.61 -15.62 -6.54
C HIS A 541 38.00 -15.41 -5.15
N VAL A 542 36.82 -15.98 -4.91
CA VAL A 542 35.92 -15.59 -3.82
C VAL A 542 35.69 -16.76 -2.85
N PRO A 543 36.23 -16.74 -1.63
CA PRO A 543 35.79 -17.65 -0.58
C PRO A 543 34.31 -17.44 -0.26
N VAL A 544 33.59 -18.55 -0.08
CA VAL A 544 32.16 -18.54 0.25
C VAL A 544 31.96 -19.12 1.64
N VAL A 545 31.22 -18.40 2.49
CA VAL A 545 30.81 -18.89 3.81
C VAL A 545 29.30 -18.92 3.90
N TYR A 546 28.79 -20.08 4.30
CA TYR A 546 27.38 -20.23 4.61
C TYR A 546 27.08 -19.77 6.05
N VAL A 547 26.12 -18.88 6.20
CA VAL A 547 25.64 -18.40 7.51
C VAL A 547 24.19 -18.82 7.62
N ASP A 548 23.95 -19.91 8.34
CA ASP A 548 22.62 -20.45 8.61
C ASP A 548 21.93 -19.70 9.75
N TYR A 549 20.65 -19.98 9.98
CA TYR A 549 19.95 -19.49 11.16
C TYR A 549 20.61 -19.98 12.45
N PRO A 550 20.69 -19.14 13.50
CA PRO A 550 21.18 -19.57 14.79
C PRO A 550 20.33 -20.72 15.34
N GLY A 551 20.97 -21.76 15.87
CA GLY A 551 20.26 -22.88 16.49
C GLY A 551 19.49 -22.48 17.75
N PRO A 552 18.62 -23.34 18.29
CA PRO A 552 17.78 -23.02 19.45
C PRO A 552 18.55 -22.57 20.70
N ALA A 553 19.74 -23.14 20.95
CA ALA A 553 20.61 -22.73 22.04
C ALA A 553 21.14 -21.29 21.86
N SER A 554 21.61 -20.97 20.64
CA SER A 554 22.05 -19.61 20.28
C SER A 554 20.89 -18.61 20.36
N LEU A 555 19.69 -18.96 19.89
CA LEU A 555 18.49 -18.12 19.99
C LEU A 555 18.10 -17.85 21.45
N THR A 556 18.14 -18.88 22.30
CA THR A 556 17.85 -18.76 23.73
C THR A 556 18.85 -17.83 24.43
N GLN A 557 20.13 -17.90 24.06
CA GLN A 557 21.14 -16.99 24.59
C GLN A 557 20.93 -15.54 24.12
N ILE A 558 20.71 -15.34 22.82
CA ILE A 558 20.49 -14.00 22.22
C ILE A 558 19.27 -13.35 22.85
N TYR A 559 18.10 -13.99 22.71
CA TYR A 559 16.84 -13.41 23.15
C TYR A 559 16.63 -13.48 24.66
N GLY A 560 17.28 -14.41 25.35
CA GLY A 560 17.34 -14.42 26.81
C GLY A 560 18.05 -13.20 27.37
N THR A 561 19.11 -12.73 26.69
CA THR A 561 19.81 -11.50 27.05
C THR A 561 18.92 -10.28 26.85
N PHE A 562 18.25 -10.18 25.71
CA PHE A 562 17.33 -9.08 25.43
C PHE A 562 16.11 -9.06 26.37
N ASN A 563 15.47 -10.21 26.60
CA ASN A 563 14.31 -10.31 27.50
C ASN A 563 14.69 -9.99 28.95
N ARG A 564 15.86 -10.43 29.41
CA ARG A 564 16.37 -10.07 30.75
C ARG A 564 16.61 -8.57 30.87
N ALA A 565 17.12 -7.91 29.83
CA ALA A 565 17.29 -6.46 29.81
C ALA A 565 15.93 -5.74 29.79
N MET A 566 15.01 -6.16 28.93
CA MET A 566 13.66 -5.60 28.80
C MET A 566 12.89 -5.66 30.13
N LEU A 567 12.87 -6.82 30.80
CA LEU A 567 12.13 -7.01 32.05
C LEU A 567 12.78 -6.32 33.26
N ARG A 568 13.96 -5.70 33.12
CA ARG A 568 14.49 -4.80 34.18
C ARG A 568 13.65 -3.54 34.35
N LEU A 569 12.86 -3.15 33.33
CA LEU A 569 11.94 -2.01 33.41
C LEU A 569 10.86 -2.22 34.49
N ILE A 570 10.41 -3.46 34.65
CA ILE A 570 9.36 -3.83 35.62
C ILE A 570 9.91 -4.92 36.54
N PRO A 571 10.43 -4.55 37.72
CA PRO A 571 11.13 -5.48 38.62
C PRO A 571 10.34 -6.73 39.00
N SER A 572 9.00 -6.64 39.10
CA SER A 572 8.13 -7.78 39.43
C SER A 572 8.16 -8.90 38.38
N LEU A 573 8.49 -8.57 37.13
CA LEU A 573 8.49 -9.52 36.01
C LEU A 573 9.87 -10.13 35.74
N ARG A 574 10.93 -9.70 36.43
CA ARG A 574 12.32 -10.11 36.17
C ARG A 574 12.54 -11.63 36.25
N THR A 575 11.81 -12.33 37.13
CA THR A 575 11.90 -13.79 37.29
C THR A 575 11.34 -14.57 36.11
N TYR A 576 10.53 -13.93 35.25
CA TYR A 576 9.88 -14.55 34.10
C TYR A 576 10.68 -14.41 32.79
N ALA A 577 11.90 -13.86 32.82
CA ALA A 577 12.73 -13.67 31.64
C ALA A 577 13.09 -14.99 30.93
N GLU A 578 13.44 -16.03 31.71
CA GLU A 578 13.76 -17.35 31.16
C GLU A 578 12.53 -18.08 30.60
N PRO A 579 11.39 -18.20 31.33
CA PRO A 579 10.15 -18.73 30.78
C PRO A 579 9.67 -18.02 29.51
N LEU A 580 9.72 -16.69 29.48
CA LEU A 580 9.35 -15.89 28.31
C LEU A 580 10.22 -16.24 27.10
N THR A 581 11.54 -16.35 27.32
CA THR A 581 12.48 -16.69 26.25
C THR A 581 12.24 -18.10 25.72
N ALA A 582 12.05 -19.08 26.62
CA ALA A 582 11.76 -20.45 26.24
C ALA A 582 10.45 -20.57 25.44
N ALA A 583 9.40 -19.86 25.88
CA ALA A 583 8.13 -19.79 25.16
C ALA A 583 8.27 -19.18 23.76
N MET A 584 9.01 -18.06 23.64
CA MET A 584 9.23 -17.41 22.35
C MET A 584 10.02 -18.30 21.38
N VAL A 585 11.13 -18.92 21.85
CA VAL A 585 11.97 -19.78 21.00
C VAL A 585 11.22 -21.03 20.57
N GLU A 586 10.48 -21.69 21.48
CA GLU A 586 9.67 -22.87 21.16
C GLU A 586 8.61 -22.55 20.09
N PHE A 587 7.82 -21.49 20.31
CA PHE A 587 6.77 -21.10 19.36
C PHE A 587 7.34 -20.67 18.01
N TYR A 588 8.49 -19.98 18.00
CA TYR A 588 9.18 -19.60 16.77
C TYR A 588 9.65 -20.83 15.98
N THR A 589 10.30 -21.80 16.64
CA THR A 589 10.79 -23.02 15.98
C THR A 589 9.64 -23.86 15.45
N MET A 590 8.56 -24.05 16.23
CA MET A 590 7.35 -24.74 15.77
C MET A 590 6.74 -24.05 14.53
N SER A 591 6.65 -22.71 14.53
CA SER A 591 6.11 -21.95 13.40
C SER A 591 7.00 -22.06 12.16
N GLN A 592 8.33 -21.99 12.35
CA GLN A 592 9.32 -22.09 11.27
C GLN A 592 9.30 -23.46 10.58
N GLU A 593 9.09 -24.54 11.34
CA GLU A 593 8.99 -25.89 10.78
C GLU A 593 7.65 -26.15 10.08
N ARG A 594 6.55 -25.57 10.60
CA ARG A 594 5.21 -25.77 10.06
C ARG A 594 4.97 -25.00 8.76
N PHE A 595 5.42 -23.76 8.68
CA PHE A 595 5.10 -22.84 7.61
C PHE A 595 6.33 -22.56 6.74
N THR A 596 6.39 -23.19 5.58
CA THR A 596 7.55 -23.14 4.66
C THR A 596 7.23 -22.41 3.36
N GLN A 597 8.28 -21.98 2.65
CA GLN A 597 8.18 -21.31 1.34
C GLN A 597 7.49 -22.17 0.26
N ASP A 598 7.53 -23.50 0.41
CA ASP A 598 6.86 -24.44 -0.51
C ASP A 598 5.33 -24.31 -0.45
N THR A 599 4.80 -23.96 0.73
CA THR A 599 3.36 -23.74 0.94
C THR A 599 2.95 -22.39 0.36
N GLN A 600 3.63 -21.32 0.79
CA GLN A 600 3.46 -19.97 0.26
C GLN A 600 4.81 -19.23 0.22
N PRO A 601 5.12 -18.45 -0.84
CA PRO A 601 6.42 -17.80 -0.99
C PRO A 601 6.79 -16.86 0.17
N HIS A 602 5.80 -16.21 0.78
CA HIS A 602 5.99 -15.24 1.86
C HIS A 602 6.10 -15.87 3.26
N TYR A 603 6.02 -17.20 3.38
CA TYR A 603 6.21 -17.91 4.65
C TYR A 603 7.70 -18.06 4.97
N ILE A 604 8.33 -16.91 5.20
CA ILE A 604 9.75 -16.79 5.54
C ILE A 604 9.84 -16.39 7.01
N TYR A 605 10.36 -17.29 7.83
CA TYR A 605 10.61 -17.03 9.25
C TYR A 605 12.11 -16.93 9.49
N SER A 606 12.50 -15.82 10.10
CA SER A 606 13.89 -15.54 10.45
C SER A 606 13.96 -14.94 11.86
N PRO A 607 15.15 -14.93 12.48
CA PRO A 607 15.37 -14.25 13.76
C PRO A 607 14.94 -12.77 13.76
N ARG A 608 14.73 -12.13 12.61
CA ARG A 608 14.17 -10.77 12.56
C ARG A 608 12.79 -10.70 13.22
N GLU A 609 11.97 -11.73 13.11
CA GLU A 609 10.65 -11.76 13.76
C GLU A 609 10.78 -11.81 15.28
N MET A 610 11.73 -12.59 15.79
CA MET A 610 12.06 -12.59 17.22
C MET A 610 12.54 -11.21 17.70
N THR A 611 13.36 -10.52 16.92
CA THR A 611 13.78 -9.14 17.23
C THR A 611 12.58 -8.18 17.23
N ARG A 612 11.68 -8.27 16.23
CA ARG A 612 10.45 -7.47 16.19
C ARG A 612 9.54 -7.79 17.37
N TRP A 613 9.47 -9.06 17.80
CA TRP A 613 8.67 -9.51 18.94
C TRP A 613 9.15 -8.87 20.25
N VAL A 614 10.46 -8.92 20.52
CA VAL A 614 11.03 -8.24 21.69
C VAL A 614 10.81 -6.73 21.63
N ARG A 615 11.00 -6.11 20.46
CA ARG A 615 10.80 -4.66 20.30
C ARG A 615 9.34 -4.25 20.51
N GLY A 616 8.39 -5.02 19.99
CA GLY A 616 6.95 -4.77 20.19
C GLY A 616 6.57 -4.86 21.67
N ILE A 617 7.06 -5.88 22.38
CA ILE A 617 6.86 -5.99 23.83
C ILE A 617 7.53 -4.82 24.56
N PHE A 618 8.77 -4.47 24.21
CA PHE A 618 9.51 -3.37 24.84
C PHE A 618 8.80 -2.02 24.67
N GLU A 619 8.27 -1.73 23.48
CA GLU A 619 7.52 -0.51 23.20
C GLU A 619 6.23 -0.42 24.03
N ALA A 620 5.52 -1.54 24.21
CA ALA A 620 4.35 -1.63 25.05
C ALA A 620 4.67 -1.50 26.56
N LEU A 621 5.83 -2.01 27.01
CA LEU A 621 6.24 -1.95 28.42
C LEU A 621 6.83 -0.60 28.83
N ARG A 622 7.50 0.12 27.91
CA ARG A 622 8.22 1.37 28.20
C ARG A 622 7.39 2.44 28.93
N PRO A 623 6.12 2.72 28.59
CA PRO A 623 5.32 3.73 29.29
C PRO A 623 4.73 3.23 30.63
N LEU A 624 4.78 1.92 30.91
CA LEU A 624 4.09 1.32 32.05
C LEU A 624 5.02 1.22 33.28
N GLU A 625 4.53 1.66 34.44
CA GLU A 625 5.27 1.55 35.71
C GLU A 625 5.12 0.17 36.36
N THR A 626 3.96 -0.45 36.24
CA THR A 626 3.65 -1.77 36.80
C THR A 626 2.77 -2.58 35.86
N LEU A 627 3.04 -3.89 35.73
CA LEU A 627 2.21 -4.80 34.94
C LEU A 627 2.17 -6.19 35.63
N PRO A 628 0.98 -6.82 35.74
CA PRO A 628 0.87 -8.19 36.21
C PRO A 628 1.37 -9.19 35.15
N VAL A 629 1.62 -10.44 35.57
CA VAL A 629 2.15 -11.49 34.69
C VAL A 629 1.18 -11.80 33.55
N GLU A 630 -0.13 -11.79 33.83
CA GLU A 630 -1.18 -11.98 32.84
C GLU A 630 -1.14 -10.89 31.75
N GLY A 631 -0.81 -9.65 32.12
CA GLY A 631 -0.63 -8.55 31.18
C GLY A 631 0.57 -8.79 30.26
N LEU A 632 1.70 -9.27 30.80
CA LEU A 632 2.88 -9.61 29.99
C LEU A 632 2.56 -10.70 28.97
N ILE A 633 1.82 -11.73 29.36
CA ILE A 633 1.43 -12.84 28.49
C ILE A 633 0.46 -12.38 27.41
N ARG A 634 -0.47 -11.48 27.75
CA ARG A 634 -1.38 -10.89 26.77
C ARG A 634 -0.64 -10.06 25.72
N ILE A 635 0.38 -9.28 26.10
CA ILE A 635 1.23 -8.54 25.16
C ILE A 635 2.06 -9.52 24.31
N TRP A 636 2.65 -10.54 24.94
CA TRP A 636 3.41 -11.59 24.26
C TRP A 636 2.57 -12.29 23.18
N ALA A 637 1.34 -12.68 23.51
CA ALA A 637 0.41 -13.31 22.58
C ALA A 637 -0.04 -12.35 21.48
N HIS A 638 -0.32 -11.08 21.81
CA HIS A 638 -0.66 -10.05 20.82
C HIS A 638 0.44 -9.92 19.76
N GLU A 639 1.69 -9.69 20.18
CA GLU A 639 2.81 -9.54 19.25
C GLU A 639 3.08 -10.84 18.48
N ALA A 640 2.85 -12.02 19.08
CA ALA A 640 2.91 -13.30 18.37
C ALA A 640 1.89 -13.36 17.21
N LEU A 641 0.63 -12.99 17.46
CA LEU A 641 -0.40 -12.97 16.42
C LEU A 641 -0.03 -11.99 15.30
N ARG A 642 0.42 -10.79 15.66
CA ARG A 642 0.80 -9.75 14.69
C ARG A 642 2.01 -10.13 13.83
N LEU A 643 2.89 -11.01 14.30
CA LEU A 643 4.07 -11.45 13.56
C LEU A 643 3.82 -12.74 12.78
N PHE A 644 3.21 -13.75 13.41
CA PHE A 644 3.09 -15.10 12.84
C PHE A 644 1.73 -15.36 12.20
N GLN A 645 0.64 -14.77 12.71
CA GLN A 645 -0.71 -15.02 12.19
C GLN A 645 -1.11 -14.07 11.04
N ASP A 646 -0.76 -12.79 11.13
CA ASP A 646 -1.19 -11.75 10.17
C ASP A 646 -0.75 -12.03 8.72
N ARG A 647 0.28 -12.86 8.53
CA ARG A 647 0.79 -13.27 7.21
C ARG A 647 0.08 -14.49 6.62
N LEU A 648 -0.69 -15.23 7.42
CA LEU A 648 -1.29 -16.49 7.04
C LEU A 648 -2.51 -16.29 6.15
N VAL A 649 -2.64 -17.19 5.18
CA VAL A 649 -3.68 -17.15 4.14
C VAL A 649 -4.92 -17.92 4.58
N GLY A 650 -4.74 -19.14 5.10
CA GLY A 650 -5.83 -20.06 5.43
C GLY A 650 -6.34 -19.92 6.87
N ASP A 651 -7.65 -20.07 7.06
CA ASP A 651 -8.25 -20.03 8.41
C ASP A 651 -7.88 -21.25 9.28
N GLU A 652 -7.50 -22.37 8.67
CA GLU A 652 -6.95 -23.52 9.40
C GLU A 652 -5.56 -23.21 9.98
N GLU A 653 -4.74 -22.48 9.22
CA GLU A 653 -3.39 -22.06 9.64
C GLU A 653 -3.47 -21.03 10.78
N ARG A 654 -4.44 -20.11 10.69
CA ARG A 654 -4.73 -19.13 11.73
C ARG A 654 -5.20 -19.78 13.03
N ARG A 655 -6.11 -20.76 12.93
CA ARG A 655 -6.58 -21.56 14.08
C ARG A 655 -5.46 -22.35 14.73
N TRP A 656 -4.62 -23.01 13.93
CA TRP A 656 -3.44 -23.71 14.44
C TRP A 656 -2.53 -22.76 15.23
N THR A 657 -2.32 -21.55 14.72
CA THR A 657 -1.50 -20.53 15.38
C THR A 657 -2.09 -20.11 16.73
N ASP A 658 -3.40 -19.83 16.79
CA ASP A 658 -4.08 -19.48 18.03
C ASP A 658 -3.99 -20.58 19.09
N GLU A 659 -4.25 -21.83 18.69
CA GLU A 659 -4.20 -22.99 19.59
C GLU A 659 -2.79 -23.23 20.14
N ASN A 660 -1.75 -23.12 19.29
CA ASN A 660 -0.37 -23.36 19.72
C ASN A 660 0.19 -22.22 20.59
N ILE A 661 -0.25 -20.97 20.38
CA ILE A 661 0.07 -19.86 21.30
C ILE A 661 -0.44 -20.18 22.70
N ASP A 662 -1.68 -20.64 22.82
CA ASP A 662 -2.29 -20.97 24.10
C ASP A 662 -1.58 -22.18 24.77
N VAL A 663 -1.25 -23.22 23.99
CA VAL A 663 -0.52 -24.41 24.48
C VAL A 663 0.87 -24.03 25.00
N VAL A 664 1.64 -23.24 24.25
CA VAL A 664 2.99 -22.81 24.66
C VAL A 664 2.93 -21.90 25.87
N ALA A 665 1.95 -20.99 25.95
CA ALA A 665 1.75 -20.14 27.11
C ALA A 665 1.51 -20.95 28.39
N LEU A 666 0.58 -21.91 28.35
CA LEU A 666 0.25 -22.75 29.51
C LEU A 666 1.41 -23.67 29.94
N LYS A 667 2.24 -24.09 28.99
CA LYS A 667 3.42 -24.92 29.25
C LYS A 667 4.50 -24.18 30.03
N HIS A 668 4.82 -22.93 29.65
CA HIS A 668 5.88 -22.13 30.28
C HIS A 668 5.39 -21.26 31.43
N PHE A 669 4.09 -20.97 31.49
CA PHE A 669 3.44 -20.17 32.54
C PHE A 669 2.26 -20.93 33.15
N PRO A 670 2.51 -21.95 34.01
CA PRO A 670 1.45 -22.84 34.49
C PRO A 670 0.49 -22.22 35.52
N ASN A 671 0.89 -21.15 36.22
CA ASN A 671 0.12 -20.57 37.33
C ASN A 671 -0.81 -19.40 36.91
N ILE A 672 -1.12 -19.27 35.62
CA ILE A 672 -1.82 -18.09 35.08
C ILE A 672 -3.31 -18.33 34.92
N ASP A 673 -4.08 -17.25 35.01
CA ASP A 673 -5.49 -17.23 34.62
C ASP A 673 -5.63 -17.14 33.09
N LYS A 674 -6.00 -18.25 32.45
CA LYS A 674 -6.15 -18.35 30.99
C LYS A 674 -7.15 -17.31 30.45
N ASP A 675 -8.26 -17.12 31.14
CA ASP A 675 -9.36 -16.29 30.64
C ASP A 675 -8.98 -14.80 30.69
N LYS A 676 -8.22 -14.36 31.69
CA LYS A 676 -7.74 -12.97 31.73
C LYS A 676 -6.59 -12.70 30.76
N ALA A 677 -5.65 -13.62 30.62
CA ALA A 677 -4.47 -13.41 29.80
C ALA A 677 -4.77 -13.58 28.29
N LEU A 678 -5.50 -14.64 27.91
CA LEU A 678 -5.55 -15.13 26.53
C LEU A 678 -6.94 -15.07 25.89
N ASN A 679 -7.97 -14.53 26.56
CA ASN A 679 -9.29 -14.39 25.95
C ASN A 679 -9.23 -13.51 24.68
N ARG A 680 -9.84 -14.02 23.60
CA ARG A 680 -9.90 -13.40 22.27
C ARG A 680 -11.20 -12.58 22.12
N PRO A 681 -11.20 -11.48 21.33
CA PRO A 681 -10.09 -10.95 20.53
C PRO A 681 -9.03 -10.25 21.39
N ILE A 682 -7.76 -10.35 20.99
CA ILE A 682 -6.67 -9.59 21.62
C ILE A 682 -6.42 -8.35 20.78
N LEU A 683 -6.86 -7.20 21.30
CA LEU A 683 -6.76 -5.90 20.64
C LEU A 683 -6.00 -4.94 21.56
N TYR A 684 -5.05 -4.20 20.99
CA TYR A 684 -4.31 -3.14 21.67
C TYR A 684 -4.40 -1.84 20.88
N SER A 685 -4.65 -0.75 21.61
CA SER A 685 -4.71 0.60 21.04
C SER A 685 -4.31 1.64 22.07
N ASN A 686 -3.99 2.85 21.60
CA ASN A 686 -3.81 4.06 22.40
C ASN A 686 -4.80 5.16 21.92
N TRP A 687 -5.86 4.79 21.22
CA TRP A 687 -6.84 5.76 20.74
C TRP A 687 -7.84 6.15 21.81
N LEU A 688 -8.13 5.21 22.72
CA LEU A 688 -8.97 5.42 23.90
C LEU A 688 -8.16 5.94 25.09
N SER A 689 -6.88 5.59 25.15
CA SER A 689 -5.96 5.81 26.28
C SER A 689 -4.67 6.47 25.82
N LYS A 690 -3.94 7.15 26.70
CA LYS A 690 -2.63 7.73 26.35
C LYS A 690 -1.57 6.66 26.01
N ASP A 691 -1.63 5.53 26.72
CA ASP A 691 -0.67 4.44 26.63
C ASP A 691 -1.23 3.27 25.80
N TYR A 692 -0.35 2.41 25.30
CA TYR A 692 -0.70 1.24 24.48
C TYR A 692 -1.19 0.09 25.37
N ILE A 693 -2.51 -0.05 25.52
CA ILE A 693 -3.14 -1.00 26.45
C ILE A 693 -4.22 -1.84 25.75
N PRO A 694 -4.66 -2.96 26.35
CA PRO A 694 -5.77 -3.75 25.83
C PRO A 694 -7.05 -2.92 25.76
N VAL A 695 -7.81 -3.09 24.68
CA VAL A 695 -9.10 -2.41 24.48
C VAL A 695 -10.20 -3.41 24.15
N GLU A 696 -11.41 -3.12 24.63
CA GLU A 696 -12.59 -3.91 24.30
C GLU A 696 -13.11 -3.56 22.89
N GLN A 697 -13.65 -4.57 22.21
CA GLN A 697 -14.01 -4.45 20.79
C GLN A 697 -15.16 -3.46 20.56
N GLU A 698 -16.15 -3.41 21.44
CA GLU A 698 -17.32 -2.52 21.31
C GLU A 698 -16.96 -1.06 21.54
N GLU A 699 -16.19 -0.76 22.60
CA GLU A 699 -15.72 0.60 22.88
C GLU A 699 -14.86 1.16 21.74
N LEU A 700 -13.98 0.32 21.20
CA LEU A 700 -13.16 0.67 20.04
C LEU A 700 -14.04 0.93 18.81
N ARG A 701 -15.05 0.10 18.55
CA ARG A 701 -15.97 0.27 17.43
C ARG A 701 -16.68 1.61 17.49
N ASP A 702 -17.21 1.99 18.65
CA ASP A 702 -17.94 3.24 18.81
C ASP A 702 -17.04 4.46 18.61
N TYR A 703 -15.81 4.39 19.14
CA TYR A 703 -14.80 5.43 18.93
C TYR A 703 -14.44 5.59 17.45
N VAL A 704 -14.13 4.47 16.77
CA VAL A 704 -13.79 4.49 15.35
C VAL A 704 -14.97 4.99 14.52
N LYS A 705 -16.21 4.57 14.84
CA LYS A 705 -17.44 5.04 14.16
C LYS A 705 -17.62 6.56 14.28
N ALA A 706 -17.31 7.15 15.44
CA ALA A 706 -17.36 8.59 15.63
C ALA A 706 -16.30 9.32 14.80
N ARG A 707 -15.05 8.83 14.80
CA ARG A 707 -13.94 9.42 14.03
C ARG A 707 -14.13 9.29 12.53
N LEU A 708 -14.69 8.18 12.09
CA LEU A 708 -14.91 7.89 10.68
C LEU A 708 -15.94 8.85 10.05
N LYS A 709 -16.89 9.38 10.83
CA LYS A 709 -17.79 10.45 10.36
C LYS A 709 -17.04 11.73 9.98
N VAL A 710 -16.10 12.15 10.83
CA VAL A 710 -15.26 13.33 10.56
C VAL A 710 -14.39 13.10 9.32
N PHE A 711 -13.82 11.89 9.20
CA PHE A 711 -13.03 11.51 8.04
C PHE A 711 -13.85 11.57 6.73
N TYR A 712 -15.15 11.25 6.76
CA TYR A 712 -15.99 11.40 5.56
C TYR A 712 -16.18 12.85 5.15
N GLU A 713 -16.34 13.76 6.12
CA GLU A 713 -16.53 15.18 5.87
C GLU A 713 -15.26 15.85 5.33
N GLU A 714 -14.08 15.40 5.76
CA GLU A 714 -12.80 15.99 5.39
C GLU A 714 -12.16 15.39 4.13
N GLU A 715 -12.21 14.06 3.95
CA GLU A 715 -11.36 13.36 2.97
C GLU A 715 -12.13 12.51 1.94
N LEU A 716 -13.28 11.91 2.31
CA LEU A 716 -13.92 10.86 1.49
C LEU A 716 -15.46 10.87 1.55
N ASP A 717 -16.11 11.04 0.41
CA ASP A 717 -17.58 11.00 0.29
C ASP A 717 -18.22 9.59 0.42
N VAL A 718 -17.42 8.51 0.52
CA VAL A 718 -17.93 7.12 0.50
C VAL A 718 -17.98 6.52 1.92
N PRO A 719 -19.16 6.09 2.41
CA PRO A 719 -19.30 5.48 3.72
C PRO A 719 -18.67 4.08 3.77
N LEU A 720 -17.69 3.91 4.65
CA LEU A 720 -17.08 2.63 5.03
C LEU A 720 -17.90 1.93 6.12
N VAL A 721 -18.20 0.64 5.95
CA VAL A 721 -18.84 -0.16 6.99
C VAL A 721 -17.79 -0.74 7.93
N LEU A 722 -18.00 -0.55 9.23
CA LEU A 722 -17.15 -1.09 10.29
C LEU A 722 -17.62 -2.51 10.66
N PHE A 723 -16.86 -3.51 10.23
CA PHE A 723 -17.00 -4.89 10.68
C PHE A 723 -15.76 -5.34 11.47
N ASN A 724 -15.82 -6.50 12.12
CA ASN A 724 -14.78 -6.95 13.07
C ASN A 724 -13.36 -6.92 12.49
N GLU A 725 -13.17 -7.48 11.30
CA GLU A 725 -11.85 -7.55 10.67
C GLU A 725 -11.31 -6.16 10.29
N VAL A 726 -12.17 -5.17 10.04
CA VAL A 726 -11.73 -3.78 9.82
C VAL A 726 -11.02 -3.25 11.06
N LEU A 727 -11.55 -3.51 12.26
CA LEU A 727 -10.92 -3.05 13.50
C LEU A 727 -9.55 -3.69 13.67
N ASP A 728 -9.42 -4.98 13.38
CA ASP A 728 -8.14 -5.68 13.36
C ASP A 728 -7.15 -5.04 12.38
N HIS A 729 -7.54 -4.87 11.12
CA HIS A 729 -6.65 -4.30 10.11
C HIS A 729 -6.25 -2.86 10.42
N VAL A 730 -7.19 -2.06 10.92
CA VAL A 730 -6.95 -0.67 11.31
C VAL A 730 -5.92 -0.59 12.43
N LEU A 731 -6.03 -1.42 13.48
CA LEU A 731 -5.03 -1.48 14.55
C LEU A 731 -3.68 -2.06 14.09
N ARG A 732 -3.69 -3.02 13.15
CA ARG A 732 -2.46 -3.55 12.56
C ARG A 732 -1.70 -2.46 11.81
N ILE A 733 -2.40 -1.68 10.98
CA ILE A 733 -1.81 -0.56 10.22
C ILE A 733 -1.28 0.51 11.17
N ASP A 734 -2.06 0.84 12.20
CA ASP A 734 -1.72 1.86 13.20
C ASP A 734 -0.46 1.48 14.00
N ARG A 735 -0.34 0.21 14.41
CA ARG A 735 0.87 -0.33 15.04
C ARG A 735 2.10 -0.13 14.15
N ILE A 736 1.95 -0.37 12.84
CA ILE A 736 3.07 -0.31 11.89
C ILE A 736 3.50 1.14 11.65
N PHE A 737 2.59 2.09 11.50
CA PHE A 737 2.94 3.51 11.31
C PHE A 737 3.62 4.18 12.50
N ARG A 738 3.64 3.55 13.68
CA ARG A 738 4.37 4.06 14.85
C ARG A 738 5.83 3.63 14.86
N GLN A 739 6.10 2.48 14.25
CA GLN A 739 7.44 1.92 14.23
C GLN A 739 8.29 2.65 13.19
N PRO A 740 9.55 3.01 13.51
CA PRO A 740 10.48 3.51 12.50
C PRO A 740 10.69 2.42 11.43
N GLN A 741 10.78 2.81 10.15
CA GLN A 741 10.73 1.88 9.00
C GLN A 741 9.48 0.98 8.98
N GLY A 742 8.37 1.50 9.52
CA GLY A 742 7.07 0.84 9.49
C GLY A 742 6.47 0.84 8.08
N HIS A 743 6.99 -0.02 7.21
CA HIS A 743 6.47 -0.25 5.87
C HIS A 743 5.47 -1.41 5.89
N LEU A 744 4.43 -1.30 5.06
CA LEU A 744 3.28 -2.18 5.08
C LEU A 744 3.09 -2.83 3.70
N LEU A 745 2.85 -4.13 3.68
CA LEU A 745 2.46 -4.87 2.49
C LEU A 745 1.06 -5.46 2.71
N LEU A 746 0.06 -4.89 2.04
CA LEU A 746 -1.33 -5.32 2.11
C LEU A 746 -1.66 -6.23 0.93
N ILE A 747 -1.95 -7.49 1.23
CA ILE A 747 -2.36 -8.47 0.22
C ILE A 747 -3.81 -8.88 0.48
N GLY A 748 -4.67 -8.63 -0.49
CA GLY A 748 -6.07 -9.01 -0.42
C GLY A 748 -6.82 -8.70 -1.70
N VAL A 749 -8.04 -9.20 -1.82
CA VAL A 749 -8.85 -9.01 -3.03
C VAL A 749 -9.13 -7.53 -3.32
N SER A 750 -9.37 -7.19 -4.58
CA SER A 750 -9.76 -5.84 -4.97
C SER A 750 -11.06 -5.41 -4.27
N GLY A 751 -11.13 -4.16 -3.82
CA GLY A 751 -12.31 -3.65 -3.11
C GLY A 751 -12.43 -4.06 -1.64
N ALA A 752 -11.47 -4.80 -1.08
CA ALA A 752 -11.47 -5.16 0.35
C ALA A 752 -11.22 -3.99 1.31
N GLY A 753 -10.92 -2.78 0.80
CA GLY A 753 -10.68 -1.57 1.60
C GLY A 753 -9.22 -1.26 1.92
N LYS A 754 -8.24 -1.96 1.32
CA LYS A 754 -6.79 -1.80 1.57
C LYS A 754 -6.31 -0.33 1.58
N THR A 755 -6.53 0.38 0.47
CA THR A 755 -6.11 1.77 0.28
C THR A 755 -6.89 2.71 1.21
N THR A 756 -8.21 2.54 1.32
CA THR A 756 -9.07 3.42 2.12
C THR A 756 -8.79 3.32 3.62
N LEU A 757 -8.58 2.12 4.16
CA LEU A 757 -8.21 1.93 5.56
C LEU A 757 -6.81 2.48 5.85
N SER A 758 -5.86 2.32 4.92
CA SER A 758 -4.52 2.91 5.07
C SER A 758 -4.57 4.43 5.12
N ARG A 759 -5.41 5.07 4.29
CA ARG A 759 -5.64 6.53 4.33
C ARG A 759 -6.27 6.97 5.64
N PHE A 760 -7.29 6.26 6.10
CA PHE A 760 -7.95 6.57 7.37
C PHE A 760 -6.97 6.54 8.55
N VAL A 761 -6.13 5.50 8.64
CA VAL A 761 -5.17 5.37 9.73
C VAL A 761 -4.01 6.38 9.61
N ALA A 762 -3.60 6.72 8.39
CA ALA A 762 -2.63 7.78 8.15
C ALA A 762 -3.18 9.14 8.65
N TRP A 763 -4.42 9.47 8.28
CA TRP A 763 -5.11 10.69 8.75
C TRP A 763 -5.25 10.72 10.28
N MET A 764 -5.66 9.60 10.90
CA MET A 764 -5.77 9.47 12.36
C MET A 764 -4.46 9.77 13.09
N ASN A 765 -3.32 9.39 12.51
CA ASN A 765 -1.99 9.60 13.09
C ASN A 765 -1.32 10.92 12.64
N GLY A 766 -2.01 11.74 11.83
CA GLY A 766 -1.50 12.99 11.28
C GLY A 766 -0.40 12.82 10.23
N LEU A 767 -0.38 11.68 9.51
CA LEU A 767 0.50 11.46 8.37
C LEU A 767 -0.15 12.04 7.11
N SER A 768 0.65 12.73 6.28
CA SER A 768 0.18 13.16 4.96
C SER A 768 0.24 12.00 3.98
N VAL A 769 -0.88 11.74 3.30
CA VAL A 769 -0.95 10.67 2.30
C VAL A 769 -0.39 11.17 0.97
N TYR A 770 0.59 10.47 0.43
CA TYR A 770 1.08 10.68 -0.94
C TYR A 770 0.71 9.46 -1.79
N GLN A 771 -0.01 9.68 -2.89
CA GLN A 771 -0.40 8.63 -3.83
C GLN A 771 0.01 9.05 -5.24
N ILE A 772 0.67 8.14 -5.97
CA ILE A 772 1.13 8.40 -7.33
C ILE A 772 -0.07 8.46 -8.28
N LYS A 773 -0.14 9.50 -9.10
CA LYS A 773 -1.15 9.66 -10.14
C LYS A 773 -0.59 9.20 -11.49
N VAL A 774 -0.62 7.89 -11.71
CA VAL A 774 -0.09 7.29 -12.94
C VAL A 774 -1.01 7.55 -14.13
N HIS A 775 -0.43 7.96 -15.25
CA HIS A 775 -1.10 8.06 -16.56
C HIS A 775 -0.40 7.18 -17.61
N ARG A 776 -1.02 6.98 -18.77
CA ARG A 776 -0.48 6.08 -19.82
C ARG A 776 0.94 6.42 -20.32
N LYS A 777 1.38 7.68 -20.17
CA LYS A 777 2.72 8.14 -20.58
C LYS A 777 3.70 8.29 -19.41
N TYR A 778 3.40 7.69 -18.26
CA TYR A 778 4.21 7.89 -17.04
C TYR A 778 5.50 7.07 -17.16
N THR A 779 6.63 7.73 -16.93
CA THR A 779 7.97 7.18 -17.15
C THR A 779 8.75 7.07 -15.84
N GLY A 780 9.96 6.49 -15.90
CA GLY A 780 10.87 6.44 -14.75
C GLY A 780 11.36 7.80 -14.29
N GLU A 781 11.49 8.78 -15.19
CA GLU A 781 11.90 10.15 -14.82
C GLU A 781 10.83 10.86 -13.99
N ASP A 782 9.55 10.71 -14.37
CA ASP A 782 8.41 11.24 -13.60
C ASP A 782 8.39 10.63 -12.19
N PHE A 783 8.68 9.33 -12.08
CA PHE A 783 8.75 8.63 -10.81
C PHE A 783 9.92 9.08 -9.94
N ASP A 784 11.09 9.30 -10.54
CA ASP A 784 12.25 9.83 -9.83
C ASP A 784 11.95 11.26 -9.30
N GLU A 785 11.22 12.09 -10.04
CA GLU A 785 10.77 13.41 -9.56
C GLU A 785 9.77 13.33 -8.39
N ASP A 786 8.80 12.41 -8.47
CA ASP A 786 7.89 12.09 -7.37
C ASP A 786 8.66 11.65 -6.11
N LEU A 787 9.63 10.76 -6.27
CA LEU A 787 10.48 10.27 -5.17
C LEU A 787 11.32 11.41 -4.56
N ARG A 788 11.94 12.27 -5.37
CA ARG A 788 12.67 13.44 -4.86
C ARG A 788 11.77 14.34 -4.01
N THR A 789 10.53 14.55 -4.44
CA THR A 789 9.55 15.35 -3.71
C THR A 789 9.20 14.73 -2.37
N VAL A 790 8.92 13.41 -2.33
CA VAL A 790 8.61 12.67 -1.10
C VAL A 790 9.81 12.67 -0.14
N LEU A 791 11.02 12.44 -0.64
CA LEU A 791 12.23 12.39 0.17
C LEU A 791 12.64 13.75 0.72
N ARG A 792 12.50 14.84 -0.05
CA ARG A 792 12.75 16.20 0.47
C ARG A 792 11.75 16.59 1.56
N ARG A 793 10.47 16.22 1.41
CA ARG A 793 9.43 16.50 2.42
C ARG A 793 9.67 15.71 3.72
N SER A 794 9.97 14.42 3.60
CA SER A 794 10.22 13.57 4.77
C SER A 794 11.56 13.84 5.44
N GLY A 795 12.64 13.99 4.67
CA GLY A 795 14.00 14.13 5.17
C GLY A 795 14.41 15.55 5.54
N CYS A 796 14.00 16.59 4.79
CA CYS A 796 14.41 17.97 5.07
C CYS A 796 13.38 18.76 5.89
N LYS A 797 12.08 18.51 5.69
CA LYS A 797 10.99 19.24 6.39
C LYS A 797 10.45 18.52 7.61
N ASN A 798 10.95 17.32 7.91
CA ASN A 798 10.48 16.47 9.02
C ASN A 798 8.95 16.22 8.96
N GLU A 799 8.40 16.09 7.75
CA GLU A 799 6.99 15.80 7.51
C GLU A 799 6.76 14.28 7.53
N LYS A 800 5.78 13.79 8.30
CA LYS A 800 5.43 12.37 8.32
C LYS A 800 4.53 12.02 7.13
N ILE A 801 4.98 11.09 6.29
CA ILE A 801 4.33 10.77 5.01
C ILE A 801 3.96 9.30 4.96
N ALA A 802 2.72 9.01 4.59
CA ALA A 802 2.25 7.70 4.17
C ALA A 802 2.24 7.62 2.64
N PHE A 803 3.26 7.00 2.06
CA PHE A 803 3.39 6.81 0.62
C PHE A 803 2.68 5.53 0.19
N ILE A 804 1.53 5.67 -0.47
CA ILE A 804 0.71 4.53 -0.92
C ILE A 804 0.98 4.23 -2.39
N MET A 805 1.43 3.01 -2.66
CA MET A 805 1.69 2.50 -4.01
C MET A 805 0.82 1.26 -4.25
N ASP A 806 -0.16 1.42 -5.15
CA ASP A 806 -1.00 0.31 -5.59
C ASP A 806 -0.28 -0.50 -6.68
N GLU A 807 -0.58 -1.79 -6.79
CA GLU A 807 0.04 -2.68 -7.77
C GLU A 807 -0.11 -2.23 -9.23
N SER A 808 -1.17 -1.48 -9.54
CA SER A 808 -1.42 -0.92 -10.88
C SER A 808 -0.45 0.20 -11.24
N ASN A 809 0.24 0.77 -10.24
CA ASN A 809 1.16 1.89 -10.44
C ASN A 809 2.57 1.41 -10.85
N VAL A 810 2.85 0.11 -10.71
CA VAL A 810 4.13 -0.49 -11.10
C VAL A 810 4.09 -0.79 -12.60
N LEU A 811 4.43 0.21 -13.43
CA LEU A 811 4.48 0.06 -14.89
C LEU A 811 5.78 -0.58 -15.37
N ASP A 812 6.88 -0.33 -14.67
CA ASP A 812 8.22 -0.82 -15.00
C ASP A 812 8.88 -1.47 -13.78
N SER A 813 9.71 -2.46 -14.06
CA SER A 813 10.60 -3.15 -13.11
C SER A 813 11.54 -2.19 -12.37
N GLY A 814 12.01 -1.11 -13.04
CA GLY A 814 12.86 -0.09 -12.44
C GLY A 814 12.22 0.60 -11.22
N PHE A 815 10.90 0.71 -11.16
CA PHE A 815 10.23 1.36 -10.02
C PHE A 815 10.41 0.55 -8.74
N LEU A 816 10.30 -0.77 -8.84
CA LEU A 816 10.49 -1.65 -7.69
C LEU A 816 11.94 -1.65 -7.19
N GLU A 817 12.93 -1.42 -8.07
CA GLU A 817 14.33 -1.27 -7.67
C GLU A 817 14.55 -0.03 -6.80
N ARG A 818 14.05 1.12 -7.25
CA ARG A 818 14.08 2.37 -6.47
C ARG A 818 13.40 2.18 -5.12
N MET A 819 12.29 1.46 -5.08
CA MET A 819 11.61 1.14 -3.84
C MET A 819 12.41 0.16 -2.97
N ASN A 820 13.06 -0.85 -3.54
CA ASN A 820 13.88 -1.80 -2.78
C ASN A 820 15.05 -1.10 -2.09
N THR A 821 15.74 -0.19 -2.81
CA THR A 821 16.83 0.62 -2.24
C THR A 821 16.32 1.57 -1.16
N LEU A 822 15.17 2.22 -1.40
CA LEU A 822 14.54 3.11 -0.44
C LEU A 822 14.09 2.39 0.85
N LEU A 823 13.39 1.26 0.73
CA LEU A 823 13.02 0.41 1.86
C LEU A 823 14.26 -0.13 2.57
N ALA A 824 15.37 -0.23 1.85
CA ALA A 824 16.56 -0.84 2.37
C ALA A 824 17.43 0.09 3.21
N ASN A 825 17.79 1.21 2.61
CA ASN A 825 18.76 2.14 3.17
C ASN A 825 18.10 3.46 3.61
N GLY A 826 16.83 3.70 3.27
CA GLY A 826 16.21 5.02 3.42
C GLY A 826 16.62 6.01 2.33
N GLU A 827 17.26 5.53 1.27
CA GLU A 827 17.80 6.36 0.19
C GLU A 827 17.82 5.60 -1.14
N VAL A 828 17.98 6.36 -2.22
CA VAL A 828 18.11 5.86 -3.58
C VAL A 828 19.40 6.42 -4.19
N PRO A 829 20.44 5.59 -4.39
CA PRO A 829 21.69 6.05 -4.99
C PRO A 829 21.48 6.65 -6.39
N GLY A 830 22.13 7.78 -6.64
CA GLY A 830 22.04 8.51 -7.92
C GLY A 830 20.71 9.20 -8.19
N LEU A 831 19.81 9.29 -7.20
CA LEU A 831 18.57 10.07 -7.33
C LEU A 831 18.83 11.58 -7.22
N PHE A 832 19.74 11.97 -6.32
CA PHE A 832 20.20 13.35 -6.14
C PHE A 832 21.62 13.48 -6.67
N GLU A 833 21.79 14.13 -7.82
CA GLU A 833 23.09 14.34 -8.47
C GLU A 833 23.27 15.82 -8.86
N GLY A 834 24.53 16.25 -8.99
CA GLY A 834 24.86 17.62 -9.43
C GLY A 834 24.21 18.72 -8.58
N ASP A 835 23.51 19.64 -9.24
CA ASP A 835 22.87 20.81 -8.61
C ASP A 835 21.77 20.42 -7.62
N GLU A 836 21.10 19.27 -7.83
CA GLU A 836 20.07 18.79 -6.91
C GLU A 836 20.66 18.35 -5.57
N TYR A 837 21.86 17.76 -5.59
CA TYR A 837 22.58 17.35 -4.38
C TYR A 837 23.04 18.56 -3.58
N ALA A 838 23.58 19.58 -4.23
CA ALA A 838 23.96 20.84 -3.57
C ALA A 838 22.75 21.53 -2.91
N THR A 839 21.61 21.52 -3.61
CA THR A 839 20.33 22.03 -3.07
C THR A 839 19.87 21.21 -1.86
N LEU A 840 19.96 19.88 -1.93
CA LEU A 840 19.62 18.99 -0.83
C LEU A 840 20.50 19.25 0.40
N MET A 841 21.82 19.36 0.23
CA MET A 841 22.75 19.61 1.34
C MET A 841 22.46 20.94 2.04
N THR A 842 22.13 21.98 1.28
CA THR A 842 21.72 23.28 1.84
C THR A 842 20.45 23.14 2.68
N GLN A 843 19.42 22.46 2.16
CA GLN A 843 18.17 22.22 2.87
C GLN A 843 18.36 21.32 4.11
N CYS A 844 19.24 20.32 4.05
CA CYS A 844 19.57 19.47 5.18
C CYS A 844 20.28 20.26 6.27
N LYS A 845 21.19 21.18 5.91
CA LYS A 845 21.86 22.05 6.87
C LYS A 845 20.86 22.96 7.58
N GLU A 846 19.93 23.56 6.84
CA GLU A 846 18.84 24.36 7.43
C GLU A 846 17.93 23.52 8.33
N GLY A 847 17.61 22.28 7.94
CA GLY A 847 16.80 21.34 8.73
C GLY A 847 17.47 20.93 10.03
N ALA A 848 18.75 20.54 9.97
CA ALA A 848 19.54 20.16 11.14
C ALA A 848 19.70 21.34 12.12
N GLN A 849 19.93 22.55 11.61
CA GLN A 849 20.01 23.76 12.44
C GLN A 849 18.69 24.08 13.15
N LYS A 850 17.53 23.83 12.53
CA LYS A 850 16.21 23.98 13.19
C LYS A 850 16.03 23.01 14.36
N GLU A 851 16.63 21.82 14.30
CA GLU A 851 16.64 20.85 15.39
C GLU A 851 17.75 21.09 16.43
N GLY A 852 18.61 22.10 16.22
CA GLY A 852 19.72 22.44 17.11
C GLY A 852 20.99 21.61 16.90
N LEU A 853 21.10 20.88 15.79
CA LEU A 853 22.28 20.10 15.43
C LEU A 853 23.17 20.92 14.49
N MET A 854 24.44 21.13 14.86
CA MET A 854 25.44 21.78 14.00
C MET A 854 26.23 20.71 13.25
N LEU A 855 25.79 20.40 12.04
CA LEU A 855 26.45 19.48 11.12
C LEU A 855 27.08 20.28 9.98
N ASP A 856 28.37 20.05 9.71
CA ASP A 856 29.13 20.82 8.73
C ASP A 856 29.64 19.98 7.54
N THR A 857 29.85 18.68 7.73
CA THR A 857 30.29 17.80 6.65
C THR A 857 29.11 17.30 5.81
N HIS A 858 29.31 17.16 4.50
CA HIS A 858 28.28 16.60 3.62
C HIS A 858 27.88 15.17 4.02
N GLU A 859 28.84 14.37 4.50
CA GLU A 859 28.58 13.00 4.94
C GLU A 859 27.67 12.94 6.17
N GLU A 860 27.92 13.78 7.18
CA GLU A 860 27.07 13.85 8.38
C GLU A 860 25.67 14.39 8.06
N LEU A 861 25.58 15.40 7.19
CA LEU A 861 24.29 15.94 6.72
C LEU A 861 23.48 14.87 5.98
N TYR A 862 24.13 14.08 5.13
CA TYR A 862 23.48 13.02 4.38
C TYR A 862 23.06 11.86 5.30
N LYS A 863 23.88 11.46 6.28
CA LYS A 863 23.48 10.48 7.32
C LYS A 863 22.29 10.97 8.14
N TRP A 864 22.26 12.25 8.51
CA TRP A 864 21.11 12.85 9.20
C TRP A 864 19.86 12.82 8.32
N PHE A 865 19.97 13.20 7.06
CA PHE A 865 18.87 13.16 6.09
C PHE A 865 18.27 11.75 5.97
N THR A 866 19.11 10.74 5.76
CA THR A 866 18.67 9.34 5.68
C THR A 866 18.01 8.87 6.97
N SER A 867 18.52 9.27 8.14
CA SER A 867 17.87 9.00 9.43
C SER A 867 16.49 9.65 9.58
N GLN A 868 16.29 10.84 9.02
CA GLN A 868 14.98 11.51 9.04
C GLN A 868 13.98 10.82 8.11
N VAL A 869 14.42 10.41 6.91
CA VAL A 869 13.58 9.63 5.98
C VAL A 869 13.12 8.33 6.64
N ILE A 870 14.03 7.57 7.26
CA ILE A 870 13.76 6.32 7.98
C ILE A 870 12.68 6.46 9.06
N ARG A 871 12.64 7.62 9.72
CA ARG A 871 11.70 7.91 10.81
C ARG A 871 10.33 8.36 10.31
N ASN A 872 10.28 9.11 9.22
CA ASN A 872 9.09 9.85 8.80
C ASN A 872 8.36 9.24 7.61
N LEU A 873 9.05 8.42 6.81
CA LEU A 873 8.49 7.81 5.61
C LEU A 873 7.94 6.41 5.92
N HIS A 874 6.64 6.25 5.72
CA HIS A 874 5.96 4.96 5.76
C HIS A 874 5.47 4.63 4.35
N VAL A 875 5.83 3.44 3.86
CA VAL A 875 5.47 3.01 2.51
C VAL A 875 4.43 1.91 2.62
N VAL A 876 3.32 2.04 1.90
CA VAL A 876 2.21 1.08 1.87
C VAL A 876 2.08 0.53 0.46
N PHE A 877 2.34 -0.76 0.30
CA PHE A 877 2.07 -1.49 -0.93
C PHE A 877 0.73 -2.18 -0.85
N THR A 878 -0.10 -2.05 -1.88
CA THR A 878 -1.34 -2.82 -2.00
C THR A 878 -1.25 -3.76 -3.20
N MET A 879 -1.47 -5.05 -2.96
CA MET A 879 -1.38 -6.10 -3.98
C MET A 879 -2.59 -7.02 -3.93
N ASN A 880 -2.91 -7.64 -5.07
CA ASN A 880 -4.00 -8.59 -5.22
C ASN A 880 -3.47 -10.04 -5.33
N PRO A 881 -3.96 -10.98 -4.51
CA PRO A 881 -3.52 -12.38 -4.57
C PRO A 881 -3.96 -13.12 -5.85
N SER A 882 -5.00 -12.66 -6.54
CA SER A 882 -5.59 -13.36 -7.69
C SER A 882 -4.77 -13.31 -8.98
N SER A 883 -3.73 -12.46 -9.04
CA SER A 883 -2.86 -12.38 -10.21
C SER A 883 -1.80 -13.49 -10.14
N GLU A 884 -1.61 -14.24 -11.23
CA GLU A 884 -0.55 -15.27 -11.35
C GLU A 884 0.87 -14.72 -11.03
N GLY A 885 1.08 -13.40 -11.04
CA GLY A 885 2.36 -12.73 -10.81
C GLY A 885 2.76 -12.42 -9.36
N LEU A 886 2.03 -12.85 -8.32
CA LEU A 886 2.49 -12.60 -6.93
C LEU A 886 3.82 -13.32 -6.64
N LYS A 887 3.96 -14.56 -7.15
CA LYS A 887 5.20 -15.34 -7.03
C LYS A 887 6.36 -14.69 -7.80
N ASP A 888 6.09 -14.25 -9.02
CA ASP A 888 7.10 -13.60 -9.86
C ASP A 888 7.59 -12.29 -9.23
N ARG A 889 6.68 -11.47 -8.70
CA ARG A 889 7.04 -10.22 -8.02
C ARG A 889 7.78 -10.44 -6.70
N ALA A 890 7.44 -11.50 -5.97
CA ALA A 890 8.21 -11.91 -4.79
C ALA A 890 9.64 -12.32 -5.14
N ALA A 891 9.84 -12.95 -6.30
CA ALA A 891 11.15 -13.30 -6.81
C ALA A 891 11.94 -12.06 -7.27
N THR A 892 11.30 -11.12 -8.00
CA THR A 892 11.95 -9.88 -8.48
C THR A 892 12.33 -8.93 -7.34
N SER A 893 11.48 -8.81 -6.31
CA SER A 893 11.69 -7.88 -5.20
C SER A 893 11.54 -8.54 -3.82
N PRO A 894 12.54 -9.32 -3.39
CA PRO A 894 12.54 -10.00 -2.09
C PRO A 894 12.53 -9.03 -0.89
N ALA A 895 13.10 -7.83 -1.06
CA ALA A 895 13.14 -6.81 -0.03
C ALA A 895 11.72 -6.36 0.39
N LEU A 896 10.76 -6.39 -0.54
CA LEU A 896 9.35 -6.08 -0.27
C LEU A 896 8.77 -6.98 0.82
N PHE A 897 9.02 -8.29 0.74
CA PHE A 897 8.50 -9.28 1.68
C PHE A 897 9.32 -9.35 2.98
N ASN A 898 10.62 -9.06 2.91
CA ASN A 898 11.52 -9.14 4.05
C ASN A 898 11.47 -7.89 4.96
N ARG A 899 11.25 -6.69 4.38
CA ARG A 899 11.32 -5.42 5.11
C ARG A 899 9.96 -4.86 5.48
N CYS A 900 8.94 -5.03 4.63
CA CYS A 900 7.57 -4.65 4.97
C CYS A 900 6.92 -5.67 5.90
N VAL A 901 6.04 -5.19 6.78
CA VAL A 901 5.15 -6.07 7.56
C VAL A 901 3.98 -6.46 6.67
N LEU A 902 3.84 -7.77 6.44
CA LEU A 902 2.77 -8.32 5.64
C LEU A 902 1.49 -8.43 6.47
N ASN A 903 0.41 -7.85 5.98
CA ASN A 903 -0.93 -8.00 6.55
C ASN A 903 -1.86 -8.57 5.49
N TRP A 904 -2.25 -9.82 5.66
CA TRP A 904 -3.13 -10.54 4.74
C TRP A 904 -4.59 -10.17 5.01
N PHE A 905 -5.13 -9.30 4.15
CA PHE A 905 -6.54 -8.94 4.13
C PHE A 905 -7.41 -10.10 3.63
N GLY A 906 -6.91 -10.90 2.69
CA GLY A 906 -7.68 -11.99 2.09
C GLY A 906 -8.95 -11.49 1.39
N ASP A 907 -9.99 -12.32 1.44
CA ASP A 907 -11.36 -11.98 1.04
C ASP A 907 -12.22 -11.72 2.29
N TRP A 908 -13.38 -11.11 2.14
CA TRP A 908 -14.29 -10.89 3.25
C TRP A 908 -14.81 -12.22 3.80
N SER A 909 -14.69 -12.39 5.12
CA SER A 909 -15.24 -13.54 5.83
C SER A 909 -16.77 -13.57 5.73
N THR A 910 -17.36 -14.71 6.09
CA THR A 910 -18.82 -14.84 6.18
C THR A 910 -19.42 -13.89 7.21
N GLU A 911 -18.69 -13.62 8.29
CA GLU A 911 -19.06 -12.64 9.32
C GLU A 911 -19.04 -11.21 8.77
N ALA A 912 -17.98 -10.83 8.04
CA ALA A 912 -17.87 -9.52 7.40
C ALA A 912 -19.02 -9.29 6.40
N LEU A 913 -19.27 -10.26 5.51
CA LEU A 913 -20.36 -10.18 4.53
C LEU A 913 -21.72 -10.00 5.23
N TYR A 914 -21.98 -10.76 6.30
CA TYR A 914 -23.21 -10.66 7.07
C TYR A 914 -23.36 -9.27 7.74
N GLN A 915 -22.32 -8.78 8.42
CA GLN A 915 -22.35 -7.47 9.09
C GLN A 915 -22.54 -6.32 8.09
N VAL A 916 -21.84 -6.37 6.95
CA VAL A 916 -22.01 -5.40 5.86
C VAL A 916 -23.43 -5.43 5.32
N GLY A 917 -23.97 -6.63 5.03
CA GLY A 917 -25.36 -6.79 4.61
C GLY A 917 -26.35 -6.22 5.62
N LYS A 918 -26.12 -6.42 6.92
CA LYS A 918 -26.97 -5.91 7.99
C LYS A 918 -26.93 -4.39 8.09
N GLU A 919 -25.77 -3.76 8.01
CA GLU A 919 -25.63 -2.29 8.10
C GLU A 919 -26.25 -1.59 6.87
N PHE A 920 -26.02 -2.10 5.65
CA PHE A 920 -26.60 -1.51 4.44
C PHE A 920 -28.12 -1.69 4.37
N THR A 921 -28.64 -2.81 4.86
CA THR A 921 -30.10 -3.04 4.93
C THR A 921 -30.76 -2.43 6.16
N SER A 922 -30.00 -1.87 7.12
CA SER A 922 -30.54 -1.29 8.36
C SER A 922 -31.61 -0.22 8.11
N LYS A 923 -31.39 0.64 7.11
CA LYS A 923 -32.32 1.71 6.69
C LYS A 923 -33.56 1.17 5.96
N MET A 924 -33.57 -0.10 5.57
CA MET A 924 -34.69 -0.74 4.91
C MET A 924 -35.66 -1.36 5.93
N ASP A 925 -36.94 -1.28 5.60
CA ASP A 925 -38.03 -1.88 6.38
C ASP A 925 -38.21 -3.34 5.96
N LEU A 926 -37.39 -4.21 6.55
CA LEU A 926 -37.37 -5.65 6.28
C LEU A 926 -37.96 -6.47 7.42
N GLU A 927 -38.51 -5.85 8.46
CA GLU A 927 -39.07 -6.57 9.59
C GLU A 927 -40.51 -6.99 9.31
N LYS A 928 -40.82 -8.28 9.51
CA LYS A 928 -42.18 -8.81 9.42
C LYS A 928 -42.56 -9.49 10.73
N PRO A 929 -43.49 -8.93 11.51
CA PRO A 929 -43.88 -9.51 12.81
C PRO A 929 -44.54 -10.89 12.68
N ASN A 930 -45.14 -11.20 11.52
CA ASN A 930 -45.79 -12.48 11.24
C ASN A 930 -44.86 -13.51 10.56
N TYR A 931 -43.56 -13.24 10.49
CA TYR A 931 -42.62 -14.15 9.85
C TYR A 931 -42.43 -15.43 10.68
N LYS A 932 -42.54 -16.59 10.02
CA LYS A 932 -42.19 -17.89 10.57
C LYS A 932 -41.02 -18.46 9.80
N VAL A 933 -40.01 -18.92 10.52
CA VAL A 933 -38.81 -19.53 9.94
C VAL A 933 -39.23 -20.87 9.29
N PRO A 934 -38.84 -21.15 8.03
CA PRO A 934 -39.09 -22.44 7.39
C PRO A 934 -38.42 -23.61 8.12
N ASP A 935 -38.96 -24.83 7.98
CA ASP A 935 -38.42 -26.05 8.62
C ASP A 935 -36.94 -26.33 8.25
N TYR A 936 -36.52 -25.89 7.06
CA TYR A 936 -35.12 -25.93 6.64
C TYR A 936 -34.70 -24.57 6.06
N MET A 937 -33.69 -23.96 6.66
CA MET A 937 -33.00 -22.78 6.13
C MET A 937 -31.49 -23.04 6.12
N PRO A 938 -30.79 -22.87 4.99
CA PRO A 938 -29.33 -22.99 4.95
C PRO A 938 -28.71 -21.85 5.77
N ILE A 939 -28.12 -22.20 6.92
CA ILE A 939 -27.39 -21.25 7.77
C ILE A 939 -25.97 -21.15 7.25
N VAL A 940 -25.59 -19.96 6.78
CA VAL A 940 -24.24 -19.67 6.29
C VAL A 940 -23.38 -18.99 7.35
N TYR A 941 -24.02 -18.22 8.23
CA TYR A 941 -23.37 -17.56 9.34
C TYR A 941 -23.61 -18.33 10.65
N ASP A 942 -22.55 -18.85 11.24
CA ASP A 942 -22.63 -19.78 12.38
C ASP A 942 -23.23 -19.15 13.66
N LYS A 943 -23.09 -17.83 13.83
CA LYS A 943 -23.60 -17.09 15.02
C LYS A 943 -24.94 -16.39 14.76
N LEU A 944 -25.77 -16.93 13.87
CA LEU A 944 -27.11 -16.39 13.59
C LEU A 944 -28.00 -16.55 14.84
N PRO A 945 -28.72 -15.50 15.29
CA PRO A 945 -29.69 -15.62 16.38
C PRO A 945 -30.79 -16.64 16.05
N GLN A 946 -31.21 -17.43 17.05
CA GLN A 946 -32.32 -18.38 16.90
C GLN A 946 -33.46 -18.04 17.88
N PRO A 947 -34.71 -17.80 17.40
CA PRO A 947 -35.14 -17.80 16.00
C PRO A 947 -34.72 -16.52 15.23
N PRO A 948 -34.27 -16.62 13.96
CA PRO A 948 -33.86 -15.45 13.17
C PRO A 948 -35.03 -14.54 12.79
N SER A 949 -34.79 -13.23 12.79
CA SER A 949 -35.78 -12.27 12.29
C SER A 949 -35.92 -12.34 10.76
N HIS A 950 -36.97 -11.71 10.20
CA HIS A 950 -37.15 -11.69 8.74
C HIS A 950 -35.97 -11.01 8.03
N ARG A 951 -35.44 -9.93 8.62
CA ARG A 951 -34.25 -9.24 8.13
C ARG A 951 -33.03 -10.16 8.15
N GLU A 952 -32.80 -10.85 9.26
CA GLU A 952 -31.65 -11.73 9.42
C GLU A 952 -31.66 -12.89 8.42
N ALA A 953 -32.85 -13.42 8.12
CA ALA A 953 -33.03 -14.43 7.09
C ALA A 953 -32.68 -13.91 5.68
N ILE A 954 -33.10 -12.68 5.35
CA ILE A 954 -32.76 -12.03 4.06
C ILE A 954 -31.25 -11.79 3.95
N VAL A 955 -30.63 -11.24 4.99
CA VAL A 955 -29.19 -10.96 5.02
C VAL A 955 -28.39 -12.27 4.88
N ASN A 956 -28.76 -13.33 5.60
CA ASN A 956 -28.14 -14.66 5.43
C ASN A 956 -28.32 -15.19 3.99
N GLY A 957 -29.48 -14.97 3.38
CA GLY A 957 -29.73 -15.29 1.97
C GLY A 957 -28.81 -14.52 1.00
N CYS A 958 -28.57 -13.22 1.23
CA CYS A 958 -27.65 -12.42 0.43
C CYS A 958 -26.21 -12.97 0.50
N VAL A 959 -25.74 -13.36 1.70
CA VAL A 959 -24.42 -13.98 1.87
C VAL A 959 -24.35 -15.32 1.14
N PHE A 960 -25.39 -16.15 1.26
CA PHE A 960 -25.48 -17.44 0.55
C PHE A 960 -25.35 -17.28 -0.97
N VAL A 961 -26.08 -16.33 -1.57
CA VAL A 961 -26.00 -16.04 -3.01
C VAL A 961 -24.57 -15.69 -3.41
N HIS A 962 -23.89 -14.83 -2.66
CA HIS A 962 -22.51 -14.45 -2.95
C HIS A 962 -21.56 -15.65 -2.92
N GLN A 963 -21.66 -16.52 -1.92
CA GLN A 963 -20.84 -17.72 -1.83
C GLN A 963 -21.10 -18.72 -2.97
N THR A 964 -22.35 -18.86 -3.39
CA THR A 964 -22.68 -19.75 -4.51
C THR A 964 -22.02 -19.30 -5.82
N LEU A 965 -21.79 -17.99 -5.99
CA LEU A 965 -21.01 -17.46 -7.13
C LEU A 965 -19.56 -17.94 -7.08
N HIS A 966 -18.90 -17.93 -5.92
CA HIS A 966 -17.54 -18.47 -5.78
C HIS A 966 -17.50 -19.97 -6.13
N GLN A 967 -18.48 -20.74 -5.66
CA GLN A 967 -18.57 -22.17 -5.99
C GLN A 967 -18.82 -22.40 -7.49
N ALA A 968 -19.68 -21.59 -8.11
CA ALA A 968 -19.95 -21.65 -9.54
C ALA A 968 -18.71 -21.31 -10.38
N ASN A 969 -17.98 -20.26 -9.99
CA ASN A 969 -16.75 -19.84 -10.65
C ASN A 969 -15.64 -20.89 -10.52
N ASN A 970 -15.48 -21.51 -9.35
CA ASN A 970 -14.55 -22.63 -9.15
C ASN A 970 -14.92 -23.85 -10.01
N ARG A 971 -16.22 -24.14 -10.19
CA ARG A 971 -16.68 -25.21 -11.09
C ARG A 971 -16.39 -24.85 -12.55
N LEU A 972 -16.54 -23.59 -12.94
CA LEU A 972 -16.23 -23.11 -14.29
C LEU A 972 -14.73 -23.16 -14.60
N ALA A 973 -13.90 -22.75 -13.63
CA ALA A 973 -12.44 -22.86 -13.68
C ALA A 973 -12.00 -24.32 -13.94
N LYS A 974 -12.56 -25.26 -13.17
CA LYS A 974 -12.28 -26.71 -13.33
C LYS A 974 -12.73 -27.26 -14.68
N ARG A 975 -13.72 -26.63 -15.34
CA ARG A 975 -14.21 -27.01 -16.67
C ARG A 975 -13.41 -26.34 -17.81
N GLY A 976 -12.41 -25.51 -17.50
CA GLY A 976 -11.64 -24.77 -18.49
C GLY A 976 -12.38 -23.59 -19.14
N GLY A 977 -13.48 -23.14 -18.53
CA GLY A 977 -14.20 -21.95 -19.00
C GLY A 977 -13.52 -20.65 -18.54
N HIS A 978 -13.81 -19.55 -19.22
CA HIS A 978 -13.37 -18.22 -18.79
C HIS A 978 -13.94 -17.89 -17.41
N THR A 979 -13.07 -17.59 -16.45
CA THR A 979 -13.43 -17.22 -15.08
C THR A 979 -13.41 -15.70 -14.92
N MET A 980 -14.20 -15.21 -13.97
CA MET A 980 -14.20 -13.79 -13.57
C MET A 980 -13.80 -13.70 -12.11
N ALA A 981 -12.98 -12.73 -11.72
CA ALA A 981 -12.69 -12.51 -10.30
C ALA A 981 -13.95 -12.01 -9.59
N ILE A 982 -14.40 -12.71 -8.55
CA ILE A 982 -15.49 -12.26 -7.67
C ILE A 982 -14.86 -11.50 -6.52
N THR A 983 -15.38 -10.31 -6.20
CA THR A 983 -14.80 -9.41 -5.20
C THR A 983 -15.89 -8.83 -4.30
N PRO A 984 -15.54 -8.32 -3.10
CA PRO A 984 -16.44 -7.58 -2.23
C PRO A 984 -17.18 -6.43 -2.91
N ARG A 985 -16.59 -5.82 -3.95
CA ARG A 985 -17.26 -4.78 -4.75
C ARG A 985 -18.54 -5.30 -5.38
N HIS A 986 -18.52 -6.52 -5.91
CA HIS A 986 -19.73 -7.14 -6.47
C HIS A 986 -20.80 -7.41 -5.40
N TYR A 987 -20.40 -7.69 -4.16
CA TYR A 987 -21.34 -7.85 -3.06
C TYR A 987 -22.01 -6.53 -2.67
N LEU A 988 -21.22 -5.44 -2.60
CA LEU A 988 -21.75 -4.10 -2.37
C LEU A 988 -22.69 -3.65 -3.49
N ASP A 989 -22.30 -3.86 -4.75
CA ASP A 989 -23.15 -3.56 -5.92
C ASP A 989 -24.45 -4.38 -5.87
N PHE A 990 -24.38 -5.65 -5.48
CA PHE A 990 -25.54 -6.52 -5.30
C PHE A 990 -26.49 -5.99 -4.21
N ILE A 991 -25.99 -5.62 -3.03
CA ILE A 991 -26.83 -5.08 -1.96
C ILE A 991 -27.44 -3.74 -2.35
N ASN A 992 -26.66 -2.84 -2.96
CA ASN A 992 -27.15 -1.55 -3.41
C ASN A 992 -28.24 -1.71 -4.48
N GLN A 993 -28.06 -2.62 -5.43
CA GLN A 993 -29.06 -2.93 -6.45
C GLN A 993 -30.33 -3.51 -5.83
N TYR A 994 -30.19 -4.41 -4.84
CA TYR A 994 -31.32 -4.95 -4.10
C TYR A 994 -32.09 -3.85 -3.34
N ALA A 995 -31.38 -2.96 -2.65
CA ALA A 995 -31.98 -1.85 -1.93
C ALA A 995 -32.73 -0.88 -2.86
N ASN A 996 -32.13 -0.53 -4.00
CA ASN A 996 -32.76 0.32 -5.01
C ASN A 996 -34.03 -0.33 -5.56
N LEU A 997 -33.98 -1.59 -5.95
CA LEU A 997 -35.13 -2.31 -6.50
C LEU A 997 -36.24 -2.48 -5.47
N PHE A 998 -35.89 -2.76 -4.21
CA PHE A 998 -36.85 -2.84 -3.12
C PHE A 998 -37.60 -1.52 -2.92
N ASN A 999 -36.88 -0.40 -2.86
CA ASN A 999 -37.48 0.92 -2.68
C ASN A 999 -38.34 1.33 -3.88
N GLU A 1000 -37.88 1.08 -5.09
CA GLU A 1000 -38.63 1.32 -6.33
C GLU A 1000 -39.95 0.53 -6.32
N LYS A 1001 -39.89 -0.79 -6.14
CA LYS A 1001 -41.08 -1.65 -6.18
C LYS A 1001 -42.01 -1.40 -5.00
N ARG A 1002 -41.48 -1.06 -3.83
CA ARG A 1002 -42.28 -0.63 -2.68
C ARG A 1002 -43.04 0.64 -3.02
N SER A 1003 -42.37 1.66 -3.56
CA SER A 1003 -43.00 2.92 -3.94
C SER A 1003 -44.11 2.71 -4.98
N GLU A 1004 -43.85 1.90 -6.01
CA GLU A 1004 -44.86 1.54 -7.03
C GLU A 1004 -46.08 0.85 -6.41
N LEU A 1005 -45.86 -0.10 -5.50
CA LEU A 1005 -46.95 -0.82 -4.82
C LEU A 1005 -47.71 0.07 -3.83
N GLU A 1006 -47.02 0.93 -3.09
CA GLU A 1006 -47.64 1.90 -2.18
C GLU A 1006 -48.49 2.91 -2.95
N GLU A 1007 -48.05 3.36 -4.13
CA GLU A 1007 -48.83 4.22 -5.00
C GLU A 1007 -50.09 3.50 -5.54
N GLN A 1008 -49.94 2.25 -6.01
CA GLN A 1008 -51.08 1.42 -6.44
C GLN A 1008 -52.06 1.16 -5.29
N GLN A 1009 -51.54 0.85 -4.09
CA GLN A 1009 -52.34 0.62 -2.91
C GLN A 1009 -53.04 1.90 -2.46
N MET A 1010 -52.37 3.05 -2.53
CA MET A 1010 -52.97 4.35 -2.23
C MET A 1010 -54.10 4.65 -3.22
N HIS A 1011 -53.87 4.45 -4.52
CA HIS A 1011 -54.90 4.63 -5.54
C HIS A 1011 -56.12 3.72 -5.29
N LEU A 1012 -55.89 2.42 -5.00
CA LEU A 1012 -56.94 1.48 -4.66
C LEU A 1012 -57.67 1.85 -3.36
N ASN A 1013 -56.96 2.23 -2.31
CA ASN A 1013 -57.55 2.62 -1.03
C ASN A 1013 -58.38 3.90 -1.16
N VAL A 1014 -57.90 4.88 -1.94
CA VAL A 1014 -58.67 6.09 -2.24
C VAL A 1014 -59.90 5.74 -3.06
N GLY A 1015 -59.78 4.85 -4.05
CA GLY A 1015 -60.90 4.33 -4.83
C GLY A 1015 -61.94 3.61 -3.95
N LEU A 1016 -61.51 2.65 -3.14
CA LEU A 1016 -62.35 1.89 -2.21
C LEU A 1016 -63.02 2.78 -1.17
N ARG A 1017 -62.30 3.78 -0.64
CA ARG A 1017 -62.88 4.75 0.30
C ARG A 1017 -63.99 5.55 -0.36
N LYS A 1018 -63.78 6.06 -1.58
CA LYS A 1018 -64.83 6.77 -2.34
C LYS A 1018 -66.02 5.86 -2.65
N ILE A 1019 -65.78 4.61 -3.02
CA ILE A 1019 -66.84 3.63 -3.25
C ILE A 1019 -67.61 3.39 -1.94
N LYS A 1020 -66.92 3.20 -0.82
CA LYS A 1020 -67.54 3.01 0.50
C LYS A 1020 -68.36 4.23 0.94
N GLU A 1021 -67.83 5.44 0.81
CA GLU A 1021 -68.56 6.68 1.06
C GLU A 1021 -69.82 6.77 0.18
N THR A 1022 -69.73 6.35 -1.09
CA THR A 1022 -70.88 6.30 -2.00
C THR A 1022 -71.89 5.23 -1.58
N VAL A 1023 -71.44 4.06 -1.11
CA VAL A 1023 -72.31 3.01 -0.55
C VAL A 1023 -73.05 3.52 0.69
N ASP A 1024 -72.33 4.14 1.63
CA ASP A 1024 -72.89 4.67 2.88
C ASP A 1024 -73.94 5.76 2.59
N GLN A 1025 -73.66 6.68 1.65
CA GLN A 1025 -74.62 7.69 1.18
C GLN A 1025 -75.87 7.07 0.55
N VAL A 1026 -75.73 5.99 -0.22
CA VAL A 1026 -76.88 5.31 -0.84
C VAL A 1026 -77.68 4.51 0.19
N GLU A 1027 -77.04 3.94 1.22
CA GLU A 1027 -77.74 3.31 2.35
C GLU A 1027 -78.56 4.34 3.15
N GLU A 1028 -77.99 5.51 3.40
CA GLU A 1028 -78.69 6.63 4.06
C GLU A 1028 -79.90 7.08 3.22
N LEU A 1029 -79.71 7.30 1.91
CA LEU A 1029 -80.80 7.65 0.99
C LEU A 1029 -81.90 6.56 0.93
N ARG A 1030 -81.53 5.27 1.01
CA ARG A 1030 -82.51 4.16 1.08
C ARG A 1030 -83.29 4.16 2.40
N ARG A 1031 -82.61 4.47 3.50
CA ARG A 1031 -83.24 4.58 4.83
C ARG A 1031 -84.25 5.73 4.85
N ASP A 1032 -83.87 6.88 4.32
CA ASP A 1032 -84.73 8.05 4.19
C ASP A 1032 -85.94 7.78 3.28
N LEU A 1033 -85.74 7.11 2.14
CA LEU A 1033 -86.83 6.72 1.26
C LEU A 1033 -87.82 5.78 1.95
N ARG A 1034 -87.33 4.83 2.76
CA ARG A 1034 -88.19 3.91 3.53
C ARG A 1034 -89.01 4.64 4.60
N ILE A 1035 -88.40 5.60 5.30
CA ILE A 1035 -89.09 6.43 6.31
C ILE A 1035 -90.16 7.30 5.63
N LYS A 1036 -89.81 8.02 4.57
CA LYS A 1036 -90.75 8.88 3.82
C LYS A 1036 -91.88 8.07 3.16
N SER A 1037 -91.62 6.84 2.71
CA SER A 1037 -92.65 5.94 2.18
C SER A 1037 -93.66 5.50 3.24
N GLN A 1038 -93.20 5.16 4.45
CA GLN A 1038 -94.10 4.81 5.56
C GLN A 1038 -94.95 6.01 6.00
N GLU A 1039 -94.37 7.21 6.05
CA GLU A 1039 -95.11 8.45 6.34
C GLU A 1039 -96.16 8.76 5.27
N LEU A 1040 -95.86 8.53 3.98
CA LEU A 1040 -96.81 8.74 2.89
C LEU A 1040 -98.01 7.77 2.97
N GLU A 1041 -97.79 6.49 3.27
CA GLU A 1041 -98.88 5.52 3.45
C GLU A 1041 -99.79 5.90 4.61
N ALA A 1042 -99.21 6.32 5.74
CA ALA A 1042 -99.97 6.79 6.90
C ALA A 1042 -100.79 8.05 6.58
N LYS A 1043 -100.20 9.03 5.89
CA LYS A 1043 -100.89 10.28 5.51
C LYS A 1043 -101.95 10.05 4.43
N ASN A 1044 -101.71 9.18 3.44
CA ASN A 1044 -102.72 8.82 2.42
C ASN A 1044 -103.92 8.09 3.01
N ALA A 1045 -103.70 7.19 3.99
CA ALA A 1045 -104.79 6.53 4.70
C ALA A 1045 -105.65 7.55 5.48
N ALA A 1046 -105.01 8.50 6.18
CA ALA A 1046 -105.70 9.57 6.90
C ALA A 1046 -106.47 10.55 5.98
N ALA A 1047 -105.94 10.85 4.80
CA ALA A 1047 -106.60 11.70 3.81
C ALA A 1047 -107.85 11.04 3.21
N ASN A 1048 -107.81 9.75 2.90
CA ASN A 1048 -108.96 9.00 2.36
C ASN A 1048 -110.13 8.88 3.35
N ASP A 1049 -109.85 8.79 4.66
CA ASP A 1049 -110.90 8.78 5.68
C ASP A 1049 -111.57 10.16 5.87
N LYS A 1050 -110.83 11.27 5.69
CA LYS A 1050 -111.41 12.62 5.68
C LYS A 1050 -112.25 12.88 4.41
N LEU A 1051 -111.87 12.33 3.26
CA LEU A 1051 -112.58 12.43 1.97
C LEU A 1051 -114.01 11.85 2.05
N LYS A 1052 -114.18 10.72 2.76
CA LYS A 1052 -115.50 10.09 3.00
C LYS A 1052 -116.44 10.93 3.86
N LYS A 1053 -115.92 11.77 4.77
CA LYS A 1053 -116.73 12.71 5.55
C LYS A 1053 -117.15 13.93 4.73
N MET A 1054 -116.28 14.41 3.83
CA MET A 1054 -116.54 15.61 3.03
C MET A 1054 -117.61 15.42 1.93
N VAL A 1055 -117.72 14.23 1.33
CA VAL A 1055 -118.77 13.91 0.33
C VAL A 1055 -120.18 13.95 0.93
N LYS A 1056 -120.31 13.74 2.24
CA LYS A 1056 -121.58 13.79 2.98
C LYS A 1056 -122.05 15.23 3.25
N ASP A 1057 -121.11 16.18 3.36
CA ASP A 1057 -121.38 17.61 3.56
C ASP A 1057 -121.53 18.40 2.22
N GLN A 1058 -121.08 17.81 1.10
CA GLN A 1058 -121.15 18.41 -0.24
C GLN A 1058 -122.58 18.46 -0.83
N GLN A 1059 -123.49 17.56 -0.42
CA GLN A 1059 -124.87 17.50 -0.93
C GLN A 1059 -125.82 18.56 -0.33
N GLU A 1060 -125.48 19.17 0.82
CA GLU A 1060 -126.29 20.22 1.45
C GLU A 1060 -125.90 21.65 1.01
N ALA A 1061 -124.70 21.85 0.45
CA ALA A 1061 -124.18 23.17 0.04
C ALA A 1061 -124.59 23.62 -1.38
N GLU A 1062 -125.18 22.74 -2.20
CA GLU A 1062 -125.49 22.99 -3.61
C GLU A 1062 -126.70 23.91 -3.85
N LYS A 1063 -127.49 24.20 -2.79
CA LYS A 1063 -128.66 25.10 -2.84
C LYS A 1063 -128.38 26.60 -2.69
N LYS A 1064 -127.14 27.04 -2.40
CA LYS A 1064 -126.79 28.48 -2.20
C LYS A 1064 -125.87 29.05 -3.30
N LYS A 1065 -126.05 28.65 -4.55
CA LYS A 1065 -125.16 28.94 -5.69
C LYS A 1065 -125.33 30.33 -6.36
N VAL A 1066 -126.16 31.24 -5.82
CA VAL A 1066 -126.48 32.53 -6.48
C VAL A 1066 -125.77 33.77 -5.88
N MET A 1067 -125.10 33.69 -4.73
CA MET A 1067 -124.32 34.83 -4.17
C MET A 1067 -122.82 34.84 -4.56
N SER A 1068 -122.36 33.93 -5.42
CA SER A 1068 -120.93 33.78 -5.76
C SER A 1068 -120.43 34.72 -6.87
N GLN A 1069 -121.30 35.53 -7.49
CA GLN A 1069 -120.91 36.45 -8.58
C GLN A 1069 -120.51 37.87 -8.11
N GLU A 1070 -120.85 38.29 -6.87
CA GLU A 1070 -120.47 39.63 -6.36
C GLU A 1070 -119.10 39.66 -5.63
N ILE A 1071 -118.56 38.53 -5.16
CA ILE A 1071 -117.26 38.48 -4.46
C ILE A 1071 -116.06 38.47 -5.44
N GLN A 1072 -116.27 38.07 -6.70
CA GLN A 1072 -115.22 38.10 -7.73
C GLN A 1072 -114.83 39.52 -8.17
N GLU A 1073 -115.74 40.50 -8.07
CA GLU A 1073 -115.45 41.90 -8.46
C GLU A 1073 -114.70 42.69 -7.36
N ALA A 1074 -114.86 42.31 -6.08
CA ALA A 1074 -114.13 42.95 -4.98
C ALA A 1074 -112.65 42.52 -4.88
N VAL A 1075 -112.34 41.27 -5.27
CA VAL A 1075 -110.96 40.74 -5.26
C VAL A 1075 -110.11 41.34 -6.40
N TYR A 1076 -110.72 41.67 -7.55
CA TYR A 1076 -109.98 42.29 -8.67
C TYR A 1076 -109.51 43.71 -8.35
N LYS A 1077 -110.30 44.50 -7.60
CA LYS A 1077 -109.92 45.87 -7.19
C LYS A 1077 -108.82 45.92 -6.11
N GLN A 1078 -108.75 44.95 -5.20
CA GLN A 1078 -107.65 44.91 -4.22
C GLN A 1078 -106.33 44.40 -4.82
N GLN A 1079 -106.36 43.65 -5.93
CA GLN A 1079 -105.16 43.25 -6.66
C GLN A 1079 -104.46 44.41 -7.40
N GLU A 1080 -105.19 45.45 -7.82
CA GLU A 1080 -104.55 46.66 -8.39
C GLU A 1080 -103.83 47.50 -7.31
N VAL A 1081 -104.39 47.63 -6.10
CA VAL A 1081 -103.76 48.43 -5.02
C VAL A 1081 -102.45 47.80 -4.51
N ILE A 1082 -102.34 46.47 -4.55
CA ILE A 1082 -101.12 45.75 -4.14
C ILE A 1082 -100.02 45.88 -5.21
N LYS A 1083 -100.39 45.96 -6.50
CA LYS A 1083 -99.43 46.22 -7.60
C LYS A 1083 -98.84 47.63 -7.54
N ASP A 1084 -99.65 48.64 -7.21
CA ASP A 1084 -99.18 50.03 -7.11
C ASP A 1084 -98.23 50.25 -5.92
N LYS A 1085 -98.44 49.58 -4.77
CA LYS A 1085 -97.52 49.69 -3.62
C LYS A 1085 -96.22 48.90 -3.80
N GLN A 1086 -96.21 47.84 -4.61
CA GLN A 1086 -94.96 47.18 -5.03
C GLN A 1086 -94.09 48.07 -5.92
N LEU A 1087 -94.70 48.96 -6.72
CA LEU A 1087 -93.97 49.91 -7.55
C LEU A 1087 -93.36 51.06 -6.72
N SER A 1088 -94.06 51.48 -5.65
CA SER A 1088 -93.57 52.50 -4.70
C SER A 1088 -92.35 52.04 -3.88
N VAL A 1089 -92.32 50.78 -3.41
CA VAL A 1089 -91.17 50.26 -2.64
C VAL A 1089 -89.94 50.02 -3.54
N LYS A 1090 -90.14 49.75 -4.84
CA LYS A 1090 -89.06 49.75 -5.83
C LYS A 1090 -88.46 51.14 -6.07
N GLN A 1091 -89.29 52.19 -6.04
CA GLN A 1091 -88.82 53.57 -6.19
C GLN A 1091 -88.03 54.10 -4.98
N ASP A 1092 -88.23 53.57 -3.78
CA ASP A 1092 -87.46 53.97 -2.59
C ASP A 1092 -86.12 53.22 -2.48
N LEU A 1093 -86.02 52.00 -3.02
CA LEU A 1093 -84.75 51.27 -3.16
C LEU A 1093 -83.84 51.86 -4.27
N ASP A 1094 -84.43 52.35 -5.37
CA ASP A 1094 -83.71 53.01 -6.48
C ASP A 1094 -83.06 54.37 -6.07
N GLN A 1095 -83.43 54.97 -4.93
CA GLN A 1095 -82.88 56.27 -4.48
C GLN A 1095 -81.50 56.16 -3.80
N VAL A 1096 -81.12 54.99 -3.29
CA VAL A 1096 -79.87 54.82 -2.52
C VAL A 1096 -78.79 54.07 -3.30
N GLU A 1097 -79.19 53.25 -4.27
CA GLU A 1097 -78.32 52.58 -5.23
C GLU A 1097 -77.36 53.53 -5.99
N PRO A 1098 -77.77 54.74 -6.46
CA PRO A 1098 -76.87 55.68 -7.12
C PRO A 1098 -75.77 56.22 -6.19
N ALA A 1099 -76.01 56.35 -4.88
CA ALA A 1099 -74.98 56.85 -3.95
C ALA A 1099 -73.83 55.84 -3.73
N VAL A 1100 -74.14 54.54 -3.80
CA VAL A 1100 -73.14 53.46 -3.72
C VAL A 1100 -72.35 53.34 -5.02
N ILE A 1101 -73.04 53.41 -6.17
CA ILE A 1101 -72.43 53.38 -7.50
C ILE A 1101 -71.56 54.64 -7.74
N GLU A 1102 -72.01 55.83 -7.31
CA GLU A 1102 -71.23 57.07 -7.36
C GLU A 1102 -69.95 56.96 -6.51
N ALA A 1103 -70.03 56.38 -5.32
CA ALA A 1103 -68.88 56.21 -4.46
C ALA A 1103 -67.89 55.14 -4.99
N GLN A 1104 -68.37 54.05 -5.61
CA GLN A 1104 -67.51 53.06 -6.28
C GLN A 1104 -66.79 53.65 -7.50
N ASN A 1105 -67.48 54.45 -8.32
CA ASN A 1105 -66.88 55.14 -9.47
C ASN A 1105 -65.86 56.22 -9.04
N ALA A 1106 -66.05 56.85 -7.88
CA ALA A 1106 -65.08 57.79 -7.31
C ALA A 1106 -63.78 57.10 -6.84
N VAL A 1107 -63.85 55.84 -6.41
CA VAL A 1107 -62.66 55.05 -6.01
C VAL A 1107 -61.93 54.47 -7.25
N SER A 1108 -62.65 54.10 -8.31
CA SER A 1108 -62.03 53.60 -9.56
C SER A 1108 -61.29 54.70 -10.34
N SER A 1109 -61.64 55.97 -10.16
CA SER A 1109 -61.07 57.12 -10.86
C SER A 1109 -59.83 57.75 -10.18
N ILE A 1110 -59.27 57.11 -9.15
CA ILE A 1110 -58.07 57.58 -8.45
C ILE A 1110 -56.83 57.42 -9.35
N LYS A 1111 -56.17 58.54 -9.69
CA LYS A 1111 -54.94 58.53 -10.49
C LYS A 1111 -53.78 57.92 -9.70
N ARG A 1112 -52.96 57.09 -10.39
CA ARG A 1112 -51.77 56.42 -9.81
C ARG A 1112 -50.79 57.39 -9.13
N GLN A 1113 -50.71 58.64 -9.59
CA GLN A 1113 -49.84 59.68 -9.01
C GLN A 1113 -50.20 60.05 -7.57
N HIS A 1114 -51.49 60.16 -7.23
CA HIS A 1114 -51.94 60.49 -5.87
C HIS A 1114 -51.71 59.36 -4.86
N LEU A 1115 -51.71 58.10 -5.34
CA LEU A 1115 -51.34 56.95 -4.51
C LEU A 1115 -49.83 56.86 -4.27
N VAL A 1116 -49.00 57.32 -5.21
CA VAL A 1116 -47.55 57.38 -5.02
C VAL A 1116 -47.17 58.41 -3.94
N GLU A 1117 -47.87 59.55 -3.86
CA GLU A 1117 -47.68 60.53 -2.78
C GLU A 1117 -47.98 59.94 -1.39
N VAL A 1118 -49.12 59.24 -1.22
CA VAL A 1118 -49.47 58.57 0.05
C VAL A 1118 -48.49 57.44 0.37
N ARG A 1119 -48.01 56.69 -0.63
CA ARG A 1119 -46.98 55.65 -0.48
C ARG A 1119 -45.62 56.19 -0.07
N ALA A 1120 -45.30 57.46 -0.35
CA ALA A 1120 -44.01 58.07 -0.02
C ALA A 1120 -43.97 58.68 1.40
N MET A 1121 -45.11 58.90 2.05
CA MET A 1121 -45.18 59.54 3.37
C MET A 1121 -44.59 58.65 4.48
N THR A 1122 -43.59 59.18 5.19
CA THR A 1122 -42.97 58.50 6.34
C THR A 1122 -43.85 58.59 7.59
N ASN A 1123 -44.59 59.70 7.77
CA ASN A 1123 -45.59 59.89 8.83
C ASN A 1123 -46.77 60.74 8.29
N PRO A 1124 -47.97 60.16 8.09
CA PRO A 1124 -49.09 60.86 7.46
C PRO A 1124 -49.91 61.69 8.48
N PRO A 1125 -50.70 62.68 8.01
CA PRO A 1125 -51.66 63.41 8.85
C PRO A 1125 -52.70 62.47 9.49
N GLY A 1126 -53.17 62.80 10.70
CA GLY A 1126 -54.11 61.95 11.45
C GLY A 1126 -55.40 61.59 10.68
N ALA A 1127 -55.93 62.51 9.87
CA ALA A 1127 -57.09 62.27 9.02
C ALA A 1127 -56.85 61.20 7.93
N VAL A 1128 -55.63 61.16 7.36
CA VAL A 1128 -55.24 60.17 6.34
C VAL A 1128 -55.02 58.79 6.98
N LYS A 1129 -54.44 58.76 8.18
CA LYS A 1129 -54.26 57.52 8.93
C LYS A 1129 -55.61 56.87 9.27
N LEU A 1130 -56.55 57.64 9.81
CA LEU A 1130 -57.90 57.17 10.16
C LEU A 1130 -58.69 56.67 8.94
N ALA A 1131 -58.55 57.34 7.79
CA ALA A 1131 -59.21 56.97 6.55
C ALA A 1131 -58.76 55.62 5.98
N LEU A 1132 -57.47 55.28 6.11
CA LEU A 1132 -56.92 54.02 5.59
C LEU A 1132 -57.11 52.87 6.58
N GLU A 1133 -57.09 53.16 7.89
CA GLU A 1133 -57.36 52.18 8.94
C GLU A 1133 -58.80 51.63 8.86
N SER A 1134 -59.79 52.49 8.61
CA SER A 1134 -61.19 52.07 8.48
C SER A 1134 -61.46 51.17 7.27
N ILE A 1135 -60.72 51.36 6.18
CA ILE A 1135 -60.85 50.56 4.96
C ILE A 1135 -60.17 49.22 5.11
N CYS A 1136 -58.98 49.19 5.73
CA CYS A 1136 -58.33 47.92 6.11
C CYS A 1136 -59.23 47.09 7.04
N LEU A 1137 -59.98 47.73 7.96
CA LEU A 1137 -60.96 47.05 8.82
C LEU A 1137 -62.11 46.43 8.01
N MET A 1138 -62.68 47.14 7.02
CA MET A 1138 -63.75 46.59 6.17
C MET A 1138 -63.26 45.44 5.28
N LEU A 1139 -61.99 45.43 4.90
CA LEU A 1139 -61.36 44.36 4.13
C LEU A 1139 -60.88 43.17 5.01
N GLY A 1140 -61.03 43.24 6.34
CA GLY A 1140 -60.71 42.16 7.27
C GLY A 1140 -59.26 42.11 7.78
N GLU A 1141 -58.44 43.14 7.57
CA GLU A 1141 -57.07 43.21 8.12
C GLU A 1141 -56.99 44.21 9.31
N GLU A 1142 -57.02 43.72 10.55
CA GLU A 1142 -56.98 44.57 11.78
C GLU A 1142 -55.53 44.98 12.17
N THR A 1143 -55.05 46.17 11.76
CA THR A 1143 -53.78 46.74 12.29
C THR A 1143 -53.79 48.28 12.38
N SER A 1144 -53.24 48.86 13.46
CA SER A 1144 -53.19 50.31 13.73
C SER A 1144 -51.81 50.97 13.46
N ASP A 1145 -50.85 50.17 12.97
CA ASP A 1145 -49.47 50.58 12.72
C ASP A 1145 -49.27 51.00 11.24
N TRP A 1146 -48.74 52.23 11.03
CA TRP A 1146 -48.65 52.84 9.70
C TRP A 1146 -47.77 52.04 8.73
N LYS A 1147 -46.71 51.37 9.22
CA LYS A 1147 -45.85 50.54 8.37
C LYS A 1147 -46.60 49.38 7.71
N LYS A 1148 -47.56 48.76 8.42
CA LYS A 1148 -48.37 47.65 7.89
C LYS A 1148 -49.45 48.15 6.95
N ILE A 1149 -50.16 49.21 7.31
CA ILE A 1149 -51.12 49.89 6.44
C ILE A 1149 -50.45 50.30 5.11
N ARG A 1150 -49.22 50.81 5.17
CA ARG A 1150 -48.41 51.15 3.98
C ARG A 1150 -48.10 49.93 3.10
N GLN A 1151 -47.86 48.75 3.67
CA GLN A 1151 -47.64 47.52 2.89
C GLN A 1151 -48.90 47.08 2.15
N VAL A 1152 -50.08 47.19 2.77
CA VAL A 1152 -51.37 46.84 2.16
C VAL A 1152 -51.65 47.75 0.95
N ILE A 1153 -51.36 49.04 1.07
CA ILE A 1153 -51.53 50.04 0.00
C ILE A 1153 -50.55 49.84 -1.17
N ILE A 1154 -49.38 49.23 -0.92
CA ILE A 1154 -48.40 48.94 -1.98
C ILE A 1154 -48.89 47.82 -2.91
N ARG A 1155 -49.75 46.90 -2.45
CA ARG A 1155 -50.25 45.78 -3.25
C ARG A 1155 -50.98 46.29 -4.51
N ASP A 1156 -50.70 45.67 -5.65
CA ASP A 1156 -51.28 46.08 -6.95
C ASP A 1156 -52.78 45.81 -7.07
N ASN A 1157 -53.34 44.92 -6.21
CA ASN A 1157 -54.76 44.55 -6.18
C ASN A 1157 -55.59 45.33 -5.13
N PHE A 1158 -55.04 46.37 -4.50
CA PHE A 1158 -55.73 47.09 -3.43
C PHE A 1158 -57.02 47.78 -3.90
N ILE A 1159 -57.00 48.50 -5.03
CA ILE A 1159 -58.17 49.23 -5.55
C ILE A 1159 -59.26 48.26 -6.02
N SER A 1160 -58.89 47.17 -6.70
CA SER A 1160 -59.84 46.16 -7.18
C SER A 1160 -60.59 45.47 -6.04
N SER A 1161 -59.96 45.34 -4.87
CA SER A 1161 -60.58 44.71 -3.70
C SER A 1161 -61.67 45.59 -3.07
N ILE A 1162 -61.58 46.92 -3.22
CA ILE A 1162 -62.60 47.87 -2.73
C ILE A 1162 -63.81 47.91 -3.67
N VAL A 1163 -63.58 47.83 -4.99
CA VAL A 1163 -64.65 47.89 -6.00
C VAL A 1163 -65.52 46.63 -5.99
N ASN A 1164 -64.90 45.45 -5.80
CA ASN A 1164 -65.60 44.15 -5.86
C ASN A 1164 -66.16 43.67 -4.51
N PHE A 1165 -66.26 44.55 -3.52
CA PHE A 1165 -66.74 44.20 -2.17
C PHE A 1165 -68.27 44.01 -2.15
N SER A 1166 -68.76 42.89 -1.61
CA SER A 1166 -70.19 42.58 -1.48
C SER A 1166 -70.75 42.98 -0.11
N SER A 1167 -71.83 43.75 -0.09
CA SER A 1167 -72.47 44.30 1.12
C SER A 1167 -73.22 43.25 1.96
N GLU A 1168 -73.40 42.03 1.46
CA GLU A 1168 -74.07 40.92 2.16
C GLU A 1168 -73.12 40.12 3.08
N GLU A 1169 -71.79 40.24 2.90
CA GLU A 1169 -70.79 39.48 3.68
C GLU A 1169 -70.31 40.22 4.95
N MET A 1170 -70.86 41.41 5.25
CA MET A 1170 -70.49 42.22 6.41
C MET A 1170 -71.07 41.66 7.72
N SER A 1171 -70.20 41.17 8.61
CA SER A 1171 -70.63 40.70 9.95
C SER A 1171 -71.14 41.85 10.85
N ASP A 1172 -72.13 41.55 11.70
CA ASP A 1172 -72.72 42.51 12.66
C ASP A 1172 -71.65 43.14 13.58
N SER A 1173 -70.57 42.41 13.89
CA SER A 1173 -69.46 42.90 14.74
C SER A 1173 -68.60 43.99 14.09
N ILE A 1174 -68.38 43.93 12.78
CA ILE A 1174 -67.59 44.94 12.03
C ILE A 1174 -68.43 46.21 11.85
N ARG A 1175 -69.74 46.05 11.64
CA ARG A 1175 -70.72 47.16 11.50
C ARG A 1175 -70.80 48.02 12.76
N GLU A 1176 -70.91 47.40 13.93
CA GLU A 1176 -70.92 48.14 15.21
C GLU A 1176 -69.58 48.81 15.50
N LYS A 1177 -68.44 48.15 15.23
CA LYS A 1177 -67.10 48.74 15.36
C LYS A 1177 -66.90 49.96 14.46
N MET A 1178 -67.37 49.90 13.20
CA MET A 1178 -67.28 51.01 12.25
C MET A 1178 -68.12 52.22 12.67
N LYS A 1179 -69.36 52.01 13.13
CA LYS A 1179 -70.22 53.07 13.66
C LYS A 1179 -69.65 53.72 14.92
N LYS A 1180 -69.15 52.91 15.85
CA LYS A 1180 -68.70 53.38 17.17
C LYS A 1180 -67.35 54.10 17.14
N ASN A 1181 -66.39 53.63 16.33
CA ASN A 1181 -65.00 54.12 16.39
C ASN A 1181 -64.66 55.17 15.31
N TYR A 1182 -65.32 55.12 14.15
CA TYR A 1182 -64.97 55.97 13.01
C TYR A 1182 -66.09 56.95 12.64
N MET A 1183 -67.34 56.48 12.49
CA MET A 1183 -68.46 57.36 12.08
C MET A 1183 -68.87 58.37 13.16
N SER A 1184 -68.59 58.08 14.43
CA SER A 1184 -68.82 58.97 15.57
C SER A 1184 -67.76 60.06 15.74
N ASN A 1185 -66.63 59.98 15.02
CA ASN A 1185 -65.53 60.93 15.14
C ASN A 1185 -65.72 62.14 14.20
N PRO A 1186 -65.73 63.39 14.71
CA PRO A 1186 -65.92 64.60 13.88
C PRO A 1186 -64.89 64.79 12.76
N SER A 1187 -63.73 64.12 12.87
CA SER A 1187 -62.60 64.22 11.94
C SER A 1187 -62.71 63.28 10.72
N TYR A 1188 -63.69 62.36 10.74
CA TYR A 1188 -63.90 61.33 9.71
C TYR A 1188 -65.02 61.76 8.76
N ASN A 1189 -64.76 62.77 7.94
CA ASN A 1189 -65.68 63.25 6.90
C ASN A 1189 -64.96 63.39 5.54
N TYR A 1190 -65.74 63.39 4.46
CA TYR A 1190 -65.21 63.47 3.11
C TYR A 1190 -64.36 64.74 2.88
N ASP A 1191 -64.84 65.91 3.29
CA ASP A 1191 -64.19 67.19 2.97
C ASP A 1191 -62.84 67.40 3.68
N GLN A 1192 -62.70 66.94 4.92
CA GLN A 1192 -61.46 67.05 5.70
C GLN A 1192 -60.42 66.03 5.24
N VAL A 1193 -60.84 64.80 4.95
CA VAL A 1193 -59.93 63.76 4.46
C VAL A 1193 -59.48 64.06 3.03
N ASN A 1194 -60.38 64.57 2.17
CA ASN A 1194 -60.06 64.92 0.79
C ASN A 1194 -59.10 66.12 0.69
N ARG A 1195 -59.15 67.07 1.63
CA ARG A 1195 -58.15 68.13 1.76
C ARG A 1195 -56.77 67.60 2.17
N ALA A 1196 -56.72 66.56 2.99
CA ALA A 1196 -55.46 65.98 3.47
C ALA A 1196 -54.83 64.99 2.47
N SER A 1197 -55.64 64.27 1.70
CA SER A 1197 -55.20 63.47 0.56
C SER A 1197 -56.35 63.26 -0.43
N LEU A 1198 -56.11 63.67 -1.68
CA LEU A 1198 -57.05 63.48 -2.80
C LEU A 1198 -57.29 61.99 -3.12
N ALA A 1199 -56.42 61.08 -2.66
CA ALA A 1199 -56.62 59.64 -2.81
C ALA A 1199 -57.52 59.05 -1.71
N CYS A 1200 -57.45 59.58 -0.48
CA CYS A 1200 -58.16 59.00 0.68
C CYS A 1200 -59.58 59.54 0.85
N GLY A 1201 -59.90 60.71 0.28
CA GLY A 1201 -61.26 61.28 0.30
C GLY A 1201 -62.33 60.36 -0.31
N PRO A 1202 -62.20 59.96 -1.59
CA PRO A 1202 -63.18 59.09 -2.26
C PRO A 1202 -63.40 57.75 -1.56
N MET A 1203 -62.33 57.21 -0.99
CA MET A 1203 -62.27 55.98 -0.22
C MET A 1203 -63.14 56.01 1.04
N VAL A 1204 -63.19 57.14 1.77
CA VAL A 1204 -64.07 57.32 2.94
C VAL A 1204 -65.54 57.49 2.53
N LYS A 1205 -65.81 58.16 1.39
CA LYS A 1205 -67.18 58.31 0.85
C LYS A 1205 -67.79 56.94 0.53
N TRP A 1206 -67.00 56.01 0.01
CA TRP A 1206 -67.39 54.62 -0.25
C TRP A 1206 -67.74 53.84 1.03
N ALA A 1207 -66.90 53.93 2.07
CA ALA A 1207 -67.13 53.22 3.34
C ALA A 1207 -68.44 53.65 4.02
N ILE A 1208 -68.81 54.94 3.94
CA ILE A 1208 -70.06 55.47 4.51
C ILE A 1208 -71.29 54.96 3.72
N ALA A 1209 -71.21 54.95 2.38
CA ALA A 1209 -72.32 54.52 1.53
C ALA A 1209 -72.68 53.03 1.75
N GLN A 1210 -71.66 52.17 1.91
CA GLN A 1210 -71.85 50.74 2.13
C GLN A 1210 -72.52 50.41 3.49
N LEU A 1211 -72.17 51.15 4.55
CA LEU A 1211 -72.76 50.95 5.88
C LEU A 1211 -74.25 51.34 5.92
N ASN A 1212 -74.63 52.44 5.26
CA ASN A 1212 -76.03 52.90 5.21
C ASN A 1212 -76.92 51.94 4.41
N TYR A 1213 -76.40 51.36 3.32
CA TYR A 1213 -77.13 50.36 2.52
C TYR A 1213 -77.42 49.09 3.34
N ALA A 1214 -76.45 48.63 4.13
CA ALA A 1214 -76.58 47.41 4.90
C ALA A 1214 -77.55 47.51 6.10
N ASP A 1215 -77.82 48.71 6.62
CA ASP A 1215 -78.74 48.93 7.75
C ASP A 1215 -80.22 48.97 7.34
N MET A 1216 -80.54 49.44 6.13
CA MET A 1216 -81.93 49.56 5.68
C MET A 1216 -82.58 48.20 5.37
N LEU A 1217 -81.79 47.20 5.00
CA LEU A 1217 -82.26 45.84 4.66
C LEU A 1217 -82.92 45.07 5.82
N LYS A 1218 -82.72 45.47 7.08
CA LYS A 1218 -83.12 44.65 8.26
C LYS A 1218 -84.36 45.16 9.00
N GLN A 1219 -84.91 46.34 8.68
CA GLN A 1219 -85.85 47.01 9.59
C GLN A 1219 -87.36 46.91 9.30
N GLU A 1220 -87.83 46.37 8.14
CA GLU A 1220 -89.27 46.48 7.79
C GLU A 1220 -90.03 45.20 7.37
N VAL A 1221 -89.46 43.98 7.41
CA VAL A 1221 -90.15 42.80 6.82
C VAL A 1221 -90.67 41.74 7.81
N GLU A 1222 -90.20 41.67 9.07
CA GLU A 1222 -90.44 40.44 9.88
C GLU A 1222 -91.54 40.48 10.96
N GLN A 1223 -92.16 41.63 11.29
CA GLN A 1223 -92.99 41.70 12.51
C GLN A 1223 -94.52 41.81 12.30
N MET A 1224 -95.04 42.01 11.09
CA MET A 1224 -96.48 42.32 10.88
C MET A 1224 -97.27 41.28 10.05
N ILE A 1225 -96.61 40.24 9.51
CA ILE A 1225 -97.23 39.16 8.73
C ILE A 1225 -97.77 38.02 9.62
N ARG A 1226 -97.28 37.85 10.86
CA ARG A 1226 -97.57 36.68 11.70
C ARG A 1226 -98.96 36.63 12.35
N ASP A 1227 -99.59 37.77 12.63
CA ASP A 1227 -100.75 37.77 13.55
C ASP A 1227 -102.13 37.78 12.87
N LEU A 1228 -102.20 37.94 11.54
CA LEU A 1228 -103.50 38.01 10.81
C LEU A 1228 -103.75 36.84 9.85
N GLU A 1229 -102.73 36.05 9.49
CA GLU A 1229 -102.90 34.78 8.74
C GLU A 1229 -103.37 33.62 9.64
N ALA A 1230 -103.19 33.74 10.96
CA ALA A 1230 -103.35 32.66 11.92
C ALA A 1230 -104.80 32.18 12.19
N SER A 1231 -105.85 32.93 11.80
CA SER A 1231 -107.22 32.59 12.23
C SER A 1231 -108.14 32.01 11.13
N ILE A 1232 -107.86 32.18 9.84
CA ILE A 1232 -108.77 31.77 8.75
C ILE A 1232 -108.16 30.71 7.84
N ALA A 1233 -106.82 30.54 7.86
CA ALA A 1233 -106.12 29.45 7.18
C ALA A 1233 -106.43 28.07 7.79
N ARG A 1234 -106.78 28.02 9.09
CA ARG A 1234 -106.88 26.80 9.91
C ARG A 1234 -107.80 25.67 9.41
N TYR A 1235 -108.83 25.95 8.59
CA TYR A 1235 -109.75 24.89 8.10
C TYR A 1235 -109.72 24.64 6.58
N LYS A 1236 -109.15 25.55 5.76
CA LYS A 1236 -108.87 25.30 4.34
C LYS A 1236 -107.43 24.81 4.10
N GLU A 1237 -106.49 25.16 4.99
CA GLU A 1237 -105.16 24.54 5.01
C GLU A 1237 -105.24 23.06 5.35
N GLU A 1238 -106.03 22.59 6.31
CA GLU A 1238 -105.98 21.16 6.69
C GLU A 1238 -106.29 20.18 5.53
N TYR A 1239 -107.08 20.58 4.53
CA TYR A 1239 -107.41 19.74 3.38
C TYR A 1239 -106.50 19.99 2.16
N ALA A 1240 -106.03 21.22 1.97
CA ALA A 1240 -105.05 21.56 0.92
C ALA A 1240 -103.62 21.12 1.31
N VAL A 1241 -103.24 21.25 2.58
CA VAL A 1241 -101.95 20.80 3.15
C VAL A 1241 -101.84 19.29 3.10
N LEU A 1242 -102.90 18.51 3.40
CA LEU A 1242 -102.82 17.05 3.31
C LEU A 1242 -102.61 16.53 1.88
N ILE A 1243 -103.25 17.14 0.87
CA ILE A 1243 -103.09 16.74 -0.54
C ILE A 1243 -101.81 17.34 -1.14
N SER A 1244 -101.45 18.58 -0.81
CA SER A 1244 -100.19 19.19 -1.26
C SER A 1244 -98.98 18.54 -0.60
N GLU A 1245 -99.05 18.15 0.68
CA GLU A 1245 -98.02 17.33 1.32
C GLU A 1245 -97.98 15.93 0.73
N ALA A 1246 -99.12 15.28 0.47
CA ALA A 1246 -99.11 13.96 -0.20
C ALA A 1246 -98.54 14.04 -1.63
N GLN A 1247 -98.84 15.10 -2.40
CA GLN A 1247 -98.28 15.31 -3.74
C GLN A 1247 -96.81 15.75 -3.72
N ALA A 1248 -96.40 16.61 -2.78
CA ALA A 1248 -95.01 16.99 -2.59
C ALA A 1248 -94.16 15.80 -2.13
N ILE A 1249 -94.65 15.02 -1.16
CA ILE A 1249 -93.99 13.78 -0.71
C ILE A 1249 -93.95 12.77 -1.86
N LYS A 1250 -94.98 12.64 -2.70
CA LYS A 1250 -94.99 11.73 -3.86
C LYS A 1250 -94.05 12.18 -4.99
N ALA A 1251 -93.93 13.49 -5.24
CA ALA A 1251 -92.97 14.05 -6.20
C ALA A 1251 -91.52 13.89 -5.70
N ASP A 1252 -91.28 14.13 -4.41
CA ASP A 1252 -90.01 13.85 -3.75
C ASP A 1252 -89.69 12.35 -3.76
N LEU A 1253 -90.66 11.47 -3.51
CA LEU A 1253 -90.47 10.02 -3.57
C LEU A 1253 -90.09 9.57 -4.97
N ALA A 1254 -90.75 10.07 -6.02
CA ALA A 1254 -90.40 9.75 -7.40
C ALA A 1254 -88.99 10.25 -7.77
N ALA A 1255 -88.58 11.42 -7.28
CA ALA A 1255 -87.23 11.95 -7.48
C ALA A 1255 -86.16 11.16 -6.71
N VAL A 1256 -86.43 10.80 -5.46
CA VAL A 1256 -85.51 9.98 -4.64
C VAL A 1256 -85.48 8.54 -5.14
N GLU A 1257 -86.59 7.96 -5.58
CA GLU A 1257 -86.67 6.61 -6.17
C GLU A 1257 -85.92 6.54 -7.51
N ALA A 1258 -86.04 7.56 -8.37
CA ALA A 1258 -85.25 7.67 -9.59
C ALA A 1258 -83.74 7.87 -9.33
N LYS A 1259 -83.37 8.53 -8.21
CA LYS A 1259 -81.97 8.65 -7.76
C LYS A 1259 -81.46 7.35 -7.15
N VAL A 1260 -82.26 6.66 -6.34
CA VAL A 1260 -81.90 5.37 -5.73
C VAL A 1260 -81.79 4.30 -6.80
N ASN A 1261 -82.68 4.24 -7.79
CA ASN A 1261 -82.59 3.27 -8.89
C ASN A 1261 -81.34 3.51 -9.77
N ARG A 1262 -80.97 4.77 -10.03
CA ARG A 1262 -79.71 5.10 -10.72
C ARG A 1262 -78.48 4.74 -9.88
N SER A 1263 -78.50 5.08 -8.60
CA SER A 1263 -77.38 4.81 -7.69
C SER A 1263 -77.23 3.32 -7.38
N THR A 1264 -78.31 2.55 -7.39
CA THR A 1264 -78.28 1.08 -7.21
C THR A 1264 -77.87 0.33 -8.47
N ALA A 1265 -78.19 0.85 -9.66
CA ALA A 1265 -77.59 0.37 -10.90
C ALA A 1265 -76.08 0.66 -10.93
N LEU A 1266 -75.66 1.86 -10.51
CA LEU A 1266 -74.25 2.23 -10.37
C LEU A 1266 -73.52 1.35 -9.35
N LEU A 1267 -74.13 1.09 -8.18
CA LEU A 1267 -73.57 0.18 -7.18
C LEU A 1267 -73.47 -1.26 -7.69
N LYS A 1268 -74.48 -1.77 -8.42
CA LYS A 1268 -74.39 -3.09 -9.05
C LYS A 1268 -73.26 -3.17 -10.08
N SER A 1269 -73.00 -2.09 -10.82
CA SER A 1269 -71.86 -2.01 -11.75
C SER A 1269 -70.51 -1.78 -11.08
N LEU A 1270 -70.48 -1.24 -9.85
CA LEU A 1270 -69.25 -1.05 -9.05
C LEU A 1270 -68.92 -2.26 -8.16
N SER A 1271 -69.91 -3.13 -7.87
CA SER A 1271 -69.76 -4.33 -7.04
C SER A 1271 -69.30 -5.57 -7.79
N GLY A 1272 -69.46 -5.59 -9.12
CA GLY A 1272 -68.91 -6.61 -10.01
C GLY A 1272 -67.62 -6.12 -10.62
#